data_AF-A0A414BDG4-F1
#
_entry.id   AF-A0A414BDG4-F1
#
_cell.length_a   1.000
_cell.length_b   1.000
_cell.length_c   1.000
_cell.angle_alpha   90.00
_cell.angle_beta   90.00
_cell.angle_gamma   90.00
#
_symmetry.space_group_name_H-M   'P 1'
#
loop_
_entity.id
_entity.type
_entity.pdbx_description
1 polymer ?
#
loop_
_entity_poly.entity_id
_entity_poly.type
_entity_poly.pdbx_seq_one_letter_code
_entity_poly.pdbx_strand_id
1 'polypeptide(L)'
;MNNYKNIKAKVLRIDEEEHKFVIEVENRIYKVGQIDFQRRQPAPKTLDCLMITTHLGKVFISQNIEHLMRKHYKENDEVDFKIKMTLGDFYHLEDEYGFTAMLKRDTIINAALTPRVRCRVMKFRQKYMEVQLVEVLGADKSEFSLSDKDFREIIGDKNWNTPEFRNLMLGDTPSDIFDLECHRWIAGISNHLSQDELQTLLLQIHSQCIETLQGEYLLPRCKEAERMLLEQRFTDIIELISYYIQAIRILREGKAEHTISQILSTLSTCAYIYHPRKQFCIMQCIFMLDFSIMEKLITSILTTLRSQQVYLWNRKPFQMQWLKLLQSYVENIYHQTDRLSSDATTKETMIQVLTIELILGRHASHKIYDNSLNQALLYRLVSLMNVSDPNKTLQKAFLSLFTPTEFNAALPFNSDDAFVLANMLCSQQDNETVESFEPAKYENETTLLTVNEQAITIQPKDLDKENVYMPLSSRMGLWHGLSIRLDEKPPVKLRGKVGTTIEHYKELWEYINHSLFSQKRKSSKKQNRKLYIDDETTIIVTKQLAGQLLFECKVVEEGCEGVGTLDVLNDVVPFFPGDINTQSFEYQGMPLLLHAYVKEVNNDGSYVFAMRDMISEYADDVRVNDLFYNSRLTCLLFNQVSDLPRVPAVSSEGFSVSVCPAPGMTLDDLKKGMVIEVDNITEGTNGYLNGTFLRESPESRFSLADAFHQLMLGYAAHEVYNPKNEKDELANAMPIEKVYVSEMMSIIDAKATLEEDKIKAYNYLNFCRLLAIMLDSKERTSYYDSRLTLLEVLNDFATLDKVDINKIEHIAEKEPELFERNAILRHDFMQLRIIGCLDSEEHYEDLYRWSCLTEDPHLQQLASLVLSHNFVKKSGLLTQAGDILDKIRALLKLHKSSSNKKNYGKEDFHTEFKTSIIYPENSMRVDVQAQTVKIMQEICAFLNAEGGHLYLGVSDIGYEMGLEEDLKNPLFKGSRDKYEVYVNNQIIYYLGQEGAHYIHTHFDTDISNAVLIIDIEPCPTPKAVGNVYYERMGTSARKVNETYKDKFLAIRKQWAEEHIPHAVVTQEEMPTTLENTLATKEPKNSTKHVESAPITDHIQTSRLRNNALHDYEEGYRPITAVICLMNTDEYKILDEDDWQDYRLKLAVHEDEEEGWLILVYESGKVCKVSMVELLQRERGRAFKRYAGEKLIFASVASDKDSVCVGFIDGKTNHYVRFDDVDRFEHGKMQAEGTLPMDVPNAGVHYVEVIAQNQVPVNRNIGRKTIGCILKP
;
A
#
# COMPACT_ATOMS: atom_id res chain seq x y z
N MET A 1 -23.57 2.04 8.18
CA MET A 1 -24.54 1.95 7.04
C MET A 1 -23.96 2.63 5.81
N ASN A 2 -24.24 2.12 4.61
CA ASN A 2 -23.93 2.78 3.34
C ASN A 2 -25.21 3.43 2.79
N ASN A 3 -25.21 4.76 2.65
CA ASN A 3 -26.39 5.54 2.28
C ASN A 3 -26.47 5.72 0.75
N TYR A 4 -27.45 5.09 0.13
CA TYR A 4 -27.60 5.00 -1.33
C TYR A 4 -28.51 6.10 -1.89
N LYS A 5 -27.92 7.13 -2.50
CA LYS A 5 -28.60 8.26 -3.13
C LYS A 5 -28.47 8.20 -4.65
N ASN A 6 -29.59 8.06 -5.36
CA ASN A 6 -29.60 8.22 -6.82
C ASN A 6 -29.36 9.69 -7.19
N ILE A 7 -28.38 9.94 -8.05
CA ILE A 7 -27.97 11.27 -8.49
C ILE A 7 -27.81 11.33 -10.01
N LYS A 8 -28.01 12.52 -10.59
CA LYS A 8 -27.59 12.82 -11.96
C LYS A 8 -26.30 13.60 -11.93
N ALA A 9 -25.20 12.90 -12.18
CA ALA A 9 -23.88 13.51 -12.24
C ALA A 9 -23.66 14.15 -13.61
N LYS A 10 -23.03 15.32 -13.65
CA LYS A 10 -22.68 15.99 -14.91
C LYS A 10 -21.35 15.42 -15.42
N VAL A 11 -21.28 15.00 -16.67
CA VAL A 11 -20.00 14.51 -17.23
C VAL A 11 -19.18 15.71 -17.69
N LEU A 12 -17.94 15.80 -17.24
CA LEU A 12 -16.99 16.85 -17.62
C LEU A 12 -16.15 16.42 -18.83
N ARG A 13 -15.62 15.20 -18.80
CA ARG A 13 -14.79 14.60 -19.86
C ARG A 13 -14.74 13.07 -19.72
N ILE A 14 -14.20 12.40 -20.74
CA ILE A 14 -13.75 11.01 -20.66
C ILE A 14 -12.26 11.01 -20.32
N ASP A 15 -11.86 10.07 -19.48
CA ASP A 15 -10.48 9.63 -19.27
C ASP A 15 -10.26 8.42 -20.18
N GLU A 16 -9.59 8.64 -21.32
CA GLU A 16 -9.47 7.63 -22.38
C GLU A 16 -8.49 6.50 -22.00
N GLU A 17 -7.48 6.79 -21.18
CA GLU A 17 -6.48 5.81 -20.71
C GLU A 17 -7.05 4.89 -19.63
N GLU A 18 -7.79 5.43 -18.65
CA GLU A 18 -8.43 4.59 -17.61
C GLU A 18 -9.80 4.03 -18.02
N HIS A 19 -10.35 4.43 -19.17
CA HIS A 19 -11.73 4.16 -19.58
C HIS A 19 -12.76 4.54 -18.50
N LYS A 20 -12.64 5.77 -17.96
CA LYS A 20 -13.55 6.31 -16.92
C LYS A 20 -14.22 7.59 -17.39
N PHE A 21 -15.45 7.82 -16.96
CA PHE A 21 -16.08 9.13 -17.01
C PHE A 21 -15.60 9.98 -15.84
N VAL A 22 -15.14 11.20 -16.14
CA VAL A 22 -14.86 12.23 -15.14
C VAL A 22 -16.13 13.03 -14.93
N ILE A 23 -16.75 12.89 -13.76
CA ILE A 23 -18.05 13.47 -13.43
C ILE A 23 -17.94 14.53 -12.32
N GLU A 24 -18.89 15.46 -12.31
CA GLU A 24 -19.08 16.49 -11.30
C GLU A 24 -20.34 16.20 -10.48
N VAL A 25 -20.18 16.15 -9.16
CA VAL A 25 -21.24 15.96 -8.16
C VAL A 25 -20.93 16.85 -6.97
N GLU A 26 -21.88 17.70 -6.57
CA GLU A 26 -21.77 18.57 -5.38
C GLU A 26 -20.43 19.36 -5.32
N ASN A 27 -20.02 19.92 -6.47
CA ASN A 27 -18.77 20.68 -6.69
C ASN A 27 -17.46 19.90 -6.41
N ARG A 28 -17.53 18.57 -6.43
CA ARG A 28 -16.40 17.63 -6.37
C ARG A 28 -16.36 16.79 -7.64
N ILE A 29 -15.15 16.36 -8.02
CA ILE A 29 -14.89 15.57 -9.22
C ILE A 29 -14.67 14.11 -8.81
N TYR A 30 -15.30 13.19 -9.54
CA TYR A 30 -15.17 11.75 -9.33
C TYR A 30 -14.88 11.05 -10.66
N LYS A 31 -14.15 9.93 -10.64
CA LYS A 31 -13.99 9.04 -11.80
C LYS A 31 -14.93 7.84 -11.67
N VAL A 32 -15.59 7.43 -12.75
CA VAL A 32 -16.51 6.27 -12.76
C VAL A 32 -16.28 5.41 -14.00
N GLY A 33 -16.10 4.10 -13.85
CA GLY A 33 -15.80 3.18 -14.95
C GLY A 33 -16.83 3.17 -16.08
N GLN A 34 -16.35 3.05 -17.32
CA GLN A 34 -17.16 2.88 -18.53
C GLN A 34 -17.47 1.39 -18.81
N ILE A 35 -18.71 1.11 -19.20
CA ILE A 35 -19.10 -0.18 -19.80
C ILE A 35 -18.61 -0.22 -21.25
N ASP A 36 -18.28 -1.39 -21.79
CA ASP A 36 -17.66 -1.57 -23.10
C ASP A 36 -18.37 -0.84 -24.26
N PHE A 37 -19.70 -0.82 -24.30
CA PHE A 37 -20.42 -0.07 -25.34
C PHE A 37 -20.25 1.45 -25.23
N GLN A 38 -20.10 1.97 -24.00
CA GLN A 38 -19.94 3.40 -23.74
C GLN A 38 -18.58 3.92 -24.21
N ARG A 39 -17.54 3.06 -24.23
CA ARG A 39 -16.21 3.38 -24.79
C ARG A 39 -16.24 3.72 -26.29
N ARG A 40 -17.31 3.31 -27.00
CA ARG A 40 -17.52 3.54 -28.44
C ARG A 40 -18.56 4.63 -28.73
N GLN A 41 -19.06 5.31 -27.70
CA GLN A 41 -20.08 6.35 -27.81
C GLN A 41 -19.55 7.70 -27.33
N PRO A 42 -20.04 8.83 -27.88
CA PRO A 42 -19.68 10.15 -27.38
C PRO A 42 -20.16 10.34 -25.93
N ALA A 43 -19.40 11.11 -25.15
CA ALA A 43 -19.69 11.35 -23.74
C ALA A 43 -21.13 11.87 -23.52
N PRO A 44 -21.96 11.20 -22.70
CA PRO A 44 -23.28 11.69 -22.36
C PRO A 44 -23.16 12.95 -21.50
N LYS A 45 -24.04 13.94 -21.66
CA LYS A 45 -23.98 15.21 -20.87
C LYS A 45 -24.15 14.98 -19.36
N THR A 46 -24.88 13.95 -18.98
CA THR A 46 -25.14 13.56 -17.59
C THR A 46 -25.21 12.03 -17.50
N LEU A 47 -24.71 11.48 -16.40
CA LEU A 47 -24.85 10.07 -16.05
C LEU A 47 -25.80 9.90 -14.87
N ASP A 48 -26.63 8.87 -14.94
CA ASP A 48 -27.39 8.39 -13.80
C ASP A 48 -26.46 7.55 -12.93
N CYS A 49 -26.13 8.08 -11.77
CA CYS A 49 -25.13 7.55 -10.86
C CYS A 49 -25.76 7.21 -9.51
N LEU A 50 -25.13 6.28 -8.81
CA LEU A 50 -25.55 5.81 -7.50
C LEU A 50 -24.45 6.21 -6.51
N MET A 51 -24.76 7.23 -5.72
CA MET A 51 -23.89 7.79 -4.70
C MET A 51 -24.06 6.99 -3.41
N ILE A 52 -22.95 6.45 -2.92
CA ILE A 52 -22.87 5.64 -1.70
C ILE A 52 -22.08 6.46 -0.70
N THR A 53 -22.74 7.01 0.32
CA THR A 53 -22.03 7.64 1.44
C THR A 53 -21.79 6.59 2.52
N THR A 54 -20.54 6.22 2.77
CA THR A 54 -20.23 5.27 3.86
C THR A 54 -20.35 5.93 5.22
N HIS A 55 -20.41 5.11 6.25
CA HIS A 55 -20.41 5.48 7.66
C HIS A 55 -19.26 6.43 8.06
N LEU A 56 -18.09 6.30 7.42
CA LEU A 56 -16.92 7.19 7.59
C LEU A 56 -17.02 8.52 6.81
N GLY A 57 -18.20 8.89 6.30
CA GLY A 57 -18.40 10.11 5.51
C GLY A 57 -17.75 10.11 4.12
N LYS A 58 -17.12 9.01 3.69
CA LYS A 58 -16.55 8.88 2.34
C LYS A 58 -17.69 8.72 1.32
N VAL A 59 -17.64 9.48 0.24
CA VAL A 59 -18.66 9.49 -0.82
C VAL A 59 -18.12 8.78 -2.04
N PHE A 60 -18.65 7.59 -2.32
CA PHE A 60 -18.38 6.81 -3.53
C PHE A 60 -19.48 7.07 -4.54
N ILE A 61 -19.13 7.09 -5.83
CA ILE A 61 -20.13 7.25 -6.89
C ILE A 61 -19.86 6.19 -7.96
N SER A 62 -20.83 5.31 -8.17
CA SER A 62 -20.84 4.32 -9.24
C SER A 62 -21.84 4.74 -10.33
N GLN A 63 -21.76 4.19 -11.54
CA GLN A 63 -22.87 4.30 -12.48
C GLN A 63 -24.03 3.45 -11.95
N ASN A 64 -25.26 3.95 -12.05
CA ASN A 64 -26.43 3.13 -11.75
C ASN A 64 -26.69 2.17 -12.92
N ILE A 65 -25.97 1.03 -12.94
CA ILE A 65 -26.06 0.03 -14.00
C ILE A 65 -27.48 -0.55 -14.06
N GLU A 66 -28.19 -0.70 -12.94
CA GLU A 66 -29.61 -1.11 -12.91
C GLU A 66 -30.49 -0.16 -13.74
N HIS A 67 -30.34 1.15 -13.53
CA HIS A 67 -31.06 2.17 -14.29
C HIS A 67 -30.64 2.19 -15.76
N LEU A 68 -29.37 1.89 -16.06
CA LEU A 68 -28.89 1.78 -17.43
C LEU A 68 -29.49 0.54 -18.13
N MET A 69 -29.47 -0.63 -17.49
CA MET A 69 -30.10 -1.86 -17.99
C MET A 69 -31.61 -1.66 -18.20
N ARG A 70 -32.31 -1.01 -17.26
CA ARG A 70 -33.75 -0.69 -17.38
C ARG A 70 -34.11 0.33 -18.46
N LYS A 71 -33.13 0.99 -19.11
CA LYS A 71 -33.37 1.77 -20.35
C LYS A 71 -33.41 0.91 -21.60
N HIS A 72 -32.69 -0.21 -21.60
CA HIS A 72 -32.59 -1.14 -22.73
C HIS A 72 -33.59 -2.30 -22.62
N TYR A 73 -33.91 -2.73 -21.40
CA TYR A 73 -34.71 -3.93 -21.11
C TYR A 73 -35.77 -3.71 -20.03
N LYS A 74 -36.75 -4.62 -19.98
CA LYS A 74 -37.80 -4.73 -18.96
C LYS A 74 -37.87 -6.14 -18.39
N GLU A 75 -38.53 -6.27 -17.24
CA GLU A 75 -38.81 -7.59 -16.66
C GLU A 75 -39.78 -8.36 -17.58
N ASN A 76 -39.41 -9.61 -17.88
CA ASN A 76 -39.97 -10.51 -18.90
C ASN A 76 -39.57 -10.27 -20.37
N ASP A 77 -38.68 -9.31 -20.67
CA ASP A 77 -38.08 -9.22 -22.01
C ASP A 77 -37.17 -10.44 -22.27
N GLU A 78 -37.14 -10.90 -23.52
CA GLU A 78 -36.27 -11.99 -23.97
C GLU A 78 -35.07 -11.41 -24.70
N VAL A 79 -33.86 -11.68 -24.17
CA VAL A 79 -32.61 -11.04 -24.58
C VAL A 79 -31.58 -12.10 -24.97
N ASP A 80 -30.84 -11.83 -26.04
CA ASP A 80 -29.80 -12.71 -26.57
C ASP A 80 -28.46 -12.39 -25.89
N PHE A 81 -28.01 -13.30 -25.03
CA PHE A 81 -26.73 -13.21 -24.33
C PHE A 81 -25.67 -14.13 -24.95
N LYS A 82 -24.40 -13.80 -24.76
CA LYS A 82 -23.25 -14.68 -24.94
C LYS A 82 -22.84 -15.29 -23.60
N ILE A 83 -22.54 -16.59 -23.54
CA ILE A 83 -21.92 -17.21 -22.37
C ILE A 83 -20.47 -16.74 -22.27
N LYS A 84 -20.08 -16.13 -21.14
CA LYS A 84 -18.71 -15.66 -20.87
C LYS A 84 -17.90 -16.69 -20.09
N MET A 85 -18.48 -17.26 -19.04
CA MET A 85 -17.84 -18.26 -18.16
C MET A 85 -18.87 -19.00 -17.31
N THR A 86 -18.41 -20.04 -16.62
CA THR A 86 -19.21 -20.87 -15.72
C THR A 86 -18.73 -20.65 -14.29
N LEU A 87 -19.63 -20.26 -13.39
CA LEU A 87 -19.36 -19.90 -11.98
C LEU A 87 -20.19 -20.81 -11.06
N GLY A 88 -19.63 -21.97 -10.68
CA GLY A 88 -20.33 -22.96 -9.86
C GLY A 88 -21.68 -23.39 -10.47
N ASP A 89 -22.77 -23.06 -9.79
CA ASP A 89 -24.17 -23.33 -10.20
C ASP A 89 -24.76 -22.30 -11.19
N PHE A 90 -23.96 -21.35 -11.68
CA PHE A 90 -24.42 -20.29 -12.59
C PHE A 90 -23.56 -20.19 -13.87
N TYR A 91 -24.18 -19.80 -14.97
CA TYR A 91 -23.51 -19.27 -16.15
C TYR A 91 -23.47 -17.75 -16.04
N HIS A 92 -22.26 -17.18 -16.17
CA HIS A 92 -22.08 -15.75 -16.34
C HIS A 92 -22.24 -15.41 -17.82
N LEU A 93 -23.17 -14.50 -18.09
CA LEU A 93 -23.63 -14.12 -19.40
C LEU A 93 -23.32 -12.64 -19.66
N GLU A 94 -23.16 -12.26 -20.93
CA GLU A 94 -22.97 -10.87 -21.36
C GLU A 94 -23.72 -10.61 -22.66
N ASP A 95 -24.43 -9.49 -22.77
CA ASP A 95 -25.19 -9.11 -23.97
C ASP A 95 -24.34 -8.34 -25.01
N GLU A 96 -25.01 -7.77 -26.02
CA GLU A 96 -24.35 -6.95 -27.05
C GLU A 96 -23.87 -5.56 -26.56
N TYR A 97 -24.35 -5.09 -25.41
CA TYR A 97 -23.93 -3.83 -24.78
C TYR A 97 -22.83 -4.04 -23.73
N GLY A 98 -22.55 -5.28 -23.32
CA GLY A 98 -21.63 -5.57 -22.22
C GLY A 98 -22.30 -5.53 -20.84
N PHE A 99 -23.64 -5.56 -20.75
CA PHE A 99 -24.32 -5.81 -19.49
C PHE A 99 -24.23 -7.29 -19.15
N THR A 100 -23.99 -7.58 -17.87
CA THR A 100 -23.85 -8.96 -17.39
C THR A 100 -25.16 -9.53 -16.88
N ALA A 101 -25.30 -10.85 -16.97
CA ALA A 101 -26.42 -11.59 -16.44
C ALA A 101 -25.96 -12.90 -15.77
N MET A 102 -26.74 -13.37 -14.81
CA MET A 102 -26.54 -14.65 -14.14
C MET A 102 -27.71 -15.58 -14.48
N LEU A 103 -27.40 -16.67 -15.19
CA LEU A 103 -28.33 -17.75 -15.49
C LEU A 103 -28.02 -18.95 -14.60
N LYS A 104 -29.02 -19.49 -13.91
CA LYS A 104 -28.84 -20.72 -13.13
C LYS A 104 -28.64 -21.94 -14.04
N ARG A 105 -27.69 -22.83 -13.70
CA ARG A 105 -27.34 -24.04 -14.48
C ARG A 105 -28.36 -25.18 -14.32
N ASP A 106 -29.64 -24.86 -14.42
CA ASP A 106 -30.73 -25.87 -14.43
C ASP A 106 -30.75 -26.68 -15.75
N THR A 107 -29.96 -26.28 -16.75
CA THR A 107 -29.74 -27.00 -18.02
C THR A 107 -28.27 -26.84 -18.42
N ILE A 108 -27.62 -27.93 -18.86
CA ILE A 108 -26.22 -27.90 -19.28
C ILE A 108 -26.15 -27.40 -20.73
N ILE A 109 -25.38 -26.32 -20.94
CA ILE A 109 -25.23 -25.68 -22.25
C ILE A 109 -23.76 -25.79 -22.68
N ASN A 110 -23.50 -26.43 -23.82
CA ASN A 110 -22.16 -26.45 -24.40
C ASN A 110 -21.82 -25.09 -25.03
N ALA A 111 -21.05 -24.27 -24.31
CA ALA A 111 -20.65 -22.93 -24.73
C ALA A 111 -19.72 -22.92 -25.96
N ALA A 112 -19.03 -24.02 -26.27
CA ALA A 112 -18.17 -24.15 -27.45
C ALA A 112 -18.98 -24.42 -28.75
N LEU A 113 -20.12 -25.12 -28.66
CA LEU A 113 -21.05 -25.33 -29.78
C LEU A 113 -22.00 -24.13 -29.97
N THR A 114 -22.59 -23.66 -28.88
CA THR A 114 -23.60 -22.60 -28.87
C THR A 114 -23.22 -21.54 -27.85
N PRO A 115 -22.38 -20.56 -28.24
CA PRO A 115 -21.92 -19.52 -27.33
C PRO A 115 -23.01 -18.49 -26.99
N ARG A 116 -24.23 -18.60 -27.55
CA ARG A 116 -25.35 -17.68 -27.33
C ARG A 116 -26.59 -18.38 -26.77
N VAL A 117 -27.32 -17.67 -25.93
CA VAL A 117 -28.54 -18.13 -25.26
C VAL A 117 -29.57 -17.01 -25.26
N ARG A 118 -30.84 -17.33 -25.49
CA ARG A 118 -31.95 -16.40 -25.23
C ARG A 118 -32.42 -16.62 -23.81
N CYS A 119 -32.41 -15.57 -23.00
CA CYS A 119 -32.90 -15.63 -21.63
C CYS A 119 -33.94 -14.54 -21.38
N ARG A 120 -34.94 -14.89 -20.59
CA ARG A 120 -35.95 -13.96 -20.09
C ARG A 120 -35.40 -13.23 -18.87
N VAL A 121 -35.43 -11.91 -18.89
CA VAL A 121 -35.00 -11.09 -17.75
C VAL A 121 -36.03 -11.22 -16.63
N MET A 122 -35.61 -11.80 -15.49
CA MET A 122 -36.50 -12.04 -14.35
C MET A 122 -36.46 -10.86 -13.37
N LYS A 123 -35.25 -10.38 -13.05
CA LYS A 123 -35.02 -9.20 -12.19
C LYS A 123 -33.73 -8.49 -12.59
N PHE A 124 -33.68 -7.19 -12.31
CA PHE A 124 -32.44 -6.43 -12.36
C PHE A 124 -31.82 -6.34 -10.95
N ARG A 125 -30.50 -6.47 -10.86
CA ARG A 125 -29.68 -6.17 -9.69
C ARG A 125 -28.72 -5.02 -10.02
N GLN A 126 -28.05 -4.45 -9.03
CA GLN A 126 -27.23 -3.24 -9.23
C GLN A 126 -26.11 -3.41 -10.28
N LYS A 127 -25.56 -4.62 -10.47
CA LYS A 127 -24.47 -4.91 -11.44
C LYS A 127 -24.81 -5.93 -12.54
N TYR A 128 -25.89 -6.70 -12.41
CA TYR A 128 -26.25 -7.78 -13.34
C TYR A 128 -27.76 -8.05 -13.41
N MET A 129 -28.21 -8.80 -14.41
CA MET A 129 -29.59 -9.32 -14.50
C MET A 129 -29.70 -10.75 -13.99
N GLU A 130 -30.71 -11.05 -13.17
CA GLU A 130 -31.16 -12.44 -12.94
C GLU A 130 -32.00 -12.86 -14.14
N VAL A 131 -31.63 -13.96 -14.82
CA VAL A 131 -32.30 -14.39 -16.04
C VAL A 131 -32.67 -15.88 -16.01
N GLN A 132 -33.74 -16.23 -16.72
CA GLN A 132 -34.20 -17.60 -16.93
C GLN A 132 -33.99 -18.01 -18.39
N LEU A 133 -33.47 -19.22 -18.64
CA LEU A 133 -33.29 -19.72 -20.00
C LEU A 133 -34.63 -19.85 -20.73
N VAL A 134 -34.70 -19.36 -21.97
CA VAL A 134 -35.84 -19.54 -22.88
C VAL A 134 -35.47 -20.55 -23.97
N GLU A 135 -34.38 -20.29 -24.69
CA GLU A 135 -33.83 -21.19 -25.71
C GLU A 135 -32.31 -21.00 -25.85
N VAL A 136 -31.64 -21.98 -26.44
CA VAL A 136 -30.21 -21.89 -26.78
C VAL A 136 -30.10 -21.48 -28.25
N LEU A 137 -29.25 -20.49 -28.55
CA LEU A 137 -29.14 -19.88 -29.87
C LEU A 137 -27.87 -20.31 -30.59
N GLY A 138 -28.05 -20.89 -31.77
CA GLY A 138 -26.96 -21.41 -32.60
C GLY A 138 -27.35 -22.74 -33.24
N ALA A 139 -26.38 -23.39 -33.89
CA ALA A 139 -26.63 -24.58 -34.69
C ALA A 139 -26.89 -25.85 -33.85
N ASP A 140 -28.15 -25.96 -33.43
CA ASP A 140 -28.90 -27.20 -33.39
C ASP A 140 -28.61 -28.15 -32.20
N LYS A 141 -29.03 -27.70 -31.01
CA LYS A 141 -28.89 -28.27 -29.65
C LYS A 141 -27.52 -28.05 -29.00
N SER A 142 -27.55 -27.80 -27.70
CA SER A 142 -26.39 -27.59 -26.83
C SER A 142 -25.65 -28.89 -26.46
N GLU A 143 -25.85 -29.95 -27.22
CA GLU A 143 -25.37 -31.31 -27.01
C GLU A 143 -24.92 -31.86 -28.36
N PHE A 144 -23.79 -32.56 -28.40
CA PHE A 144 -23.32 -33.23 -29.61
C PHE A 144 -24.30 -34.31 -30.07
N SER A 145 -24.48 -34.43 -31.39
CA SER A 145 -25.20 -35.54 -32.04
C SER A 145 -24.60 -36.93 -31.75
N LEU A 146 -23.31 -36.97 -31.39
CA LEU A 146 -22.59 -38.16 -30.92
C LEU A 146 -22.65 -38.25 -29.39
N SER A 147 -23.13 -39.37 -28.85
CA SER A 147 -23.03 -39.64 -27.42
C SER A 147 -21.61 -40.03 -27.00
N ASP A 148 -21.31 -39.96 -25.70
CA ASP A 148 -20.08 -40.52 -25.10
C ASP A 148 -19.83 -41.98 -25.54
N LYS A 149 -20.91 -42.75 -25.68
CA LYS A 149 -20.89 -44.14 -26.14
C LYS A 149 -20.57 -44.26 -27.63
N ASP A 150 -21.17 -43.43 -28.50
CA ASP A 150 -20.84 -43.41 -29.93
C ASP A 150 -19.36 -43.06 -30.14
N PHE A 151 -18.86 -42.05 -29.44
CA PHE A 151 -17.46 -41.62 -29.54
C PHE A 151 -16.49 -42.68 -29.01
N ARG A 152 -16.87 -43.39 -27.94
CA ARG A 152 -16.15 -44.58 -27.45
C ARG A 152 -16.13 -45.72 -28.46
N GLU A 153 -17.25 -45.99 -29.15
CA GLU A 153 -17.32 -47.03 -30.19
C GLU A 153 -16.49 -46.67 -31.43
N ILE A 154 -16.43 -45.39 -31.81
CA ILE A 154 -15.65 -44.89 -32.95
C ILE A 154 -14.13 -45.02 -32.72
N ILE A 155 -13.62 -44.64 -31.54
CA ILE A 155 -12.19 -44.73 -31.19
C ILE A 155 -11.80 -46.14 -30.69
N GLY A 156 -12.77 -46.88 -30.17
CA GLY A 156 -12.60 -48.21 -29.57
C GLY A 156 -12.11 -48.17 -28.12
N ASP A 157 -12.13 -49.34 -27.47
CA ASP A 157 -11.67 -49.54 -26.10
C ASP A 157 -10.13 -49.47 -26.02
N LYS A 158 -9.62 -48.25 -25.78
CA LYS A 158 -8.20 -47.95 -25.51
C LYS A 158 -8.06 -47.42 -24.09
N ASN A 159 -6.95 -47.75 -23.42
CA ASN A 159 -6.69 -47.32 -22.04
C ASN A 159 -6.69 -45.78 -21.84
N TRP A 160 -6.37 -45.02 -22.89
CA TRP A 160 -6.36 -43.54 -22.89
C TRP A 160 -7.69 -42.93 -23.35
N ASN A 161 -8.60 -43.72 -23.94
CA ASN A 161 -9.95 -43.28 -24.31
C ASN A 161 -10.84 -43.29 -23.05
N THR A 162 -10.50 -42.44 -22.09
CA THR A 162 -11.17 -42.32 -20.80
C THR A 162 -12.33 -41.31 -20.88
N PRO A 163 -13.25 -41.26 -19.89
CA PRO A 163 -14.29 -40.24 -19.84
C PRO A 163 -13.71 -38.81 -19.87
N GLU A 164 -12.54 -38.58 -19.30
CA GLU A 164 -11.85 -37.28 -19.31
C GLU A 164 -11.45 -36.87 -20.72
N PHE A 165 -10.90 -37.79 -21.53
CA PHE A 165 -10.59 -37.50 -22.94
C PHE A 165 -11.86 -37.21 -23.76
N ARG A 166 -12.93 -37.98 -23.55
CA ARG A 166 -14.19 -37.76 -24.28
C ARG A 166 -14.87 -36.46 -23.85
N ASN A 167 -14.80 -36.09 -22.58
CA ASN A 167 -15.22 -34.78 -22.07
C ASN A 167 -14.34 -33.64 -22.62
N LEU A 168 -13.03 -33.84 -22.82
CA LEU A 168 -12.18 -32.84 -23.48
C LEU A 168 -12.64 -32.59 -24.94
N MET A 169 -12.95 -33.67 -25.68
CA MET A 169 -13.34 -33.58 -27.08
C MET A 169 -14.79 -33.14 -27.31
N LEU A 170 -15.72 -33.54 -26.43
CA LEU A 170 -17.18 -33.27 -26.52
C LEU A 170 -17.70 -32.25 -25.49
N GLY A 171 -16.82 -31.70 -24.64
CA GLY A 171 -17.18 -30.73 -23.59
C GLY A 171 -17.29 -29.29 -24.08
N ASP A 172 -17.50 -28.38 -23.13
CA ASP A 172 -17.79 -26.96 -23.33
C ASP A 172 -16.56 -26.05 -23.36
N THR A 173 -15.35 -26.61 -23.24
CA THR A 173 -14.06 -25.89 -23.27
C THR A 173 -13.93 -24.93 -24.47
N PRO A 174 -13.80 -23.60 -24.25
CA PRO A 174 -13.58 -22.63 -25.32
C PRO A 174 -12.28 -22.88 -26.09
N SER A 175 -12.29 -22.67 -27.42
CA SER A 175 -11.14 -22.91 -28.28
C SER A 175 -9.85 -22.17 -27.87
N ASP A 176 -9.96 -20.98 -27.28
CA ASP A 176 -8.79 -20.18 -26.86
C ASP A 176 -7.96 -20.85 -25.74
N ILE A 177 -8.61 -21.64 -24.89
CA ILE A 177 -7.98 -22.35 -23.75
C ILE A 177 -7.86 -23.86 -23.97
N PHE A 178 -8.31 -24.38 -25.13
CA PHE A 178 -8.30 -25.82 -25.42
C PHE A 178 -6.89 -26.44 -25.34
N ASP A 179 -5.84 -25.73 -25.79
CA ASP A 179 -4.44 -26.16 -25.60
C ASP A 179 -4.11 -26.48 -24.12
N LEU A 180 -4.61 -25.68 -23.18
CA LEU A 180 -4.31 -25.80 -21.75
C LEU A 180 -4.98 -27.03 -21.13
N GLU A 181 -6.24 -27.29 -21.50
CA GLU A 181 -6.93 -28.51 -21.08
C GLU A 181 -6.31 -29.77 -21.71
N CYS A 182 -5.81 -29.69 -22.95
CA CYS A 182 -5.00 -30.76 -23.55
C CYS A 182 -3.70 -31.00 -22.76
N HIS A 183 -2.99 -29.95 -22.32
CA HIS A 183 -1.82 -30.10 -21.44
C HIS A 183 -2.18 -30.77 -20.10
N ARG A 184 -3.29 -30.36 -19.46
CA ARG A 184 -3.80 -30.98 -18.21
C ARG A 184 -4.12 -32.46 -18.38
N TRP A 185 -4.80 -32.82 -19.48
CA TRP A 185 -5.10 -34.22 -19.81
C TRP A 185 -3.84 -35.06 -20.07
N ILE A 186 -2.87 -34.53 -20.85
CA ILE A 186 -1.60 -35.20 -21.12
C ILE A 186 -0.79 -35.39 -19.83
N ALA A 187 -0.77 -34.39 -18.94
CA ALA A 187 -0.14 -34.52 -17.63
C ALA A 187 -0.79 -35.66 -16.81
N GLY A 188 -2.12 -35.70 -16.75
CA GLY A 188 -2.88 -36.75 -16.05
C GLY A 188 -2.54 -38.17 -16.49
N ILE A 189 -2.39 -38.43 -17.79
CA ILE A 189 -1.97 -39.75 -18.30
C ILE A 189 -0.46 -40.02 -18.17
N SER A 190 0.37 -38.98 -17.93
CA SER A 190 1.83 -39.10 -17.81
C SER A 190 2.34 -39.47 -16.41
N ASN A 191 1.56 -39.20 -15.35
CA ASN A 191 1.97 -39.25 -13.94
C ASN A 191 2.60 -40.57 -13.45
N HIS A 192 2.47 -41.67 -14.21
CA HIS A 192 2.99 -43.00 -13.87
C HIS A 192 3.79 -43.65 -15.02
N LEU A 193 4.18 -42.89 -16.05
CA LEU A 193 4.89 -43.41 -17.22
C LEU A 193 6.30 -42.84 -17.29
N SER A 194 7.28 -43.67 -17.65
CA SER A 194 8.58 -43.17 -18.10
C SER A 194 8.45 -42.38 -19.41
N GLN A 195 9.42 -41.52 -19.74
CA GLN A 195 9.40 -40.75 -20.98
C GLN A 195 9.32 -41.63 -22.25
N ASP A 196 9.85 -42.85 -22.21
CA ASP A 196 9.82 -43.80 -23.32
C ASP A 196 8.44 -44.46 -23.49
N GLU A 197 7.78 -44.81 -22.38
CA GLU A 197 6.41 -45.31 -22.35
C GLU A 197 5.42 -44.22 -22.76
N LEU A 198 5.60 -42.99 -22.25
CA LEU A 198 4.81 -41.82 -22.62
C LEU A 198 4.97 -41.51 -24.12
N GLN A 199 6.19 -41.50 -24.66
CA GLN A 199 6.40 -41.30 -26.10
C GLN A 199 5.70 -42.37 -26.94
N THR A 200 5.74 -43.64 -26.49
CA THR A 200 5.08 -44.76 -27.17
C THR A 200 3.55 -44.60 -27.13
N LEU A 201 2.98 -44.24 -25.97
CA LEU A 201 1.55 -43.98 -25.82
C LEU A 201 1.10 -42.79 -26.66
N LEU A 202 1.84 -41.67 -26.63
CA LEU A 202 1.56 -40.48 -27.44
C LEU A 202 1.61 -40.76 -28.94
N LEU A 203 2.56 -41.57 -29.42
CA LEU A 203 2.59 -42.02 -30.83
C LEU A 203 1.35 -42.84 -31.22
N GLN A 204 0.85 -43.69 -30.31
CA GLN A 204 -0.39 -44.45 -30.52
C GLN A 204 -1.61 -43.51 -30.56
N ILE A 205 -1.74 -42.61 -29.59
CA ILE A 205 -2.83 -41.62 -29.52
C ILE A 205 -2.82 -40.76 -30.80
N HIS A 206 -1.68 -40.19 -31.16
CA HIS A 206 -1.50 -39.38 -32.37
C HIS A 206 -2.00 -40.10 -33.64
N SER A 207 -1.60 -41.36 -33.82
CA SER A 207 -1.98 -42.16 -34.99
C SER A 207 -3.48 -42.45 -35.00
N GLN A 208 -4.06 -42.85 -33.86
CA GLN A 208 -5.49 -43.14 -33.72
C GLN A 208 -6.36 -41.87 -33.88
N CYS A 209 -5.90 -40.71 -33.40
CA CYS A 209 -6.58 -39.43 -33.60
C CYS A 209 -6.59 -39.02 -35.08
N ILE A 210 -5.50 -39.22 -35.82
CA ILE A 210 -5.45 -39.00 -37.28
C ILE A 210 -6.40 -39.96 -38.00
N GLU A 211 -6.34 -41.27 -37.70
CA GLU A 211 -7.23 -42.28 -38.28
C GLU A 211 -8.71 -41.97 -38.01
N THR A 212 -9.03 -41.47 -36.81
CA THR A 212 -10.40 -41.09 -36.42
C THR A 212 -10.87 -39.82 -37.14
N LEU A 213 -10.02 -38.79 -37.22
CA LEU A 213 -10.35 -37.52 -37.89
C LEU A 213 -10.53 -37.70 -39.41
N GLN A 214 -9.69 -38.53 -40.03
CA GLN A 214 -9.73 -38.82 -41.47
C GLN A 214 -10.69 -39.96 -41.83
N GLY A 215 -11.29 -40.61 -40.83
CA GLY A 215 -12.17 -41.77 -40.99
C GLY A 215 -13.63 -41.42 -41.32
N GLU A 216 -14.34 -42.39 -41.90
CA GLU A 216 -15.73 -42.23 -42.35
C GLU A 216 -16.77 -42.20 -41.20
N TYR A 217 -16.36 -42.50 -39.96
CA TYR A 217 -17.27 -42.76 -38.84
C TYR A 217 -17.50 -41.57 -37.89
N LEU A 218 -16.61 -40.57 -37.86
CA LEU A 218 -16.74 -39.39 -36.99
C LEU A 218 -17.43 -38.23 -37.71
N LEU A 219 -16.67 -37.48 -38.52
CA LEU A 219 -17.13 -36.22 -39.10
C LEU A 219 -18.39 -36.33 -39.98
N PRO A 220 -18.65 -37.43 -40.72
CA PRO A 220 -19.91 -37.59 -41.48
C PRO A 220 -21.16 -37.80 -40.62
N ARG A 221 -21.03 -38.14 -39.33
CA ARG A 221 -22.15 -38.25 -38.37
C ARG A 221 -22.45 -36.92 -37.67
N CYS A 222 -21.53 -35.94 -37.74
CA CYS A 222 -21.62 -34.65 -37.07
C CYS A 222 -22.40 -33.61 -37.88
N LYS A 223 -23.05 -32.66 -37.22
CA LYS A 223 -23.62 -31.45 -37.84
C LYS A 223 -22.51 -30.44 -38.18
N GLU A 224 -22.82 -29.43 -38.98
CA GLU A 224 -21.83 -28.46 -39.49
C GLU A 224 -21.01 -27.76 -38.38
N ALA A 225 -21.64 -27.28 -37.31
CA ALA A 225 -20.94 -26.64 -36.19
C ALA A 225 -20.12 -27.62 -35.33
N GLU A 226 -20.71 -28.79 -35.02
CA GLU A 226 -20.01 -29.89 -34.32
C GLU A 226 -18.77 -30.33 -35.09
N ARG A 227 -18.91 -30.44 -36.42
CA ARG A 227 -17.85 -30.83 -37.35
C ARG A 227 -16.71 -29.81 -37.35
N MET A 228 -16.99 -28.52 -37.49
CA MET A 228 -15.96 -27.48 -37.43
C MET A 228 -15.20 -27.49 -36.10
N LEU A 229 -15.92 -27.64 -34.98
CA LEU A 229 -15.31 -27.69 -33.64
C LEU A 229 -14.45 -28.95 -33.46
N LEU A 230 -14.91 -30.12 -33.92
CA LEU A 230 -14.13 -31.36 -33.85
C LEU A 230 -12.93 -31.36 -34.81
N GLU A 231 -13.07 -30.85 -36.04
CA GLU A 231 -11.95 -30.67 -36.97
C GLU A 231 -10.85 -29.79 -36.35
N GLN A 232 -11.23 -28.69 -35.68
CA GLN A 232 -10.30 -27.87 -34.89
C GLN A 232 -9.68 -28.66 -33.73
N ARG A 233 -10.50 -29.18 -32.80
CA ARG A 233 -10.02 -29.85 -31.58
C ARG A 233 -9.09 -31.03 -31.87
N PHE A 234 -9.42 -31.87 -32.86
CA PHE A 234 -8.54 -32.96 -33.27
C PHE A 234 -7.24 -32.44 -33.88
N THR A 235 -7.26 -31.37 -34.68
CA THR A 235 -6.04 -30.79 -35.24
C THR A 235 -5.14 -30.21 -34.16
N ASP A 236 -5.70 -29.43 -33.23
CA ASP A 236 -4.96 -28.82 -32.11
C ASP A 236 -4.32 -29.89 -31.20
N ILE A 237 -5.03 -30.97 -30.86
CA ILE A 237 -4.46 -32.04 -30.02
C ILE A 237 -3.43 -32.91 -30.76
N ILE A 238 -3.59 -33.15 -32.07
CA ILE A 238 -2.62 -33.88 -32.90
C ILE A 238 -1.32 -33.06 -33.04
N GLU A 239 -1.42 -31.75 -33.27
CA GLU A 239 -0.26 -30.85 -33.24
C GLU A 239 0.42 -30.85 -31.87
N LEU A 240 -0.35 -30.70 -30.78
CA LEU A 240 0.22 -30.65 -29.44
C LEU A 240 0.95 -31.95 -29.06
N ILE A 241 0.37 -33.11 -29.37
CA ILE A 241 1.02 -34.40 -29.17
C ILE A 241 2.30 -34.51 -30.01
N SER A 242 2.31 -33.98 -31.24
CA SER A 242 3.53 -33.90 -32.05
C SER A 242 4.62 -33.06 -31.38
N TYR A 243 4.25 -31.95 -30.73
CA TYR A 243 5.18 -31.10 -29.98
C TYR A 243 5.71 -31.81 -28.71
N TYR A 244 4.88 -32.56 -27.98
CA TYR A 244 5.33 -33.42 -26.88
C TYR A 244 6.32 -34.51 -27.34
N ILE A 245 6.02 -35.23 -28.44
CA ILE A 245 6.92 -36.26 -28.99
C ILE A 245 8.27 -35.63 -29.39
N GLN A 246 8.25 -34.42 -29.96
CA GLN A 246 9.46 -33.65 -30.26
C GLN A 246 10.22 -33.21 -28.99
N ALA A 247 9.52 -32.75 -27.95
CA ALA A 247 10.10 -32.34 -26.67
C ALA A 247 10.80 -33.51 -25.95
N ILE A 248 10.17 -34.69 -25.88
CA ILE A 248 10.78 -35.90 -25.30
C ILE A 248 12.08 -36.26 -26.03
N ARG A 249 12.11 -36.15 -27.37
CA ARG A 249 13.35 -36.38 -28.13
C ARG A 249 14.44 -35.35 -27.80
N ILE A 250 14.09 -34.06 -27.68
CA ILE A 250 15.02 -32.98 -27.34
C ILE A 250 15.63 -33.19 -25.94
N LEU A 251 14.80 -33.62 -24.98
CA LEU A 251 15.24 -33.99 -23.61
C LEU A 251 16.18 -35.19 -23.64
N ARG A 252 15.80 -36.29 -24.31
CA ARG A 252 16.65 -37.50 -24.45
C ARG A 252 18.00 -37.21 -25.12
N GLU A 253 18.05 -36.27 -26.06
CA GLU A 253 19.28 -35.82 -26.71
C GLU A 253 20.13 -34.84 -25.88
N GLY A 254 19.67 -34.42 -24.69
CA GLY A 254 20.36 -33.45 -23.84
C GLY A 254 20.39 -32.02 -24.40
N LYS A 255 19.48 -31.69 -25.34
CA LYS A 255 19.50 -30.43 -26.11
C LYS A 255 18.48 -29.39 -25.64
N ALA A 256 17.73 -29.66 -24.58
CA ALA A 256 16.62 -28.82 -24.12
C ALA A 256 17.05 -27.38 -23.79
N GLU A 257 18.01 -27.22 -22.87
CA GLU A 257 18.53 -25.90 -22.47
C GLU A 257 19.09 -25.11 -23.67
N HIS A 258 19.81 -25.78 -24.57
CA HIS A 258 20.36 -25.17 -25.79
C HIS A 258 19.26 -24.72 -26.77
N THR A 259 18.24 -25.55 -26.99
CA THR A 259 17.13 -25.26 -27.90
C THR A 259 16.32 -24.06 -27.41
N ILE A 260 16.01 -24.02 -26.11
CA ILE A 260 15.29 -22.89 -25.50
C ILE A 260 16.16 -21.63 -25.56
N SER A 261 17.45 -21.72 -25.24
CA SER A 261 18.38 -20.58 -25.33
C SER A 261 18.47 -20.00 -26.75
N GLN A 262 18.42 -20.84 -27.79
CA GLN A 262 18.35 -20.39 -29.19
C GLN A 262 17.04 -19.67 -29.52
N ILE A 263 15.90 -20.19 -29.03
CA ILE A 263 14.57 -19.55 -29.19
C ILE A 263 14.59 -18.16 -28.53
N LEU A 264 15.03 -18.08 -27.28
CA LEU A 264 15.10 -16.84 -26.50
C LEU A 264 16.06 -15.82 -27.12
N SER A 265 17.26 -16.24 -27.54
CA SER A 265 18.25 -15.40 -28.24
C SER A 265 17.74 -14.84 -29.57
N THR A 266 16.95 -15.63 -30.31
CA THR A 266 16.29 -15.15 -31.54
C THR A 266 15.23 -14.10 -31.21
N LEU A 267 14.38 -14.38 -30.23
CA LEU A 267 13.32 -13.46 -29.77
C LEU A 267 13.88 -12.15 -29.21
N SER A 268 14.98 -12.18 -28.45
CA SER A 268 15.62 -10.98 -27.91
C SER A 268 16.27 -10.11 -28.97
N THR A 269 16.67 -10.69 -30.11
CA THR A 269 17.31 -9.94 -31.21
C THR A 269 16.30 -9.22 -32.10
N CYS A 270 15.15 -9.83 -32.43
CA CYS A 270 14.23 -9.29 -33.43
C CYS A 270 12.73 -9.33 -33.07
N ALA A 271 12.37 -9.70 -31.84
CA ALA A 271 10.98 -9.81 -31.36
C ALA A 271 10.06 -10.68 -32.26
N TYR A 272 10.64 -11.70 -32.91
CA TYR A 272 9.93 -12.63 -33.78
C TYR A 272 10.65 -13.98 -33.87
N ILE A 273 9.92 -15.06 -34.14
CA ILE A 273 10.50 -16.38 -34.44
C ILE A 273 9.64 -17.11 -35.47
N TYR A 274 10.26 -17.94 -36.31
CA TYR A 274 9.57 -18.73 -37.33
C TYR A 274 8.68 -19.83 -36.69
N HIS A 275 7.42 -19.89 -37.12
CA HIS A 275 6.33 -20.66 -36.50
C HIS A 275 6.18 -20.43 -34.98
N PRO A 276 5.75 -19.23 -34.52
CA PRO A 276 5.75 -18.88 -33.11
C PRO A 276 4.93 -19.86 -32.24
N ARG A 277 3.69 -20.21 -32.62
CA ARG A 277 2.87 -21.20 -31.86
C ARG A 277 3.65 -22.49 -31.60
N LYS A 278 4.24 -23.09 -32.65
CA LYS A 278 5.05 -24.32 -32.54
C LYS A 278 6.24 -24.16 -31.60
N GLN A 279 7.01 -23.08 -31.70
CA GLN A 279 8.21 -22.91 -30.86
C GLN A 279 7.83 -22.72 -29.38
N PHE A 280 6.79 -21.92 -29.09
CA PHE A 280 6.28 -21.75 -27.74
C PHE A 280 5.66 -23.03 -27.18
N CYS A 281 4.89 -23.79 -27.97
CA CYS A 281 4.34 -25.07 -27.52
C CYS A 281 5.43 -26.13 -27.27
N ILE A 282 6.49 -26.21 -28.09
CA ILE A 282 7.63 -27.11 -27.81
C ILE A 282 8.32 -26.71 -26.50
N MET A 283 8.53 -25.40 -26.27
CA MET A 283 9.11 -24.89 -25.02
C MET A 283 8.22 -25.21 -23.81
N GLN A 284 6.90 -25.02 -23.91
CA GLN A 284 5.93 -25.41 -22.89
C GLN A 284 5.95 -26.94 -22.65
N CYS A 285 5.95 -27.76 -23.70
CA CYS A 285 6.07 -29.21 -23.58
C CYS A 285 7.37 -29.64 -22.87
N ILE A 286 8.49 -28.97 -23.11
CA ILE A 286 9.75 -29.23 -22.39
C ILE A 286 9.58 -28.91 -20.89
N PHE A 287 9.05 -27.74 -20.54
CA PHE A 287 8.83 -27.35 -19.13
C PHE A 287 7.82 -28.24 -18.41
N MET A 288 6.77 -28.72 -19.10
CA MET A 288 5.79 -29.66 -18.55
C MET A 288 6.36 -31.08 -18.33
N LEU A 289 7.44 -31.44 -19.03
CA LEU A 289 8.14 -32.73 -18.88
C LEU A 289 9.32 -32.66 -17.90
N ASP A 290 9.92 -31.49 -17.74
CA ASP A 290 10.99 -31.19 -16.78
C ASP A 290 10.96 -29.69 -16.39
N PHE A 291 10.26 -29.38 -15.29
CA PHE A 291 10.12 -28.01 -14.79
C PHE A 291 11.44 -27.42 -14.28
N SER A 292 12.44 -28.24 -13.94
CA SER A 292 13.74 -27.73 -13.47
C SER A 292 14.46 -26.90 -14.54
N ILE A 293 14.20 -27.18 -15.82
CA ILE A 293 14.70 -26.41 -16.96
C ILE A 293 14.05 -25.03 -17.01
N MET A 294 12.78 -24.91 -16.59
CA MET A 294 12.09 -23.63 -16.51
C MET A 294 12.68 -22.76 -15.39
N GLU A 295 12.87 -23.33 -14.19
CA GLU A 295 13.48 -22.59 -13.07
C GLU A 295 14.89 -22.08 -13.40
N LYS A 296 15.71 -22.90 -14.07
CA LYS A 296 17.06 -22.48 -14.53
C LYS A 296 17.03 -21.35 -15.56
N LEU A 297 16.01 -21.30 -16.42
CA LEU A 297 15.96 -20.39 -17.58
C LEU A 297 15.00 -19.20 -17.39
N ILE A 298 14.28 -19.11 -16.27
CA ILE A 298 13.31 -18.04 -16.00
C ILE A 298 13.96 -16.65 -16.09
N THR A 299 15.18 -16.47 -15.58
CA THR A 299 15.94 -15.22 -15.69
C THR A 299 16.25 -14.87 -17.15
N SER A 300 16.53 -15.85 -17.99
CA SER A 300 16.71 -15.64 -19.45
C SER A 300 15.40 -15.30 -20.16
N ILE A 301 14.27 -15.86 -19.72
CA ILE A 301 12.93 -15.54 -20.23
C ILE A 301 12.58 -14.08 -19.89
N LEU A 302 12.74 -13.68 -18.62
CA LEU A 302 12.51 -12.30 -18.16
C LEU A 302 13.44 -11.32 -18.89
N THR A 303 14.72 -11.66 -19.07
CA THR A 303 15.68 -10.85 -19.84
C THR A 303 15.27 -10.72 -21.32
N THR A 304 14.74 -11.79 -21.92
CA THR A 304 14.23 -11.77 -23.30
C THR A 304 13.04 -10.82 -23.44
N LEU A 305 12.10 -10.85 -22.49
CA LEU A 305 10.97 -9.92 -22.47
C LEU A 305 11.44 -8.47 -22.32
N ARG A 306 12.35 -8.18 -21.37
CA ARG A 306 12.93 -6.84 -21.13
C ARG A 306 13.76 -6.29 -22.30
N SER A 307 14.33 -7.14 -23.15
CA SER A 307 15.21 -6.74 -24.26
C SER A 307 14.51 -5.99 -25.40
N GLN A 308 13.17 -5.96 -25.41
CA GLN A 308 12.35 -5.41 -26.49
C GLN A 308 11.18 -4.59 -25.93
N GLN A 309 10.62 -3.71 -26.77
CA GLN A 309 9.50 -2.84 -26.41
C GLN A 309 8.20 -3.61 -26.18
N VAL A 310 7.47 -3.31 -25.10
CA VAL A 310 6.27 -4.05 -24.65
C VAL A 310 5.23 -4.29 -25.75
N TYR A 311 4.97 -3.27 -26.59
CA TYR A 311 3.98 -3.36 -27.67
C TYR A 311 4.30 -4.47 -28.69
N LEU A 312 5.57 -4.88 -28.82
CA LEU A 312 5.98 -5.98 -29.69
C LEU A 312 5.50 -7.34 -29.16
N TRP A 313 5.38 -7.48 -27.84
CA TRP A 313 4.87 -8.67 -27.16
C TRP A 313 3.34 -8.69 -27.11
N ASN A 314 2.68 -7.54 -27.08
CA ASN A 314 1.21 -7.45 -27.10
C ASN A 314 0.57 -7.85 -28.45
N ARG A 315 1.36 -8.16 -29.49
CA ARG A 315 0.86 -8.63 -30.79
C ARG A 315 0.46 -10.11 -30.72
N LYS A 316 -0.62 -10.50 -31.42
CA LYS A 316 -0.94 -11.92 -31.62
C LYS A 316 0.12 -12.60 -32.52
N PRO A 317 0.58 -13.83 -32.21
CA PRO A 317 0.17 -14.68 -31.09
C PRO A 317 0.99 -14.50 -29.80
N PHE A 318 2.02 -13.66 -29.79
CA PHE A 318 3.02 -13.57 -28.71
C PHE A 318 2.43 -13.28 -27.32
N GLN A 319 1.48 -12.36 -27.20
CA GLN A 319 0.87 -12.00 -25.90
C GLN A 319 0.32 -13.24 -25.19
N MET A 320 -0.53 -13.99 -25.88
CA MET A 320 -1.13 -15.24 -25.40
C MET A 320 -0.06 -16.29 -25.02
N GLN A 321 1.00 -16.41 -25.82
CA GLN A 321 2.03 -17.43 -25.59
C GLN A 321 2.97 -17.10 -24.42
N TRP A 322 3.32 -15.82 -24.24
CA TRP A 322 4.06 -15.36 -23.06
C TRP A 322 3.22 -15.49 -21.80
N LEU A 323 1.94 -15.07 -21.81
CA LEU A 323 1.06 -15.20 -20.66
C LEU A 323 0.83 -16.67 -20.25
N LYS A 324 0.62 -17.59 -21.21
CA LYS A 324 0.54 -19.05 -20.91
C LYS A 324 1.82 -19.59 -20.26
N LEU A 325 2.99 -19.07 -20.65
CA LEU A 325 4.27 -19.48 -20.09
C LEU A 325 4.49 -18.91 -18.69
N LEU A 326 4.27 -17.61 -18.48
CA LEU A 326 4.43 -16.98 -17.17
C LEU A 326 3.45 -17.56 -16.15
N GLN A 327 2.18 -17.76 -16.51
CA GLN A 327 1.17 -18.35 -15.63
C GLN A 327 1.54 -19.79 -15.25
N SER A 328 2.15 -20.56 -16.16
CA SER A 328 2.65 -21.92 -15.84
C SER A 328 3.78 -21.91 -14.80
N TYR A 329 4.62 -20.86 -14.77
CA TYR A 329 5.58 -20.66 -13.68
C TYR A 329 4.86 -20.25 -12.38
N VAL A 330 3.92 -19.31 -12.46
CA VAL A 330 3.14 -18.85 -11.31
C VAL A 330 2.43 -20.02 -10.63
N GLU A 331 1.66 -20.83 -11.36
CA GLU A 331 0.92 -21.99 -10.82
C GLU A 331 1.83 -23.02 -10.15
N ASN A 332 2.94 -23.42 -10.80
CA ASN A 332 3.86 -24.43 -10.24
C ASN A 332 4.58 -23.97 -8.97
N ILE A 333 4.92 -22.67 -8.87
CA ILE A 333 5.59 -22.12 -7.69
C ILE A 333 4.57 -21.71 -6.60
N TYR A 334 3.34 -21.32 -6.95
CA TYR A 334 2.28 -20.93 -6.00
C TYR A 334 2.01 -21.99 -4.92
N HIS A 335 1.97 -23.26 -5.35
CA HIS A 335 1.78 -24.39 -4.45
C HIS A 335 2.96 -24.63 -3.49
N GLN A 336 4.15 -24.08 -3.78
CA GLN A 336 5.35 -24.15 -2.93
C GLN A 336 5.38 -22.98 -1.92
N THR A 337 4.33 -22.88 -1.10
CA THR A 337 4.06 -21.70 -0.25
C THR A 337 5.21 -21.36 0.73
N ASP A 338 5.91 -22.35 1.30
CA ASP A 338 7.09 -22.10 2.14
C ASP A 338 8.24 -21.50 1.34
N ARG A 339 8.61 -22.10 0.20
CA ARG A 339 9.68 -21.60 -0.69
C ARG A 339 9.45 -20.15 -1.12
N LEU A 340 8.21 -19.78 -1.46
CA LEU A 340 7.82 -18.39 -1.78
C LEU A 340 8.03 -17.41 -0.62
N SER A 341 7.98 -17.91 0.62
CA SER A 341 8.09 -17.11 1.83
C SER A 341 9.53 -17.03 2.34
N SER A 342 10.28 -18.13 2.26
CA SER A 342 11.62 -18.32 2.80
C SER A 342 12.76 -18.00 1.80
N ASP A 343 12.67 -18.43 0.54
CA ASP A 343 13.71 -18.21 -0.46
C ASP A 343 13.55 -16.84 -1.13
N ALA A 344 14.49 -15.93 -0.80
CA ALA A 344 14.58 -14.61 -1.41
C ALA A 344 14.64 -14.66 -2.93
N THR A 345 15.37 -15.61 -3.52
CA THR A 345 15.56 -15.67 -4.99
C THR A 345 14.29 -16.09 -5.73
N THR A 346 13.56 -17.07 -5.19
CA THR A 346 12.23 -17.45 -5.71
C THR A 346 11.22 -16.31 -5.52
N LYS A 347 11.24 -15.62 -4.38
CA LYS A 347 10.36 -14.47 -4.09
C LYS A 347 10.59 -13.30 -5.06
N GLU A 348 11.85 -12.88 -5.23
CA GLU A 348 12.25 -11.83 -6.18
C GLU A 348 11.86 -12.20 -7.62
N THR A 349 12.11 -13.45 -8.03
CA THR A 349 11.75 -13.94 -9.37
C THR A 349 10.24 -13.93 -9.57
N MET A 350 9.45 -14.38 -8.59
CA MET A 350 7.99 -14.37 -8.65
C MET A 350 7.43 -12.94 -8.76
N ILE A 351 7.96 -11.97 -8.01
CA ILE A 351 7.58 -10.56 -8.12
C ILE A 351 7.83 -10.04 -9.54
N GLN A 352 8.98 -10.38 -10.15
CA GLN A 352 9.30 -10.00 -11.53
C GLN A 352 8.36 -10.65 -12.55
N VAL A 353 8.06 -11.94 -12.40
CA VAL A 353 7.14 -12.69 -13.26
C VAL A 353 5.73 -12.09 -13.21
N LEU A 354 5.15 -11.94 -12.02
CA LEU A 354 3.81 -11.38 -11.82
C LEU A 354 3.72 -9.94 -12.34
N THR A 355 4.72 -9.11 -12.09
CA THR A 355 4.76 -7.73 -12.60
C THR A 355 4.72 -7.70 -14.13
N ILE A 356 5.54 -8.51 -14.80
CA ILE A 356 5.59 -8.56 -16.27
C ILE A 356 4.29 -9.18 -16.84
N GLU A 357 3.75 -10.21 -16.21
CA GLU A 357 2.51 -10.87 -16.62
C GLU A 357 1.30 -9.93 -16.51
N LEU A 358 1.19 -9.18 -15.42
CA LEU A 358 0.12 -8.20 -15.21
C LEU A 358 0.23 -7.00 -16.16
N ILE A 359 1.44 -6.58 -16.53
CA ILE A 359 1.64 -5.54 -17.57
C ILE A 359 1.28 -6.07 -18.96
N LEU A 360 1.70 -7.30 -19.32
CA LEU A 360 1.36 -7.93 -20.60
C LEU A 360 -0.13 -8.30 -20.70
N GLY A 361 -0.81 -8.53 -19.58
CA GLY A 361 -2.24 -8.82 -19.50
C GLY A 361 -3.16 -7.61 -19.65
N ARG A 362 -2.63 -6.39 -19.62
CA ARG A 362 -3.43 -5.16 -19.83
C ARG A 362 -4.20 -5.23 -21.14
N HIS A 363 -5.51 -5.01 -21.04
CA HIS A 363 -6.47 -5.06 -22.16
C HIS A 363 -6.48 -6.39 -22.95
N ALA A 364 -5.98 -7.49 -22.38
CA ALA A 364 -6.05 -8.81 -23.02
C ALA A 364 -7.50 -9.29 -23.11
N SER A 365 -7.98 -9.60 -24.32
CA SER A 365 -9.37 -10.02 -24.57
C SER A 365 -9.73 -11.43 -24.05
N HIS A 366 -8.78 -12.14 -23.43
CA HIS A 366 -8.91 -13.52 -22.98
C HIS A 366 -8.40 -13.62 -21.54
N LYS A 367 -9.22 -14.12 -20.61
CA LYS A 367 -8.81 -14.39 -19.21
C LYS A 367 -8.07 -15.72 -19.14
N ILE A 368 -6.74 -15.68 -19.28
CA ILE A 368 -5.85 -16.86 -19.19
C ILE A 368 -5.58 -17.22 -17.72
N TYR A 369 -5.52 -16.19 -16.87
CA TYR A 369 -5.25 -16.25 -15.44
C TYR A 369 -6.22 -15.34 -14.68
N ASP A 370 -6.24 -15.47 -13.36
CA ASP A 370 -7.02 -14.62 -12.48
C ASP A 370 -6.23 -13.37 -12.10
N ASN A 371 -6.64 -12.21 -12.63
CA ASN A 371 -5.96 -10.94 -12.43
C ASN A 371 -6.07 -10.45 -10.98
N SER A 372 -7.20 -10.67 -10.31
CA SER A 372 -7.42 -10.30 -8.91
C SER A 372 -6.53 -11.13 -7.98
N LEU A 373 -6.45 -12.44 -8.22
CA LEU A 373 -5.57 -13.34 -7.48
C LEU A 373 -4.08 -13.01 -7.70
N ASN A 374 -3.64 -12.81 -8.95
CA ASN A 374 -2.23 -12.56 -9.26
C ASN A 374 -1.78 -11.17 -8.77
N GLN A 375 -2.68 -10.17 -8.72
CA GLN A 375 -2.41 -8.89 -8.03
C GLN A 375 -2.29 -9.07 -6.51
N ALA A 376 -3.22 -9.80 -5.88
CA ALA A 376 -3.17 -10.06 -4.45
C ALA A 376 -1.85 -10.77 -4.04
N LEU A 377 -1.47 -11.78 -4.80
CA LEU A 377 -0.20 -12.49 -4.67
C LEU A 377 1.01 -11.55 -4.82
N LEU A 378 1.04 -10.71 -5.85
CA LEU A 378 2.12 -9.73 -6.06
C LEU A 378 2.27 -8.79 -4.85
N TYR A 379 1.18 -8.16 -4.40
CA TYR A 379 1.23 -7.22 -3.28
C TYR A 379 1.57 -7.92 -1.95
N ARG A 380 1.13 -9.16 -1.72
CA ARG A 380 1.57 -9.96 -0.55
C ARG A 380 3.07 -10.23 -0.58
N LEU A 381 3.64 -10.57 -1.73
CA LEU A 381 5.09 -10.83 -1.83
C LEU A 381 5.89 -9.52 -1.65
N VAL A 382 5.39 -8.40 -2.19
CA VAL A 382 5.99 -7.06 -2.00
C VAL A 382 6.01 -6.64 -0.53
N SER A 383 4.99 -6.95 0.28
CA SER A 383 5.03 -6.65 1.73
C SER A 383 6.12 -7.41 2.49
N LEU A 384 6.68 -8.48 1.91
CA LEU A 384 7.76 -9.29 2.47
C LEU A 384 9.16 -8.94 1.92
N MET A 385 9.29 -7.80 1.22
CA MET A 385 10.54 -7.31 0.61
C MET A 385 11.21 -6.16 1.37
N ASN A 386 10.94 -5.98 2.67
CA ASN A 386 11.44 -4.85 3.48
C ASN A 386 11.14 -3.47 2.86
N VAL A 387 9.91 -3.28 2.38
CA VAL A 387 9.40 -2.00 1.84
C VAL A 387 9.06 -1.02 2.98
N SER A 388 8.97 0.28 2.65
CA SER A 388 8.72 1.36 3.62
C SER A 388 7.41 1.22 4.42
N ASP A 389 6.31 0.79 3.79
CA ASP A 389 5.06 0.44 4.48
C ASP A 389 4.51 -0.91 3.99
N PRO A 390 4.80 -2.01 4.70
CA PRO A 390 4.30 -3.33 4.34
C PRO A 390 2.82 -3.52 4.69
N ASN A 391 2.28 -2.81 5.69
CA ASN A 391 0.86 -2.93 6.08
C ASN A 391 -0.06 -2.36 4.99
N LYS A 392 0.30 -1.21 4.43
CA LYS A 392 -0.40 -0.59 3.29
C LYS A 392 -0.42 -1.52 2.07
N THR A 393 0.72 -2.16 1.80
CA THR A 393 0.86 -3.15 0.73
C THR A 393 -0.02 -4.39 0.96
N LEU A 394 -0.09 -4.92 2.20
CA LEU A 394 -1.03 -5.99 2.56
C LEU A 394 -2.50 -5.57 2.40
N GLN A 395 -2.85 -4.33 2.75
CA GLN A 395 -4.20 -3.82 2.53
C GLN A 395 -4.55 -3.75 1.04
N LYS A 396 -3.60 -3.41 0.15
CA LYS A 396 -3.81 -3.48 -1.30
C LYS A 396 -3.92 -4.92 -1.80
N ALA A 397 -3.14 -5.86 -1.25
CA ALA A 397 -3.26 -7.29 -1.55
C ALA A 397 -4.67 -7.82 -1.25
N PHE A 398 -5.20 -7.48 -0.06
CA PHE A 398 -6.55 -7.85 0.36
C PHE A 398 -7.62 -7.26 -0.56
N LEU A 399 -7.56 -5.95 -0.84
CA LEU A 399 -8.55 -5.30 -1.70
C LEU A 399 -8.56 -5.89 -3.11
N SER A 400 -7.39 -6.24 -3.66
CA SER A 400 -7.27 -6.84 -5.00
C SER A 400 -8.03 -8.17 -5.16
N LEU A 401 -8.28 -8.92 -4.08
CA LEU A 401 -9.12 -10.12 -4.08
C LEU A 401 -10.61 -9.83 -4.32
N PHE A 402 -11.09 -8.60 -4.06
CA PHE A 402 -12.51 -8.27 -4.12
C PHE A 402 -12.83 -7.11 -5.09
N THR A 403 -11.82 -6.33 -5.48
CA THR A 403 -11.94 -5.26 -6.48
C THR A 403 -11.45 -5.75 -7.85
N PRO A 404 -12.32 -5.91 -8.87
CA PRO A 404 -11.91 -6.29 -10.23
C PRO A 404 -11.29 -5.09 -10.97
N THR A 405 -10.12 -4.65 -10.54
CA THR A 405 -9.37 -3.52 -11.12
C THR A 405 -8.30 -4.01 -12.10
N GLU A 406 -8.16 -3.34 -13.26
CA GLU A 406 -6.98 -3.55 -14.11
C GLU A 406 -5.71 -3.07 -13.39
N PHE A 407 -4.61 -3.81 -13.54
CA PHE A 407 -3.33 -3.51 -12.89
C PHE A 407 -2.71 -2.23 -13.46
N ASN A 408 -2.90 -1.08 -12.79
CA ASN A 408 -2.51 0.25 -13.29
C ASN A 408 -1.26 0.86 -12.61
N ALA A 409 -0.28 0.04 -12.21
CA ALA A 409 0.99 0.56 -11.68
C ALA A 409 1.88 1.17 -12.78
N ALA A 410 2.52 2.31 -12.51
CA ALA A 410 3.42 3.01 -13.42
C ALA A 410 4.85 2.47 -13.27
N LEU A 411 5.09 1.23 -13.71
CA LEU A 411 6.35 0.53 -13.50
C LEU A 411 7.25 0.50 -14.76
N PRO A 412 8.57 0.63 -14.61
CA PRO A 412 9.53 0.43 -15.69
C PRO A 412 9.62 -1.05 -16.07
N PHE A 413 8.99 -1.43 -17.19
CA PHE A 413 8.96 -2.82 -17.68
C PHE A 413 10.35 -3.46 -17.87
N ASN A 414 11.37 -2.64 -18.12
CA ASN A 414 12.75 -3.09 -18.31
C ASN A 414 13.54 -3.29 -17.00
N SER A 415 12.96 -3.00 -15.82
CA SER A 415 13.64 -3.19 -14.53
C SER A 415 13.75 -4.67 -14.17
N ASP A 416 14.95 -5.07 -13.75
CA ASP A 416 15.35 -6.38 -13.25
C ASP A 416 15.57 -6.43 -11.73
N ASP A 417 15.50 -5.29 -11.05
CA ASP A 417 15.60 -5.18 -9.60
C ASP A 417 14.20 -5.33 -8.95
N ALA A 418 13.98 -6.45 -8.27
CA ALA A 418 12.73 -6.75 -7.58
C ALA A 418 12.48 -5.86 -6.35
N PHE A 419 13.53 -5.38 -5.67
CA PHE A 419 13.42 -4.50 -4.52
C PHE A 419 13.02 -3.07 -4.95
N VAL A 420 13.55 -2.59 -6.09
CA VAL A 420 13.11 -1.35 -6.72
C VAL A 420 11.65 -1.44 -7.18
N LEU A 421 11.26 -2.54 -7.84
CA LEU A 421 9.86 -2.77 -8.23
C LEU A 421 8.93 -2.81 -7.01
N ALA A 422 9.34 -3.47 -5.92
CA ALA A 422 8.60 -3.55 -4.67
C ALA A 422 8.40 -2.16 -4.02
N ASN A 423 9.44 -1.34 -3.94
CA ASN A 423 9.34 0.01 -3.37
C ASN A 423 8.58 0.98 -4.29
N MET A 424 8.63 0.82 -5.61
CA MET A 424 7.75 1.56 -6.53
C MET A 424 6.28 1.15 -6.33
N LEU A 425 5.99 -0.15 -6.20
CA LEU A 425 4.65 -0.65 -5.92
C LEU A 425 4.10 -0.18 -4.57
N CYS A 426 4.95 -0.03 -3.55
CA CYS A 426 4.58 0.50 -2.24
C CYS A 426 4.34 2.03 -2.28
N SER A 427 5.23 2.79 -2.93
CA SER A 427 5.16 4.27 -2.99
C SER A 427 4.11 4.83 -3.95
N GLN A 428 3.74 4.11 -5.01
CA GLN A 428 2.67 4.51 -5.94
C GLN A 428 1.26 4.30 -5.38
N GLN A 429 1.13 3.69 -4.20
CA GLN A 429 -0.12 3.65 -3.49
C GLN A 429 -0.32 5.03 -2.84
N ASP A 430 -1.09 5.92 -3.47
CA ASP A 430 -1.67 7.06 -2.75
C ASP A 430 -2.59 6.55 -1.63
N ASN A 431 -3.03 7.44 -0.73
CA ASN A 431 -4.14 7.15 0.19
C ASN A 431 -5.49 7.14 -0.58
N GLU A 432 -5.55 6.35 -1.65
CA GLU A 432 -6.74 6.19 -2.48
C GLU A 432 -7.90 5.68 -1.62
N THR A 433 -9.08 6.25 -1.89
CA THR A 433 -10.32 5.86 -1.24
C THR A 433 -10.60 4.38 -1.49
N VAL A 434 -10.48 3.57 -0.43
CA VAL A 434 -10.88 2.14 -0.35
C VAL A 434 -12.09 1.88 -1.26
N GLU A 435 -11.87 1.24 -2.41
CA GLU A 435 -12.96 0.97 -3.34
C GLU A 435 -13.97 0.02 -2.67
N SER A 436 -15.22 0.46 -2.58
CA SER A 436 -16.32 -0.32 -2.01
C SER A 436 -16.53 -1.61 -2.82
N PHE A 437 -16.32 -2.75 -2.17
CA PHE A 437 -16.53 -4.08 -2.75
C PHE A 437 -17.78 -4.75 -2.14
N GLU A 438 -18.43 -5.62 -2.92
CA GLU A 438 -19.61 -6.34 -2.43
C GLU A 438 -19.20 -7.38 -1.38
N PRO A 439 -19.98 -7.55 -0.29
CA PRO A 439 -19.70 -8.56 0.71
C PRO A 439 -19.49 -9.94 0.06
N ALA A 440 -18.40 -10.60 0.41
CA ALA A 440 -18.05 -11.92 -0.09
C ALA A 440 -18.35 -12.99 0.97
N LYS A 441 -18.62 -14.23 0.52
CA LYS A 441 -18.84 -15.38 1.41
C LYS A 441 -18.26 -16.68 0.87
N TYR A 442 -17.83 -17.54 1.80
CA TYR A 442 -17.44 -18.91 1.53
C TYR A 442 -18.07 -19.81 2.61
N GLU A 443 -18.69 -20.92 2.21
CA GLU A 443 -19.34 -21.85 3.14
C GLU A 443 -18.86 -23.28 2.91
N ASN A 444 -18.81 -24.06 3.99
CA ASN A 444 -18.68 -25.51 3.94
C ASN A 444 -19.90 -26.17 4.61
N GLU A 445 -19.77 -27.40 5.12
CA GLU A 445 -20.87 -28.11 5.81
C GLU A 445 -21.23 -27.52 7.18
N THR A 446 -20.30 -26.87 7.88
CA THR A 446 -20.44 -26.51 9.31
C THR A 446 -20.29 -25.01 9.59
N THR A 447 -19.46 -24.32 8.82
CA THR A 447 -19.10 -22.91 9.01
C THR A 447 -19.32 -22.07 7.75
N LEU A 448 -19.42 -20.76 7.98
CA LEU A 448 -19.60 -19.70 7.01
C LEU A 448 -18.57 -18.60 7.31
N LEU A 449 -17.74 -18.30 6.31
CA LEU A 449 -16.87 -17.13 6.25
C LEU A 449 -17.61 -16.02 5.51
N THR A 450 -17.54 -14.81 6.04
CA THR A 450 -18.04 -13.58 5.41
C THR A 450 -16.98 -12.49 5.45
N VAL A 451 -16.87 -11.69 4.41
CA VAL A 451 -15.89 -10.62 4.26
C VAL A 451 -16.59 -9.38 3.74
N ASN A 452 -16.36 -8.23 4.37
CA ASN A 452 -16.84 -6.92 3.90
C ASN A 452 -15.76 -5.84 4.15
N GLU A 453 -16.07 -4.58 3.87
CA GLU A 453 -15.13 -3.43 4.02
C GLU A 453 -14.61 -3.18 5.45
N GLN A 454 -15.26 -3.74 6.48
CA GLN A 454 -14.96 -3.50 7.89
C GLN A 454 -14.39 -4.73 8.61
N ALA A 455 -14.83 -5.93 8.21
CA ALA A 455 -14.64 -7.15 8.99
C ALA A 455 -14.50 -8.42 8.13
N ILE A 456 -13.55 -9.27 8.52
CA ILE A 456 -13.47 -10.68 8.13
C ILE A 456 -14.07 -11.51 9.27
N THR A 457 -15.21 -12.16 9.04
CA THR A 457 -15.99 -12.83 10.10
C THR A 457 -16.18 -14.32 9.80
N ILE A 458 -15.80 -15.20 10.75
CA ILE A 458 -16.11 -16.63 10.71
C ILE A 458 -17.21 -16.97 11.71
N GLN A 459 -18.19 -17.78 11.30
CA GLN A 459 -19.31 -18.21 12.16
C GLN A 459 -19.81 -19.62 11.81
N PRO A 460 -20.59 -20.27 12.69
CA PRO A 460 -21.45 -21.39 12.33
C PRO A 460 -22.35 -21.07 11.13
N LYS A 461 -22.58 -22.07 10.27
CA LYS A 461 -23.50 -21.96 9.13
C LYS A 461 -24.93 -21.64 9.60
N ASP A 462 -25.47 -22.50 10.45
CA ASP A 462 -26.73 -22.29 11.17
C ASP A 462 -26.48 -21.62 12.53
N LEU A 463 -26.04 -20.36 12.52
CA LEU A 463 -25.86 -19.55 13.74
C LEU A 463 -27.22 -19.17 14.35
N ASP A 464 -27.42 -19.45 15.65
CA ASP A 464 -28.56 -18.92 16.40
C ASP A 464 -28.37 -17.43 16.67
N LYS A 465 -29.03 -16.59 15.87
CA LYS A 465 -28.97 -15.13 15.98
C LYS A 465 -29.50 -14.60 17.32
N GLU A 466 -30.27 -15.38 18.08
CA GLU A 466 -30.73 -14.94 19.41
C GLU A 466 -29.68 -15.12 20.51
N ASN A 467 -28.55 -15.80 20.23
CA ASN A 467 -27.52 -16.15 21.20
C ASN A 467 -26.08 -15.83 20.74
N VAL A 468 -25.90 -14.81 19.90
CA VAL A 468 -24.57 -14.46 19.37
C VAL A 468 -23.60 -14.08 20.49
N TYR A 469 -22.35 -14.52 20.36
CA TYR A 469 -21.22 -14.07 21.17
C TYR A 469 -19.97 -13.88 20.34
N MET A 470 -19.27 -12.76 20.57
CA MET A 470 -17.95 -12.45 20.04
C MET A 470 -16.90 -12.87 21.08
N PRO A 471 -16.09 -13.93 20.85
CA PRO A 471 -15.08 -14.36 21.82
C PRO A 471 -13.82 -13.50 21.80
N LEU A 472 -13.54 -12.85 20.67
CA LEU A 472 -12.42 -11.92 20.52
C LEU A 472 -12.92 -10.49 20.78
N SER A 473 -12.22 -9.75 21.64
CA SER A 473 -12.57 -8.35 21.94
C SER A 473 -12.20 -7.43 20.79
N SER A 474 -13.11 -6.52 20.41
CA SER A 474 -12.85 -5.44 19.45
C SER A 474 -11.65 -4.58 19.87
N ARG A 475 -11.44 -4.40 21.18
CA ARG A 475 -10.31 -3.68 21.77
C ARG A 475 -8.93 -4.29 21.47
N MET A 476 -8.85 -5.49 20.88
CA MET A 476 -7.56 -6.06 20.43
C MET A 476 -7.03 -5.34 19.17
N GLY A 477 -7.89 -4.72 18.37
CA GLY A 477 -7.48 -4.06 17.13
C GLY A 477 -6.81 -5.02 16.13
N LEU A 478 -7.43 -6.18 15.90
CA LEU A 478 -6.98 -7.11 14.85
C LEU A 478 -7.23 -6.50 13.47
N TRP A 479 -6.26 -6.68 12.57
CA TRP A 479 -6.31 -6.16 11.21
C TRP A 479 -7.60 -6.57 10.47
N HIS A 480 -8.19 -5.60 9.76
CA HIS A 480 -9.42 -5.75 8.98
C HIS A 480 -10.61 -6.35 9.74
N GLY A 481 -10.75 -6.03 11.05
CA GLY A 481 -11.91 -6.40 11.86
C GLY A 481 -12.11 -7.91 12.00
N LEU A 482 -11.01 -8.68 11.99
CA LEU A 482 -11.01 -10.14 12.14
C LEU A 482 -11.78 -10.56 13.40
N SER A 483 -12.93 -11.22 13.20
CA SER A 483 -13.87 -11.56 14.28
C SER A 483 -14.51 -12.94 14.09
N ILE A 484 -15.07 -13.46 15.18
CA ILE A 484 -15.71 -14.77 15.24
C ILE A 484 -17.06 -14.62 15.90
N ARG A 485 -18.10 -15.26 15.37
CA ARG A 485 -19.44 -15.32 16.00
C ARG A 485 -19.72 -16.74 16.43
N LEU A 486 -20.03 -16.95 17.71
CA LEU A 486 -20.47 -18.25 18.25
C LEU A 486 -21.93 -18.17 18.69
N ASP A 487 -22.59 -19.33 18.75
CA ASP A 487 -23.92 -19.55 19.34
C ASP A 487 -23.87 -19.86 20.84
N GLU A 488 -22.69 -20.21 21.36
CA GLU A 488 -22.44 -20.47 22.78
C GLU A 488 -21.40 -19.50 23.37
N LYS A 489 -21.62 -19.10 24.63
CA LYS A 489 -20.66 -18.27 25.38
C LYS A 489 -19.63 -19.17 26.09
N PRO A 490 -18.31 -18.93 25.94
CA PRO A 490 -17.25 -19.71 26.60
C PRO A 490 -17.38 -19.61 28.13
N PRO A 491 -16.69 -20.47 28.91
CA PRO A 491 -16.62 -20.36 30.36
C PRO A 491 -16.25 -18.96 30.84
N VAL A 492 -16.75 -18.51 32.00
CA VAL A 492 -16.53 -17.13 32.52
C VAL A 492 -15.04 -16.77 32.62
N LYS A 493 -14.16 -17.73 32.92
CA LYS A 493 -12.69 -17.54 32.92
C LYS A 493 -12.07 -17.17 31.56
N LEU A 494 -12.81 -17.36 30.47
CA LEU A 494 -12.46 -17.07 29.07
C LEU A 494 -13.29 -15.91 28.48
N ARG A 495 -13.95 -15.11 29.33
CA ARG A 495 -14.67 -13.89 28.93
C ARG A 495 -13.95 -12.68 29.52
N GLY A 496 -13.80 -11.63 28.73
CA GLY A 496 -13.47 -10.28 29.20
C GLY A 496 -12.11 -10.13 29.91
N LYS A 497 -11.13 -9.58 29.19
CA LYS A 497 -10.01 -8.76 29.71
C LYS A 497 -9.15 -8.28 28.53
N VAL A 498 -8.76 -7.02 28.55
CA VAL A 498 -7.71 -6.50 27.66
C VAL A 498 -6.36 -7.04 28.15
N GLY A 499 -5.47 -7.44 27.23
CA GLY A 499 -4.10 -7.89 27.59
C GLY A 499 -4.01 -9.26 28.27
N THR A 500 -4.84 -10.24 27.89
CA THR A 500 -4.73 -11.63 28.38
C THR A 500 -3.56 -12.39 27.73
N THR A 501 -2.97 -13.35 28.46
CA THR A 501 -1.76 -14.07 28.04
C THR A 501 -2.04 -15.09 26.91
N ILE A 502 -0.98 -15.63 26.30
CA ILE A 502 -1.11 -16.65 25.24
C ILE A 502 -1.86 -17.89 25.75
N GLU A 503 -1.69 -18.29 27.01
CA GLU A 503 -2.38 -19.45 27.60
C GLU A 503 -3.89 -19.25 27.67
N HIS A 504 -4.36 -18.01 27.93
CA HIS A 504 -5.78 -17.67 27.86
C HIS A 504 -6.30 -17.80 26.43
N TYR A 505 -5.58 -17.26 25.45
CA TYR A 505 -5.97 -17.40 24.04
C TYR A 505 -5.92 -18.84 23.57
N LYS A 506 -4.98 -19.66 24.04
CA LYS A 506 -4.93 -21.10 23.75
C LYS A 506 -6.22 -21.81 24.19
N GLU A 507 -6.62 -21.65 25.44
CA GLU A 507 -7.88 -22.22 25.95
C GLU A 507 -9.11 -21.67 25.20
N LEU A 508 -9.11 -20.38 24.84
CA LEU A 508 -10.19 -19.74 24.09
C LEU A 508 -10.29 -20.28 22.65
N TRP A 509 -9.16 -20.45 21.96
CA TRP A 509 -9.10 -20.99 20.61
C TRP A 509 -9.45 -22.49 20.58
N GLU A 510 -9.07 -23.28 21.58
CA GLU A 510 -9.57 -24.66 21.74
C GLU A 510 -11.11 -24.69 21.85
N TYR A 511 -11.70 -23.80 22.64
CA TYR A 511 -13.16 -23.67 22.75
C TYR A 511 -13.82 -23.22 21.44
N ILE A 512 -13.27 -22.21 20.76
CA ILE A 512 -13.74 -21.72 19.45
C ILE A 512 -13.76 -22.85 18.43
N ASN A 513 -12.67 -23.61 18.30
CA ASN A 513 -12.57 -24.74 17.38
C ASN A 513 -13.63 -25.81 17.69
N HIS A 514 -13.81 -26.18 18.96
CA HIS A 514 -14.83 -27.14 19.35
C HIS A 514 -16.25 -26.61 19.06
N SER A 515 -16.55 -25.35 19.36
CA SER A 515 -17.86 -24.74 19.12
C SER A 515 -18.22 -24.73 17.63
N LEU A 516 -17.32 -24.20 16.77
CA LEU A 516 -17.54 -24.08 15.32
C LEU A 516 -17.80 -25.44 14.64
N PHE A 517 -17.03 -26.48 14.99
CA PHE A 517 -17.01 -27.75 14.26
C PHE A 517 -17.73 -28.92 14.96
N SER A 518 -18.41 -28.70 16.10
CA SER A 518 -19.11 -29.79 16.80
C SER A 518 -20.44 -30.21 16.13
N GLN A 519 -20.64 -31.52 15.98
CA GLN A 519 -21.83 -32.11 15.34
C GLN A 519 -23.07 -32.22 16.27
N LYS A 520 -23.02 -31.73 17.52
CA LYS A 520 -24.08 -31.91 18.53
C LYS A 520 -24.48 -30.60 19.22
N ARG A 521 -25.10 -29.70 18.46
CA ARG A 521 -25.71 -28.48 19.03
C ARG A 521 -26.94 -28.82 19.87
N LYS A 522 -27.01 -28.31 21.09
CA LYS A 522 -28.21 -28.39 21.93
C LYS A 522 -29.06 -27.15 21.67
N SER A 523 -30.30 -27.34 21.22
CA SER A 523 -31.25 -26.23 21.13
C SER A 523 -31.68 -25.77 22.53
N SER A 524 -30.99 -24.74 23.04
CA SER A 524 -31.38 -24.01 24.26
C SER A 524 -32.78 -23.43 24.07
N LYS A 525 -33.65 -23.54 25.07
CA LYS A 525 -34.93 -22.82 25.03
C LYS A 525 -34.70 -21.34 25.32
N LYS A 526 -35.35 -20.48 24.53
CA LYS A 526 -35.44 -19.03 24.72
C LYS A 526 -35.60 -18.63 26.19
N GLN A 527 -34.61 -17.92 26.72
CA GLN A 527 -34.69 -17.18 27.97
C GLN A 527 -33.82 -15.93 27.83
N ASN A 528 -34.44 -14.74 27.88
CA ASN A 528 -33.74 -13.47 27.75
C ASN A 528 -32.68 -13.36 28.86
N ARG A 529 -31.43 -13.06 28.49
CA ARG A 529 -30.32 -12.96 29.44
C ARG A 529 -30.45 -11.67 30.25
N LYS A 530 -30.24 -11.77 31.58
CA LYS A 530 -29.99 -10.61 32.43
C LYS A 530 -28.51 -10.25 32.39
N LEU A 531 -28.22 -8.96 32.23
CA LEU A 531 -26.89 -8.38 32.46
C LEU A 531 -26.59 -8.30 33.96
N TYR A 532 -25.31 -8.37 34.31
CA TYR A 532 -24.76 -8.21 35.66
C TYR A 532 -23.90 -6.94 35.74
N ILE A 533 -23.51 -6.54 36.96
CA ILE A 533 -22.53 -5.45 37.16
C ILE A 533 -21.23 -5.82 36.42
N ASP A 534 -20.62 -4.81 35.80
CA ASP A 534 -19.43 -4.87 34.93
C ASP A 534 -19.62 -5.65 33.59
N ASP A 535 -20.82 -6.13 33.25
CA ASP A 535 -21.10 -6.59 31.87
C ASP A 535 -21.06 -5.38 30.91
N GLU A 536 -20.23 -5.45 29.87
CA GLU A 536 -20.26 -4.54 28.72
C GLU A 536 -21.44 -4.88 27.78
N THR A 537 -22.11 -3.87 27.25
CA THR A 537 -23.26 -4.02 26.34
C THR A 537 -23.40 -2.81 25.41
N THR A 538 -24.28 -2.92 24.40
CA THR A 538 -24.59 -1.82 23.47
C THR A 538 -25.96 -1.23 23.78
N ILE A 539 -25.99 0.08 24.00
CA ILE A 539 -27.18 0.85 24.35
C ILE A 539 -27.49 1.94 23.32
N ILE A 540 -28.76 2.33 23.23
CA ILE A 540 -29.20 3.57 22.57
C ILE A 540 -29.83 4.50 23.62
N VAL A 541 -29.62 5.81 23.47
CA VAL A 541 -30.39 6.82 24.23
C VAL A 541 -31.79 6.93 23.62
N THR A 542 -32.82 6.97 24.47
CA THR A 542 -34.24 6.91 24.02
C THR A 542 -35.08 8.09 24.50
N LYS A 543 -34.84 8.61 25.70
CA LYS A 543 -35.45 9.85 26.19
C LYS A 543 -34.60 10.52 27.27
N GLN A 544 -34.77 11.83 27.45
CA GLN A 544 -34.23 12.56 28.59
C GLN A 544 -35.21 12.49 29.77
N LEU A 545 -34.69 12.33 30.99
CA LEU A 545 -35.47 12.17 32.23
C LEU A 545 -35.57 13.49 33.01
N ALA A 546 -36.31 13.48 34.13
CA ALA A 546 -36.55 14.65 34.97
C ALA A 546 -35.32 15.03 35.83
N GLY A 547 -34.28 15.53 35.15
CA GLY A 547 -33.02 16.02 35.69
C GLY A 547 -32.12 16.32 34.50
N GLN A 548 -31.54 17.52 34.40
CA GLN A 548 -31.06 18.09 33.11
C GLN A 548 -30.07 17.20 32.33
N LEU A 549 -29.33 16.30 32.98
CA LEU A 549 -28.29 15.45 32.36
C LEU A 549 -28.51 13.93 32.52
N LEU A 550 -29.72 13.50 32.90
CA LEU A 550 -30.06 12.08 33.06
C LEU A 550 -30.87 11.56 31.87
N PHE A 551 -30.44 10.45 31.29
CA PHE A 551 -31.05 9.87 30.08
C PHE A 551 -31.51 8.42 30.32
N GLU A 552 -32.62 8.03 29.69
CA GLU A 552 -33.05 6.63 29.62
C GLU A 552 -32.43 5.95 28.41
N CYS A 553 -31.77 4.83 28.66
CA CYS A 553 -31.07 4.03 27.68
C CYS A 553 -31.74 2.66 27.54
N LYS A 554 -31.79 2.14 26.32
CA LYS A 554 -32.28 0.78 26.02
C LYS A 554 -31.15 -0.07 25.47
N VAL A 555 -31.02 -1.29 25.98
CA VAL A 555 -30.13 -2.32 25.43
C VAL A 555 -30.64 -2.76 24.05
N VAL A 556 -29.74 -2.80 23.07
CA VAL A 556 -30.03 -3.21 21.68
C VAL A 556 -29.21 -4.41 21.21
N GLU A 557 -28.44 -5.03 22.10
CA GLU A 557 -27.68 -6.26 21.86
C GLU A 557 -28.63 -7.47 21.69
N GLU A 558 -28.47 -8.25 20.60
CA GLU A 558 -29.32 -9.43 20.35
C GLU A 558 -29.24 -10.45 21.51
N GLY A 559 -30.39 -10.80 22.08
CA GLY A 559 -30.51 -11.75 23.20
C GLY A 559 -30.59 -11.13 24.61
N CYS A 560 -30.38 -9.82 24.74
CA CYS A 560 -30.49 -9.07 26.00
C CYS A 560 -31.62 -8.03 25.91
N GLU A 561 -32.56 -8.03 26.85
CA GLU A 561 -33.58 -6.99 26.97
C GLU A 561 -33.42 -6.25 28.31
N GLY A 562 -33.16 -4.94 28.22
CA GLY A 562 -32.95 -4.09 29.38
C GLY A 562 -33.24 -2.63 29.08
N VAL A 563 -33.74 -1.92 30.09
CA VAL A 563 -33.87 -0.45 30.11
C VAL A 563 -33.16 0.04 31.37
N GLY A 564 -32.48 1.17 31.26
CA GLY A 564 -31.69 1.73 32.34
C GLY A 564 -31.46 3.22 32.19
N THR A 565 -30.63 3.79 33.06
CA THR A 565 -30.31 5.22 33.09
C THR A 565 -28.82 5.49 32.94
N LEU A 566 -28.49 6.57 32.25
CA LEU A 566 -27.13 7.08 32.05
C LEU A 566 -27.08 8.53 32.57
N ASP A 567 -26.20 8.81 33.53
CA ASP A 567 -25.93 10.15 34.06
C ASP A 567 -24.69 10.73 33.38
N VAL A 568 -24.88 11.72 32.51
CA VAL A 568 -23.78 12.25 31.70
C VAL A 568 -22.72 12.99 32.54
N LEU A 569 -23.12 13.59 33.66
CA LEU A 569 -22.23 14.40 34.50
C LEU A 569 -21.29 13.55 35.35
N ASN A 570 -21.74 12.36 35.75
CA ASN A 570 -20.99 11.47 36.64
C ASN A 570 -20.32 10.33 35.88
N ASP A 571 -20.99 9.77 34.87
CA ASP A 571 -20.70 8.46 34.28
C ASP A 571 -20.25 8.50 32.81
N VAL A 572 -20.06 9.70 32.24
CA VAL A 572 -19.67 9.91 30.84
C VAL A 572 -18.47 10.86 30.71
N VAL A 573 -18.59 12.14 31.09
CA VAL A 573 -17.52 13.14 30.97
C VAL A 573 -17.19 13.81 32.30
N PRO A 574 -15.94 14.26 32.54
CA PRO A 574 -15.54 14.92 33.79
C PRO A 574 -15.90 16.43 33.84
N PHE A 575 -16.55 16.97 32.79
CA PHE A 575 -16.94 18.38 32.66
C PHE A 575 -18.45 18.53 32.48
N PHE A 576 -18.97 19.75 32.69
CA PHE A 576 -20.39 20.04 32.43
C PHE A 576 -20.63 20.19 30.92
N PRO A 577 -21.43 19.31 30.27
CA PRO A 577 -21.54 19.25 28.81
C PRO A 577 -22.41 20.35 28.17
N GLY A 578 -22.99 21.25 28.96
CA GLY A 578 -23.93 22.27 28.46
C GLY A 578 -25.36 21.73 28.31
N ASP A 579 -26.17 22.43 27.51
CA ASP A 579 -27.59 22.12 27.29
C ASP A 579 -27.79 20.97 26.28
N ILE A 580 -27.40 19.76 26.70
CA ILE A 580 -27.55 18.54 25.89
C ILE A 580 -28.97 17.95 25.95
N ASN A 581 -29.36 17.24 24.90
CA ASN A 581 -30.65 16.56 24.77
C ASN A 581 -30.50 15.26 23.96
N THR A 582 -31.60 14.57 23.59
CA THR A 582 -31.49 13.29 22.85
C THR A 582 -30.77 13.41 21.51
N GLN A 583 -30.89 14.56 20.82
CA GLN A 583 -30.21 14.83 19.56
C GLN A 583 -28.68 14.84 19.70
N SER A 584 -28.15 15.14 20.90
CA SER A 584 -26.72 15.03 21.20
C SER A 584 -26.19 13.59 21.07
N PHE A 585 -27.09 12.60 21.05
CA PHE A 585 -26.83 11.17 20.89
C PHE A 585 -27.46 10.60 19.60
N GLU A 586 -27.79 11.43 18.61
CA GLU A 586 -28.35 11.03 17.33
C GLU A 586 -27.42 11.43 16.18
N TYR A 587 -27.30 10.59 15.15
CA TYR A 587 -26.65 10.94 13.89
C TYR A 587 -27.61 10.72 12.72
N GLN A 588 -27.75 11.73 11.85
CA GLN A 588 -28.73 11.75 10.74
C GLN A 588 -30.20 11.46 11.18
N GLY A 589 -30.56 11.81 12.43
CA GLY A 589 -31.88 11.57 13.01
C GLY A 589 -32.13 10.12 13.47
N MET A 590 -31.06 9.34 13.67
CA MET A 590 -31.09 7.96 14.16
C MET A 590 -30.25 7.86 15.45
N PRO A 591 -30.66 7.11 16.48
CA PRO A 591 -29.88 6.97 17.72
C PRO A 591 -28.52 6.33 17.47
N LEU A 592 -27.47 6.89 18.09
CA LEU A 592 -26.13 6.32 18.10
C LEU A 592 -26.11 4.98 18.86
N LEU A 593 -25.28 4.06 18.38
CA LEU A 593 -24.91 2.85 19.11
C LEU A 593 -23.76 3.20 20.06
N LEU A 594 -24.02 3.14 21.37
CA LEU A 594 -23.05 3.48 22.39
C LEU A 594 -22.65 2.21 23.15
N HIS A 595 -21.36 1.97 23.27
CA HIS A 595 -20.86 0.95 24.19
C HIS A 595 -20.85 1.51 25.62
N ALA A 596 -21.29 0.70 26.57
CA ALA A 596 -21.34 1.06 27.98
C ALA A 596 -21.26 -0.19 28.85
N TYR A 597 -20.83 -0.03 30.10
CA TYR A 597 -20.86 -1.11 31.11
C TYR A 597 -21.97 -0.87 32.14
N VAL A 598 -22.47 -1.94 32.73
CA VAL A 598 -23.47 -1.89 33.82
C VAL A 598 -22.78 -1.53 35.13
N LYS A 599 -22.96 -0.30 35.60
CA LYS A 599 -22.44 0.22 36.86
C LYS A 599 -23.23 -0.27 38.08
N GLU A 600 -24.56 -0.35 37.96
CA GLU A 600 -25.44 -0.85 39.03
C GLU A 600 -26.69 -1.53 38.44
N VAL A 601 -27.29 -2.46 39.20
CA VAL A 601 -28.58 -3.07 38.87
C VAL A 601 -29.57 -2.71 39.98
N ASN A 602 -30.58 -1.92 39.64
CA ASN A 602 -31.59 -1.48 40.60
C ASN A 602 -32.48 -2.64 41.08
N ASN A 603 -33.08 -2.48 42.26
CA ASN A 603 -33.97 -3.47 42.85
C ASN A 603 -35.23 -3.79 42.02
N ASP A 604 -35.60 -2.92 41.08
CA ASP A 604 -36.70 -3.13 40.13
C ASP A 604 -36.29 -3.88 38.84
N GLY A 605 -34.99 -4.15 38.67
CA GLY A 605 -34.42 -4.79 37.50
C GLY A 605 -34.02 -3.84 36.37
N SER A 606 -34.09 -2.52 36.57
CA SER A 606 -33.50 -1.53 35.66
C SER A 606 -31.98 -1.42 35.86
N TYR A 607 -31.28 -0.98 34.81
CA TYR A 607 -29.82 -0.86 34.81
C TYR A 607 -29.36 0.59 35.05
N VAL A 608 -28.17 0.76 35.61
CA VAL A 608 -27.44 2.04 35.59
C VAL A 608 -26.20 1.82 34.72
N PHE A 609 -26.04 2.62 33.67
CA PHE A 609 -24.95 2.49 32.70
C PHE A 609 -23.88 3.55 32.93
N ALA A 610 -22.63 3.22 32.59
CA ALA A 610 -21.51 4.15 32.56
C ALA A 610 -20.59 3.85 31.37
N MET A 611 -19.87 4.88 30.91
CA MET A 611 -18.90 4.78 29.80
C MET A 611 -17.68 5.71 29.96
N ARG A 612 -17.53 6.36 31.12
CA ARG A 612 -16.42 7.29 31.44
C ARG A 612 -15.02 6.72 31.20
N ASP A 613 -14.79 5.48 31.63
CA ASP A 613 -13.48 4.83 31.47
C ASP A 613 -13.21 4.51 30.00
N MET A 614 -14.23 4.05 29.27
CA MET A 614 -14.17 3.78 27.83
C MET A 614 -13.96 5.05 27.00
N ILE A 615 -14.53 6.19 27.41
CA ILE A 615 -14.28 7.51 26.79
C ILE A 615 -12.86 8.00 27.07
N SER A 616 -12.32 7.68 28.25
CA SER A 616 -10.93 8.00 28.60
C SER A 616 -9.95 7.18 27.77
N GLU A 617 -10.21 5.88 27.57
CA GLU A 617 -9.47 5.02 26.63
C GLU A 617 -9.55 5.57 25.18
N TYR A 618 -10.74 5.94 24.70
CA TYR A 618 -10.93 6.51 23.37
C TYR A 618 -10.14 7.82 23.16
N ALA A 619 -10.14 8.71 24.14
CA ALA A 619 -9.39 9.97 24.07
C ALA A 619 -7.86 9.74 24.01
N ASP A 620 -7.36 8.68 24.65
CA ASP A 620 -5.94 8.33 24.59
C ASP A 620 -5.56 7.61 23.29
N ASP A 621 -6.44 6.78 22.73
CA ASP A 621 -6.24 6.14 21.42
C ASP A 621 -6.17 7.19 20.29
N VAL A 622 -7.06 8.19 20.30
CA VAL A 622 -7.00 9.35 19.40
C VAL A 622 -5.71 10.16 19.62
N ARG A 623 -5.23 10.30 20.86
CA ARG A 623 -3.93 10.95 21.14
C ARG A 623 -2.77 10.18 20.51
N VAL A 624 -2.76 8.85 20.58
CA VAL A 624 -1.65 8.02 20.08
C VAL A 624 -1.69 7.88 18.55
N ASN A 625 -2.87 7.72 17.96
CA ASN A 625 -3.02 7.36 16.54
C ASN A 625 -3.28 8.57 15.62
N ASP A 626 -4.01 9.59 16.09
CA ASP A 626 -4.49 10.70 15.25
C ASP A 626 -3.81 12.05 15.56
N LEU A 627 -3.25 12.25 16.77
CA LEU A 627 -2.59 13.49 17.19
C LEU A 627 -1.07 13.42 17.12
N PHE A 628 -0.50 13.85 16.00
CA PHE A 628 0.94 14.07 15.82
C PHE A 628 1.50 15.20 16.71
N TYR A 629 2.83 15.25 16.89
CA TYR A 629 3.53 16.26 17.73
C TYR A 629 3.17 17.73 17.39
N ASN A 630 2.86 18.03 16.13
CA ASN A 630 2.44 19.35 15.65
C ASN A 630 0.91 19.56 15.59
N SER A 631 0.11 18.59 16.03
CA SER A 631 -1.34 18.69 16.09
C SER A 631 -1.76 19.71 17.15
N ARG A 632 -2.80 20.48 16.82
CA ARG A 632 -3.32 21.55 17.67
C ARG A 632 -4.77 21.25 18.03
N LEU A 633 -5.10 21.35 19.30
CA LEU A 633 -6.49 21.30 19.76
C LEU A 633 -6.97 22.73 20.04
N THR A 634 -8.20 23.05 19.62
CA THR A 634 -8.85 24.30 20.00
C THR A 634 -9.60 24.07 21.30
N CYS A 635 -9.23 24.78 22.37
CA CYS A 635 -9.68 24.53 23.73
C CYS A 635 -10.36 25.75 24.35
N LEU A 636 -11.45 25.52 25.09
CA LEU A 636 -12.17 26.51 25.89
C LEU A 636 -11.73 26.40 27.37
N LEU A 637 -11.13 27.46 27.92
CA LEU A 637 -10.60 27.47 29.30
C LEU A 637 -11.69 27.65 30.37
N PHE A 638 -11.57 26.92 31.48
CA PHE A 638 -12.42 27.01 32.66
C PHE A 638 -11.76 27.79 33.82
N ASN A 639 -12.36 27.74 35.01
CA ASN A 639 -11.76 28.32 36.21
C ASN A 639 -10.46 27.57 36.54
N GLN A 640 -9.39 28.31 36.83
CA GLN A 640 -8.21 27.75 37.48
C GLN A 640 -8.60 27.08 38.81
N VAL A 641 -8.02 25.91 39.08
CA VAL A 641 -8.15 25.19 40.35
C VAL A 641 -6.96 25.58 41.23
N SER A 642 -7.23 25.96 42.49
CA SER A 642 -6.17 26.26 43.46
C SER A 642 -5.18 25.10 43.61
N ASP A 643 -3.91 25.42 43.82
CA ASP A 643 -2.80 24.48 44.01
C ASP A 643 -2.42 23.57 42.81
N LEU A 644 -2.99 23.80 41.61
CA LEU A 644 -2.58 23.12 40.37
C LEU A 644 -1.82 24.06 39.39
N PRO A 645 -0.72 23.61 38.76
CA PRO A 645 0.08 24.41 37.82
C PRO A 645 -0.48 24.42 36.38
N ARG A 646 -1.74 24.04 36.19
CA ARG A 646 -2.43 23.91 34.90
C ARG A 646 -3.88 24.38 35.02
N VAL A 647 -4.47 24.84 33.93
CA VAL A 647 -5.87 25.28 33.85
C VAL A 647 -6.70 24.24 33.07
N PRO A 648 -7.84 23.76 33.61
CA PRO A 648 -8.69 22.82 32.89
C PRO A 648 -9.39 23.48 31.70
N ALA A 649 -9.54 22.73 30.63
CA ALA A 649 -10.15 23.12 29.36
C ALA A 649 -10.92 21.95 28.74
N VAL A 650 -11.77 22.24 27.75
CA VAL A 650 -12.42 21.23 26.89
C VAL A 650 -12.12 21.58 25.44
N SER A 651 -11.79 20.59 24.60
CA SER A 651 -11.50 20.80 23.17
C SER A 651 -12.76 20.88 22.30
N SER A 652 -12.63 21.33 21.06
CA SER A 652 -13.71 21.36 20.05
C SER A 652 -14.29 19.97 19.74
N GLU A 653 -13.49 18.93 19.93
CA GLU A 653 -13.81 17.51 19.76
C GLU A 653 -14.40 16.90 21.05
N GLY A 654 -14.46 17.69 22.14
CA GLY A 654 -15.01 17.31 23.43
C GLY A 654 -14.04 16.60 24.38
N PHE A 655 -12.75 16.55 24.07
CA PHE A 655 -11.74 15.99 24.99
C PHE A 655 -11.52 16.90 26.20
N SER A 656 -11.23 16.29 27.35
CA SER A 656 -10.88 17.03 28.57
C SER A 656 -9.38 17.32 28.55
N VAL A 657 -8.99 18.60 28.65
CA VAL A 657 -7.60 19.04 28.46
C VAL A 657 -7.10 19.84 29.66
N SER A 658 -5.83 19.70 30.02
CA SER A 658 -5.17 20.35 31.16
C SER A 658 -3.99 21.19 30.65
N VAL A 659 -4.19 22.51 30.59
CA VAL A 659 -3.34 23.43 29.84
C VAL A 659 -2.28 24.07 30.75
N CYS A 660 -1.00 23.96 30.39
CA CYS A 660 0.07 24.76 31.00
C CYS A 660 0.36 26.04 30.21
N PRO A 661 0.75 27.14 30.89
CA PRO A 661 1.18 28.37 30.22
C PRO A 661 2.48 28.17 29.43
N ALA A 662 2.67 28.96 28.38
CA ALA A 662 3.90 28.98 27.58
C ALA A 662 5.09 29.58 28.36
N PRO A 663 6.35 29.30 27.95
CA PRO A 663 7.53 29.94 28.53
C PRO A 663 7.44 31.48 28.50
N GLY A 664 7.44 32.10 29.68
CA GLY A 664 7.29 33.55 29.84
C GLY A 664 5.86 34.05 30.13
N MET A 665 4.85 33.18 30.07
CA MET A 665 3.49 33.46 30.56
C MET A 665 3.29 32.99 32.00
N THR A 666 2.32 33.58 32.68
CA THR A 666 1.88 33.20 34.03
C THR A 666 0.51 32.52 33.98
N LEU A 667 0.11 31.86 35.07
CA LEU A 667 -1.22 31.26 35.17
C LEU A 667 -2.36 32.31 35.16
N ASP A 668 -2.08 33.53 35.64
CA ASP A 668 -3.04 34.66 35.64
C ASP A 668 -3.41 35.15 34.23
N ASP A 669 -2.60 34.80 33.21
CA ASP A 669 -2.86 35.11 31.81
C ASP A 669 -3.92 34.18 31.19
N LEU A 670 -4.09 32.97 31.71
CA LEU A 670 -5.04 31.94 31.22
C LEU A 670 -6.43 32.11 31.86
N LYS A 671 -7.25 33.01 31.30
CA LYS A 671 -8.55 33.38 31.87
C LYS A 671 -9.69 32.48 31.39
N LYS A 672 -10.63 32.22 32.32
CA LYS A 672 -11.88 31.49 32.04
C LYS A 672 -12.63 32.10 30.85
N GLY A 673 -13.05 31.26 29.91
CA GLY A 673 -13.82 31.64 28.72
C GLY A 673 -12.98 32.10 27.53
N MET A 674 -11.65 32.10 27.65
CA MET A 674 -10.77 32.23 26.48
C MET A 674 -10.84 30.96 25.62
N VAL A 675 -10.88 31.14 24.31
CA VAL A 675 -10.67 30.07 23.32
C VAL A 675 -9.23 30.19 22.84
N ILE A 676 -8.48 29.09 22.97
CA ILE A 676 -7.04 29.03 22.74
C ILE A 676 -6.71 27.84 21.85
N GLU A 677 -5.59 27.89 21.15
CA GLU A 677 -4.95 26.71 20.59
C GLU A 677 -3.89 26.19 21.56
N VAL A 678 -3.83 24.86 21.70
CA VAL A 678 -2.81 24.16 22.48
C VAL A 678 -2.09 23.13 21.62
N ASP A 679 -0.80 22.94 21.89
CA ASP A 679 0.07 21.94 21.26
C ASP A 679 0.70 21.02 22.33
N ASN A 680 1.67 20.17 21.91
CA ASN A 680 2.37 19.23 22.79
C ASN A 680 1.41 18.33 23.59
N ILE A 681 0.42 17.75 22.88
CA ILE A 681 -0.61 16.91 23.50
C ILE A 681 0.02 15.63 24.06
N THR A 682 -0.09 15.44 25.36
CA THR A 682 0.54 14.36 26.13
C THR A 682 -0.49 13.69 27.05
N GLU A 683 -0.19 12.49 27.53
CA GLU A 683 -1.03 11.82 28.54
C GLU A 683 -1.10 12.66 29.82
N GLY A 684 -2.25 12.66 30.49
CA GLY A 684 -2.46 13.35 31.75
C GLY A 684 -3.34 12.55 32.72
N THR A 685 -3.45 13.03 33.95
CA THR A 685 -4.08 12.28 35.03
C THR A 685 -5.61 12.39 35.02
N ASN A 686 -6.30 11.35 35.49
CA ASN A 686 -7.75 11.30 35.70
C ASN A 686 -8.59 11.57 34.42
N GLY A 687 -8.14 11.12 33.25
CA GLY A 687 -8.86 11.26 31.98
C GLY A 687 -8.73 12.65 31.33
N TYR A 688 -7.70 13.41 31.68
CA TYR A 688 -7.34 14.67 31.01
C TYR A 688 -6.13 14.46 30.10
N LEU A 689 -6.16 15.03 28.90
CA LEU A 689 -4.98 15.20 28.06
C LEU A 689 -4.18 16.44 28.54
N ASN A 690 -2.87 16.36 28.63
CA ASN A 690 -2.02 17.51 28.91
C ASN A 690 -1.73 18.27 27.61
N GLY A 691 -1.85 19.61 27.61
CA GLY A 691 -1.46 20.46 26.48
C GLY A 691 -0.72 21.71 26.93
N THR A 692 -0.01 22.37 26.02
CA THR A 692 0.71 23.63 26.25
C THR A 692 0.03 24.76 25.48
N PHE A 693 -0.14 25.93 26.10
CA PHE A 693 -0.68 27.10 25.41
C PHE A 693 0.20 27.50 24.21
N LEU A 694 -0.41 27.65 23.03
CA LEU A 694 0.26 28.14 21.82
C LEU A 694 -0.18 29.58 21.48
N ARG A 695 -1.49 29.83 21.33
CA ARG A 695 -2.04 31.15 20.99
C ARG A 695 -3.50 31.30 21.42
N GLU A 696 -3.98 32.54 21.49
CA GLU A 696 -5.42 32.80 21.47
C GLU A 696 -6.01 32.52 20.07
N SER A 697 -7.22 31.93 20.04
CA SER A 697 -7.97 31.61 18.82
C SER A 697 -9.44 32.05 18.97
N PRO A 698 -9.72 33.35 19.19
CA PRO A 698 -11.06 33.87 19.46
C PRO A 698 -12.04 33.71 18.28
N GLU A 699 -11.53 33.43 17.08
CA GLU A 699 -12.27 33.06 15.87
C GLU A 699 -12.94 31.67 15.98
N SER A 700 -12.35 30.73 16.72
CA SER A 700 -12.71 29.30 16.73
C SER A 700 -13.72 28.93 17.82
N ARG A 701 -14.73 29.78 18.06
CA ARG A 701 -15.72 29.57 19.14
C ARG A 701 -16.68 28.42 18.85
N PHE A 702 -16.78 27.48 19.80
CA PHE A 702 -17.74 26.38 19.82
C PHE A 702 -18.52 26.37 21.14
N SER A 703 -19.65 25.65 21.21
CA SER A 703 -20.36 25.42 22.48
C SER A 703 -19.98 24.06 23.09
N LEU A 704 -20.13 23.93 24.41
CA LEU A 704 -19.85 22.67 25.11
C LEU A 704 -20.80 21.54 24.68
N ALA A 705 -22.03 21.88 24.26
CA ALA A 705 -22.99 20.90 23.76
C ALA A 705 -22.58 20.38 22.36
N ASP A 706 -22.01 21.24 21.51
CA ASP A 706 -21.45 20.83 20.22
C ASP A 706 -20.22 19.93 20.42
N ALA A 707 -19.31 20.33 21.31
CA ALA A 707 -18.11 19.55 21.64
C ALA A 707 -18.47 18.18 22.24
N PHE A 708 -19.43 18.12 23.16
CA PHE A 708 -19.96 16.86 23.68
C PHE A 708 -20.60 16.00 22.58
N HIS A 709 -21.33 16.61 21.65
CA HIS A 709 -21.90 15.88 20.52
C HIS A 709 -20.81 15.32 19.58
N GLN A 710 -19.75 16.08 19.27
CA GLN A 710 -18.61 15.59 18.51
C GLN A 710 -17.91 14.41 19.22
N LEU A 711 -17.73 14.48 20.54
CA LEU A 711 -17.20 13.36 21.33
C LEU A 711 -18.08 12.11 21.20
N MET A 712 -19.40 12.25 21.26
CA MET A 712 -20.33 11.11 21.10
C MET A 712 -20.30 10.54 19.68
N LEU A 713 -20.19 11.38 18.64
CA LEU A 713 -20.06 10.92 17.24
C LEU A 713 -18.74 10.16 17.02
N GLY A 714 -17.63 10.69 17.55
CA GLY A 714 -16.32 10.06 17.49
C GLY A 714 -16.29 8.73 18.24
N TYR A 715 -16.73 8.73 19.49
CA TYR A 715 -16.79 7.54 20.35
C TYR A 715 -17.69 6.42 19.79
N ALA A 716 -18.84 6.78 19.21
CA ALA A 716 -19.73 5.82 18.55
C ALA A 716 -19.28 5.41 17.13
N ALA A 717 -18.12 5.89 16.64
CA ALA A 717 -17.66 5.71 15.27
C ALA A 717 -18.72 6.04 14.18
N HIS A 718 -19.65 6.97 14.50
CA HIS A 718 -20.84 7.31 13.71
C HIS A 718 -21.82 6.15 13.45
N GLU A 719 -21.76 5.06 14.23
CA GLU A 719 -22.68 3.94 14.14
C GLU A 719 -24.07 4.28 14.71
N VAL A 720 -25.12 3.86 14.00
CA VAL A 720 -26.52 4.14 14.34
C VAL A 720 -27.39 2.89 14.28
N TYR A 721 -28.36 2.80 15.18
CA TYR A 721 -29.25 1.65 15.27
C TYR A 721 -30.28 1.61 14.13
N ASN A 722 -30.16 0.65 13.20
CA ASN A 722 -31.15 0.43 12.14
C ASN A 722 -31.60 -1.06 12.03
N PRO A 723 -32.77 -1.43 12.58
CA PRO A 723 -33.22 -2.82 12.62
C PRO A 723 -33.72 -3.41 11.29
N LYS A 724 -33.49 -2.76 10.13
CA LYS A 724 -33.96 -3.25 8.82
C LYS A 724 -32.87 -3.81 7.90
N ASN A 725 -31.62 -3.37 7.99
CA ASN A 725 -30.61 -3.66 6.95
C ASN A 725 -29.92 -5.03 7.08
N GLU A 726 -29.66 -5.54 8.29
CA GLU A 726 -28.85 -6.75 8.51
C GLU A 726 -29.42 -8.04 7.88
N LYS A 727 -30.70 -8.04 7.49
CA LYS A 727 -31.34 -9.19 6.83
C LYS A 727 -31.04 -9.26 5.33
N ASP A 728 -30.75 -8.13 4.68
CA ASP A 728 -30.56 -8.07 3.23
C ASP A 728 -29.08 -8.23 2.82
N GLU A 729 -28.13 -7.84 3.67
CA GLU A 729 -26.70 -7.85 3.30
C GLU A 729 -26.13 -9.27 3.11
N LEU A 730 -26.42 -10.22 4.00
CA LEU A 730 -25.94 -11.61 3.88
C LEU A 730 -26.55 -12.38 2.71
N ALA A 731 -27.78 -12.02 2.32
CA ALA A 731 -28.48 -12.63 1.19
C ALA A 731 -27.90 -12.22 -0.17
N ASN A 732 -27.33 -11.01 -0.26
CA ASN A 732 -26.75 -10.46 -1.48
C ASN A 732 -25.22 -10.70 -1.60
N ALA A 733 -24.59 -11.35 -0.62
CA ALA A 733 -23.14 -11.60 -0.62
C ALA A 733 -22.69 -12.59 -1.71
N MET A 734 -21.60 -12.25 -2.41
CA MET A 734 -21.04 -13.01 -3.54
C MET A 734 -20.27 -14.26 -3.07
N PRO A 735 -20.49 -15.45 -3.66
CA PRO A 735 -19.69 -16.64 -3.35
C PRO A 735 -18.26 -16.50 -3.91
N ILE A 736 -17.25 -16.88 -3.11
CA ILE A 736 -15.84 -16.91 -3.52
C ILE A 736 -15.28 -18.35 -3.57
N GLU A 737 -14.24 -18.57 -4.37
CA GLU A 737 -13.63 -19.88 -4.55
C GLU A 737 -12.58 -20.21 -3.47
N LYS A 738 -12.26 -21.51 -3.32
CA LYS A 738 -11.24 -22.00 -2.35
C LYS A 738 -9.87 -21.31 -2.51
N VAL A 739 -9.50 -20.93 -3.73
CA VAL A 739 -8.21 -20.27 -4.02
C VAL A 739 -8.14 -18.85 -3.43
N TYR A 740 -9.25 -18.11 -3.43
CA TYR A 740 -9.34 -16.77 -2.84
C TYR A 740 -9.22 -16.84 -1.31
N VAL A 741 -9.87 -17.83 -0.68
CA VAL A 741 -9.73 -18.10 0.76
C VAL A 741 -8.31 -18.55 1.12
N SER A 742 -7.67 -19.34 0.25
CA SER A 742 -6.25 -19.72 0.37
C SER A 742 -5.33 -18.50 0.35
N GLU A 743 -5.51 -17.57 -0.59
CA GLU A 743 -4.68 -16.37 -0.67
C GLU A 743 -4.95 -15.40 0.49
N MET A 744 -6.21 -15.21 0.89
CA MET A 744 -6.56 -14.41 2.06
C MET A 744 -5.90 -14.96 3.34
N MET A 745 -5.86 -16.28 3.51
CA MET A 745 -5.10 -16.93 4.59
C MET A 745 -3.61 -16.61 4.52
N SER A 746 -3.00 -16.68 3.33
CA SER A 746 -1.59 -16.27 3.16
C SER A 746 -1.34 -14.78 3.41
N ILE A 747 -2.31 -13.90 3.16
CA ILE A 747 -2.22 -12.45 3.50
C ILE A 747 -2.27 -12.26 5.02
N ILE A 748 -3.18 -12.94 5.73
CA ILE A 748 -3.25 -12.90 7.20
C ILE A 748 -1.98 -13.51 7.83
N ASP A 749 -1.39 -14.53 7.22
CA ASP A 749 -0.12 -15.15 7.64
C ASP A 749 1.08 -14.20 7.43
N ALA A 750 1.13 -13.48 6.31
CA ALA A 750 2.09 -12.41 6.10
C ALA A 750 1.92 -11.29 7.15
N LYS A 751 0.68 -10.92 7.49
CA LYS A 751 0.39 -9.97 8.59
C LYS A 751 0.88 -10.50 9.94
N ALA A 752 0.67 -11.78 10.25
CA ALA A 752 1.17 -12.42 11.47
C ALA A 752 2.71 -12.43 11.55
N THR A 753 3.39 -12.54 10.41
CA THR A 753 4.85 -12.54 10.29
C THR A 753 5.46 -11.15 10.53
N LEU A 754 4.70 -10.09 10.24
CA LEU A 754 5.11 -8.69 10.40
C LEU A 754 4.64 -8.07 11.73
N GLU A 755 3.94 -8.82 12.57
CA GLU A 755 3.36 -8.31 13.82
C GLU A 755 4.37 -8.38 14.99
N GLU A 756 4.63 -7.25 15.65
CA GLU A 756 5.55 -7.20 16.81
C GLU A 756 4.87 -7.72 18.09
N ASP A 757 3.55 -7.58 18.22
CA ASP A 757 2.78 -8.12 19.34
C ASP A 757 2.50 -9.62 19.15
N LYS A 758 3.18 -10.43 19.98
CA LYS A 758 3.01 -11.89 20.01
C LYS A 758 1.57 -12.35 20.24
N ILE A 759 0.76 -11.62 21.01
CA ILE A 759 -0.63 -11.97 21.27
C ILE A 759 -1.45 -11.78 19.99
N LYS A 760 -1.26 -10.66 19.27
CA LYS A 760 -1.88 -10.46 17.96
C LYS A 760 -1.41 -11.49 16.94
N ALA A 761 -0.11 -11.76 16.86
CA ALA A 761 0.46 -12.81 16.01
C ALA A 761 -0.17 -14.20 16.29
N TYR A 762 -0.32 -14.59 17.56
CA TYR A 762 -0.96 -15.84 17.96
C TYR A 762 -2.44 -15.92 17.53
N ASN A 763 -3.16 -14.79 17.59
CA ASN A 763 -4.54 -14.71 17.13
C ASN A 763 -4.66 -14.77 15.58
N TYR A 764 -3.79 -14.10 14.84
CA TYR A 764 -3.75 -14.21 13.37
C TYR A 764 -3.42 -15.65 12.92
N LEU A 765 -2.43 -16.30 13.52
CA LEU A 765 -2.08 -17.69 13.21
C LEU A 765 -3.23 -18.68 13.50
N ASN A 766 -4.00 -18.47 14.57
CA ASN A 766 -5.20 -19.25 14.84
C ASN A 766 -6.33 -18.98 13.82
N PHE A 767 -6.46 -17.76 13.30
CA PHE A 767 -7.34 -17.48 12.17
C PHE A 767 -6.91 -18.24 10.91
N CYS A 768 -5.61 -18.23 10.58
CA CYS A 768 -5.09 -19.02 9.45
C CYS A 768 -5.34 -20.52 9.64
N ARG A 769 -5.17 -21.03 10.86
CA ARG A 769 -5.52 -22.41 11.22
C ARG A 769 -7.01 -22.73 11.01
N LEU A 770 -7.92 -21.83 11.41
CA LEU A 770 -9.35 -21.99 11.10
C LEU A 770 -9.62 -22.04 9.59
N LEU A 771 -8.99 -21.15 8.81
CA LEU A 771 -9.14 -21.15 7.35
C LEU A 771 -8.58 -22.44 6.72
N ALA A 772 -7.46 -22.97 7.22
CA ALA A 772 -6.90 -24.25 6.80
C ALA A 772 -7.86 -25.43 7.08
N ILE A 773 -8.50 -25.45 8.25
CA ILE A 773 -9.55 -26.43 8.59
C ILE A 773 -10.77 -26.26 7.68
N MET A 774 -11.22 -25.03 7.43
CA MET A 774 -12.36 -24.74 6.52
C MET A 774 -12.10 -25.11 5.05
N LEU A 775 -10.83 -25.23 4.66
CA LEU A 775 -10.37 -25.66 3.34
C LEU A 775 -10.06 -27.17 3.25
N ASP A 776 -10.22 -27.93 4.35
CA ASP A 776 -9.85 -29.34 4.50
C ASP A 776 -8.33 -29.62 4.34
N SER A 777 -7.47 -28.61 4.54
CA SER A 777 -6.03 -28.71 4.32
C SER A 777 -5.29 -29.19 5.58
N LYS A 778 -5.11 -30.51 5.70
CA LYS A 778 -4.40 -31.14 6.83
C LYS A 778 -2.95 -30.67 6.97
N GLU A 779 -2.23 -30.54 5.86
CA GLU A 779 -0.84 -30.08 5.82
C GLU A 779 -0.70 -28.66 6.37
N ARG A 780 -1.52 -27.72 5.90
CA ARG A 780 -1.52 -26.34 6.41
C ARG A 780 -2.02 -26.26 7.86
N THR A 781 -2.91 -27.16 8.28
CA THR A 781 -3.32 -27.25 9.69
C THR A 781 -2.13 -27.64 10.59
N SER A 782 -1.35 -28.67 10.22
CA SER A 782 -0.15 -29.07 10.97
C SER A 782 0.95 -28.00 10.96
N TYR A 783 1.12 -27.30 9.83
CA TYR A 783 2.02 -26.14 9.72
C TYR A 783 1.66 -25.06 10.76
N TYR A 784 0.39 -24.65 10.84
CA TYR A 784 -0.04 -23.64 11.81
C TYR A 784 -0.05 -24.17 13.26
N ASP A 785 -0.40 -25.43 13.52
CA ASP A 785 -0.25 -26.08 14.83
C ASP A 785 1.21 -26.00 15.33
N SER A 786 2.16 -26.32 14.44
CA SER A 786 3.59 -26.26 14.75
C SER A 786 4.05 -24.82 15.01
N ARG A 787 3.67 -23.87 14.16
CA ARG A 787 4.05 -22.45 14.31
C ARG A 787 3.47 -21.80 15.58
N LEU A 788 2.23 -22.14 15.95
CA LEU A 788 1.63 -21.75 17.22
C LEU A 788 2.42 -22.33 18.41
N THR A 789 2.80 -23.61 18.34
CA THR A 789 3.58 -24.26 19.41
C THR A 789 4.98 -23.64 19.57
N LEU A 790 5.66 -23.29 18.47
CA LEU A 790 6.95 -22.59 18.52
C LEU A 790 6.78 -21.18 19.13
N LEU A 791 5.71 -20.45 18.78
CA LEU A 791 5.41 -19.14 19.36
C LEU A 791 5.10 -19.21 20.87
N GLU A 792 4.42 -20.27 21.33
CA GLU A 792 4.22 -20.56 22.76
C GLU A 792 5.54 -20.79 23.49
N VAL A 793 6.45 -21.61 22.96
CA VAL A 793 7.76 -21.86 23.58
C VAL A 793 8.63 -20.60 23.59
N LEU A 794 8.54 -19.75 22.55
CA LEU A 794 9.20 -18.45 22.51
C LEU A 794 8.59 -17.46 23.54
N ASN A 795 7.34 -17.65 23.95
CA ASN A 795 6.68 -16.89 25.01
C ASN A 795 7.03 -17.40 26.42
N ASP A 796 7.07 -18.73 26.61
CA ASP A 796 7.62 -19.38 27.82
C ASP A 796 9.03 -18.83 28.11
N PHE A 797 9.90 -18.78 27.09
CA PHE A 797 11.24 -18.22 27.25
C PHE A 797 11.24 -16.73 27.63
N ALA A 798 10.42 -15.91 26.95
CA ALA A 798 10.35 -14.48 27.22
C ALA A 798 9.82 -14.12 28.62
N THR A 799 9.10 -15.04 29.27
CA THR A 799 8.48 -14.83 30.58
C THR A 799 9.22 -15.52 31.73
N LEU A 800 9.90 -16.65 31.47
CA LEU A 800 10.51 -17.51 32.48
C LEU A 800 12.03 -17.67 32.36
N ASP A 801 12.66 -17.10 31.33
CA ASP A 801 14.07 -17.33 30.94
C ASP A 801 14.44 -18.81 30.76
N LYS A 802 13.45 -19.66 30.49
CA LYS A 802 13.59 -21.11 30.37
C LYS A 802 12.78 -21.64 29.21
N VAL A 803 13.32 -22.67 28.58
CA VAL A 803 12.71 -23.42 27.49
C VAL A 803 12.47 -24.85 27.95
N ASP A 804 11.28 -25.37 27.70
CA ASP A 804 10.98 -26.79 27.91
C ASP A 804 11.45 -27.60 26.70
N ILE A 805 12.67 -28.13 26.78
CA ILE A 805 13.32 -28.91 25.72
C ILE A 805 12.44 -30.11 25.31
N ASN A 806 11.71 -30.72 26.26
CA ASN A 806 10.85 -31.88 25.97
C ASN A 806 9.70 -31.51 25.01
N LYS A 807 9.15 -30.28 25.11
CA LYS A 807 8.16 -29.79 24.13
C LYS A 807 8.77 -29.72 22.74
N ILE A 808 10.00 -29.18 22.63
CA ILE A 808 10.70 -29.03 21.36
C ILE A 808 10.99 -30.40 20.72
N GLU A 809 11.59 -31.32 21.48
CA GLU A 809 11.93 -32.66 20.99
C GLU A 809 10.68 -33.45 20.59
N HIS A 810 9.57 -33.34 21.35
CA HIS A 810 8.32 -33.99 20.99
C HIS A 810 7.74 -33.52 19.64
N ILE A 811 7.90 -32.24 19.28
CA ILE A 811 7.43 -31.74 17.96
C ILE A 811 8.30 -32.36 16.84
N ALA A 812 9.61 -32.47 17.06
CA ALA A 812 10.55 -33.05 16.10
C ALA A 812 10.33 -34.54 15.86
N GLU A 813 9.98 -35.30 16.91
CA GLU A 813 9.65 -36.72 16.83
C GLU A 813 8.32 -36.99 16.12
N LYS A 814 7.36 -36.06 16.23
CA LYS A 814 5.98 -36.28 15.80
C LYS A 814 5.80 -36.14 14.28
N GLU A 815 6.40 -35.12 13.65
CA GLU A 815 6.35 -34.91 12.20
C GLU A 815 7.70 -34.38 11.65
N PRO A 816 8.78 -35.20 11.60
CA PRO A 816 10.10 -34.75 11.15
C PRO A 816 10.11 -34.25 9.69
N GLU A 817 9.30 -34.87 8.80
CA GLU A 817 9.15 -34.43 7.40
C GLU A 817 8.63 -32.98 7.27
N LEU A 818 7.91 -32.46 8.28
CA LEU A 818 7.41 -31.08 8.27
C LEU A 818 8.55 -30.06 8.33
N PHE A 819 9.60 -30.35 9.11
CA PHE A 819 10.80 -29.50 9.24
C PHE A 819 11.80 -29.69 8.09
N GLU A 820 11.73 -30.82 7.37
CA GLU A 820 12.49 -30.98 6.12
C GLU A 820 11.87 -30.15 4.98
N ARG A 821 10.54 -29.99 4.98
CA ARG A 821 9.79 -29.27 3.92
C ARG A 821 9.56 -27.78 4.17
N ASN A 822 9.63 -27.31 5.41
CA ASN A 822 9.36 -25.90 5.76
C ASN A 822 10.60 -25.23 6.37
N ALA A 823 11.24 -24.36 5.60
CA ALA A 823 12.47 -23.67 6.02
C ALA A 823 12.22 -22.71 7.19
N ILE A 824 11.06 -22.03 7.23
CA ILE A 824 10.71 -21.12 8.34
C ILE A 824 10.56 -21.89 9.65
N LEU A 825 9.78 -22.97 9.64
CA LEU A 825 9.62 -23.84 10.82
C LEU A 825 10.96 -24.43 11.26
N ARG A 826 11.83 -24.82 10.33
CA ARG A 826 13.18 -25.31 10.63
C ARG A 826 14.06 -24.25 11.27
N HIS A 827 14.02 -23.01 10.80
CA HIS A 827 14.74 -21.88 11.40
C HIS A 827 14.25 -21.61 12.83
N ASP A 828 12.95 -21.39 13.01
CA ASP A 828 12.34 -21.12 14.32
C ASP A 828 12.56 -22.26 15.33
N PHE A 829 12.50 -23.51 14.86
CA PHE A 829 12.80 -24.71 15.64
C PHE A 829 14.27 -24.77 16.07
N MET A 830 15.21 -24.52 15.14
CA MET A 830 16.64 -24.48 15.47
C MET A 830 16.98 -23.32 16.41
N GLN A 831 16.35 -22.17 16.24
CA GLN A 831 16.44 -21.02 17.15
C GLN A 831 16.07 -21.43 18.57
N LEU A 832 14.90 -22.09 18.74
CA LEU A 832 14.44 -22.57 20.04
C LEU A 832 15.29 -23.70 20.62
N ARG A 833 15.84 -24.61 19.80
CA ARG A 833 16.81 -25.62 20.26
C ARG A 833 18.08 -25.00 20.83
N ILE A 834 18.63 -23.98 20.15
CA ILE A 834 19.81 -23.26 20.62
C ILE A 834 19.53 -22.59 21.96
N ILE A 835 18.39 -21.91 22.11
CA ILE A 835 17.96 -21.29 23.37
C ILE A 835 17.74 -22.36 24.46
N GLY A 836 17.21 -23.53 24.10
CA GLY A 836 17.07 -24.69 24.98
C GLY A 836 18.37 -25.15 25.63
N CYS A 837 19.53 -24.85 25.03
CA CYS A 837 20.82 -25.16 25.62
C CYS A 837 21.30 -24.14 26.67
N LEU A 838 20.55 -23.06 26.96
CA LEU A 838 20.87 -22.12 28.05
C LEU A 838 20.98 -22.86 29.39
N ASP A 839 21.99 -22.50 30.17
CA ASP A 839 22.33 -23.12 31.46
C ASP A 839 22.64 -24.63 31.44
N SER A 840 22.63 -25.28 30.27
CA SER A 840 23.00 -26.68 30.13
C SER A 840 24.51 -26.87 29.92
N GLU A 841 25.10 -27.78 30.70
CA GLU A 841 26.49 -28.20 30.51
C GLU A 841 26.66 -29.36 29.52
N GLU A 842 25.57 -29.99 29.09
CA GLU A 842 25.61 -31.20 28.25
C GLU A 842 25.74 -30.87 26.75
N HIS A 843 25.32 -29.67 26.33
CA HIS A 843 25.24 -29.27 24.92
C HIS A 843 26.38 -28.36 24.42
N TYR A 844 27.50 -28.27 25.15
CA TYR A 844 28.64 -27.42 24.76
C TYR A 844 29.18 -27.75 23.35
N GLU A 845 29.25 -29.04 22.99
CA GLU A 845 29.74 -29.49 21.68
C GLU A 845 28.74 -29.18 20.55
N ASP A 846 27.43 -29.33 20.80
CA ASP A 846 26.38 -29.00 19.83
C ASP A 846 26.33 -27.49 19.57
N LEU A 847 26.39 -26.66 20.62
CA LEU A 847 26.47 -25.20 20.53
C LEU A 847 27.74 -24.75 19.78
N TYR A 848 28.90 -25.35 20.07
CA TYR A 848 30.14 -25.07 19.35
C TYR A 848 30.00 -25.41 17.87
N ARG A 849 29.48 -26.61 17.53
CA ARG A 849 29.23 -27.03 16.16
C ARG A 849 28.29 -26.06 15.43
N TRP A 850 27.18 -25.66 16.05
CA TRP A 850 26.23 -24.70 15.45
C TRP A 850 26.84 -23.31 15.28
N SER A 851 27.67 -22.83 16.21
CA SER A 851 28.42 -21.57 16.05
C SER A 851 29.48 -21.60 14.93
N CYS A 852 29.83 -22.78 14.42
CA CYS A 852 30.73 -22.96 13.28
C CYS A 852 29.98 -23.10 11.93
N LEU A 853 28.65 -23.23 11.92
CA LEU A 853 27.87 -23.32 10.68
C LEU A 853 27.69 -21.92 10.08
N THR A 854 27.95 -21.78 8.78
CA THR A 854 27.85 -20.51 8.04
C THR A 854 26.59 -20.41 7.16
N GLU A 855 25.67 -21.37 7.27
CA GLU A 855 24.44 -21.41 6.46
C GLU A 855 23.44 -20.32 6.90
N ASP A 856 23.41 -20.00 8.19
CA ASP A 856 22.48 -19.05 8.79
C ASP A 856 23.22 -18.17 9.82
N PRO A 857 23.56 -16.91 9.47
CA PRO A 857 24.30 -16.01 10.36
C PRO A 857 23.57 -15.68 11.67
N HIS A 858 22.23 -15.71 11.68
CA HIS A 858 21.41 -15.40 12.86
C HIS A 858 21.49 -16.54 13.87
N LEU A 859 21.27 -17.78 13.41
CA LEU A 859 21.43 -18.96 14.25
C LEU A 859 22.88 -19.15 14.70
N GLN A 860 23.87 -18.82 13.86
CA GLN A 860 25.29 -18.85 14.22
C GLN A 860 25.59 -17.87 15.37
N GLN A 861 25.12 -16.63 15.27
CA GLN A 861 25.30 -15.60 16.29
C GLN A 861 24.60 -16.00 17.60
N LEU A 862 23.37 -16.50 17.52
CA LEU A 862 22.61 -16.99 18.67
C LEU A 862 23.32 -18.15 19.39
N ALA A 863 23.83 -19.13 18.65
CA ALA A 863 24.59 -20.25 19.22
C ALA A 863 25.87 -19.77 19.92
N SER A 864 26.58 -18.81 19.32
CA SER A 864 27.76 -18.18 19.92
C SER A 864 27.43 -17.42 21.22
N LEU A 865 26.29 -16.72 21.25
CA LEU A 865 25.83 -15.99 22.44
C LEU A 865 25.40 -16.93 23.57
N VAL A 866 24.62 -17.98 23.30
CA VAL A 866 24.22 -18.99 24.31
C VAL A 866 25.45 -19.71 24.86
N LEU A 867 26.38 -20.11 23.98
CA LEU A 867 27.66 -20.72 24.38
C LEU A 867 28.45 -19.80 25.32
N SER A 868 28.51 -18.50 24.98
CA SER A 868 29.18 -17.48 25.78
C SER A 868 28.49 -17.26 27.13
N HIS A 869 27.15 -17.21 27.17
CA HIS A 869 26.37 -17.08 28.41
C HIS A 869 26.70 -18.21 29.39
N ASN A 870 26.65 -19.47 28.92
CA ASN A 870 26.89 -20.65 29.75
C ASN A 870 28.31 -20.62 30.35
N PHE A 871 29.34 -20.34 29.55
CA PHE A 871 30.72 -20.23 30.04
C PHE A 871 30.95 -19.08 31.03
N VAL A 872 30.41 -17.89 30.73
CA VAL A 872 30.57 -16.69 31.57
C VAL A 872 29.86 -16.86 32.92
N LYS A 873 28.63 -17.38 32.90
CA LYS A 873 27.85 -17.70 34.12
C LYS A 873 28.52 -18.76 34.98
N LYS A 874 28.99 -19.86 34.37
CA LYS A 874 29.76 -20.91 35.05
C LYS A 874 31.06 -20.38 35.69
N SER A 875 31.66 -19.35 35.09
CA SER A 875 32.85 -18.66 35.62
C SER A 875 32.53 -17.68 36.76
N GLY A 876 31.27 -17.56 37.19
CA GLY A 876 30.83 -16.67 38.27
C GLY A 876 30.61 -15.20 37.86
N LEU A 877 30.70 -14.88 36.57
CA LEU A 877 30.55 -13.53 36.01
C LEU A 877 29.07 -13.21 35.74
N LEU A 878 28.27 -13.17 36.81
CA LEU A 878 26.80 -13.11 36.72
C LEU A 878 26.28 -11.86 36.00
N THR A 879 26.93 -10.69 36.17
CA THR A 879 26.55 -9.45 35.48
C THR A 879 26.69 -9.60 33.97
N GLN A 880 27.87 -10.03 33.52
CA GLN A 880 28.20 -10.21 32.10
C GLN A 880 27.34 -11.32 31.47
N ALA A 881 26.99 -12.36 32.23
CA ALA A 881 26.02 -13.36 31.78
C ALA A 881 24.63 -12.72 31.57
N GLY A 882 24.20 -11.83 32.46
CA GLY A 882 22.98 -11.03 32.30
C GLY A 882 23.00 -10.15 31.04
N ASP A 883 24.11 -9.46 30.77
CA ASP A 883 24.28 -8.62 29.58
C ASP A 883 24.21 -9.46 28.28
N ILE A 884 24.81 -10.65 28.27
CA ILE A 884 24.72 -11.59 27.14
C ILE A 884 23.27 -12.10 26.99
N LEU A 885 22.56 -12.36 28.08
CA LEU A 885 21.15 -12.78 28.03
C LEU A 885 20.24 -11.67 27.49
N ASP A 886 20.47 -10.41 27.88
CA ASP A 886 19.76 -9.27 27.29
C ASP A 886 20.08 -9.13 25.79
N LYS A 887 21.31 -9.41 25.35
CA LYS A 887 21.66 -9.47 23.91
C LYS A 887 20.98 -10.63 23.17
N ILE A 888 20.81 -11.78 23.82
CA ILE A 888 20.01 -12.91 23.28
C ILE A 888 18.54 -12.49 23.13
N ARG A 889 17.95 -11.85 24.15
CA ARG A 889 16.57 -11.34 24.10
C ARG A 889 16.39 -10.32 22.96
N ALA A 890 17.33 -9.39 22.80
CA ALA A 890 17.32 -8.40 21.72
C ALA A 890 17.38 -9.06 20.33
N LEU A 891 18.28 -10.03 20.14
CA LEU A 891 18.39 -10.79 18.88
C LEU A 891 17.07 -11.52 18.53
N LEU A 892 16.36 -12.01 19.55
CA LEU A 892 15.07 -12.69 19.43
C LEU A 892 13.85 -11.73 19.41
N LYS A 893 14.08 -10.42 19.31
CA LYS A 893 13.04 -9.36 19.36
C LYS A 893 12.13 -9.45 20.60
N LEU A 894 12.68 -9.86 21.74
CA LEU A 894 11.95 -10.00 23.00
C LEU A 894 12.04 -8.71 23.82
N HIS A 895 10.94 -7.98 23.91
CA HIS A 895 10.84 -6.81 24.78
C HIS A 895 10.95 -7.20 26.25
N LYS A 896 11.70 -6.40 27.01
CA LYS A 896 11.87 -6.56 28.46
C LYS A 896 10.78 -5.79 29.19
N SER A 897 9.92 -6.48 29.92
CA SER A 897 8.95 -5.87 30.82
C SER A 897 9.70 -4.97 31.83
N SER A 898 9.40 -3.66 31.81
CA SER A 898 10.04 -2.63 32.64
C SER A 898 11.58 -2.61 32.59
N SER A 899 12.14 -1.95 31.57
CA SER A 899 13.51 -1.43 31.63
C SER A 899 13.48 0.02 32.13
N ASN A 900 14.25 0.35 33.19
CA ASN A 900 14.41 1.73 33.66
C ASN A 900 15.36 2.57 32.76
N LYS A 901 15.67 2.08 31.56
CA LYS A 901 16.57 2.70 30.58
C LYS A 901 15.77 3.54 29.60
N LYS A 902 16.27 4.72 29.25
CA LYS A 902 15.73 5.59 28.20
C LYS A 902 15.73 4.84 26.87
N ASN A 903 14.65 5.02 26.12
CA ASN A 903 14.51 4.54 24.75
C ASN A 903 14.62 5.76 23.83
N TYR A 904 15.53 5.68 22.85
CA TYR A 904 15.85 6.73 21.90
C TYR A 904 15.06 6.61 20.58
N GLY A 905 14.21 5.59 20.43
CA GLY A 905 13.34 5.39 19.26
C GLY A 905 13.66 4.12 18.49
N LYS A 906 13.42 4.12 17.18
CA LYS A 906 13.86 3.10 16.22
C LYS A 906 14.83 3.76 15.23
N GLU A 907 15.80 3.03 14.70
CA GLU A 907 16.66 3.55 13.62
C GLU A 907 15.82 3.86 12.37
N ASP A 908 16.11 4.99 11.73
CA ASP A 908 15.41 5.45 10.53
C ASP A 908 16.37 6.19 9.57
N PHE A 909 15.85 7.07 8.71
CA PHE A 909 16.70 7.83 7.78
C PHE A 909 17.53 8.92 8.49
N HIS A 910 17.10 9.40 9.66
CA HIS A 910 17.72 10.48 10.44
C HIS A 910 18.34 9.99 11.76
N THR A 911 18.18 8.71 12.13
CA THR A 911 18.51 8.18 13.46
C THR A 911 19.38 6.92 13.34
N GLU A 912 20.59 6.96 13.91
CA GLU A 912 21.54 5.84 13.94
C GLU A 912 21.95 5.50 15.38
N PHE A 913 21.96 4.22 15.75
CA PHE A 913 22.40 3.74 17.05
C PHE A 913 23.71 2.96 16.95
N LYS A 914 24.65 3.22 17.85
CA LYS A 914 25.91 2.48 17.96
C LYS A 914 26.27 2.24 19.41
N THR A 915 26.60 1.00 19.75
CA THR A 915 26.89 0.61 21.14
C THR A 915 28.25 1.08 21.66
N SER A 916 29.24 1.36 20.78
CA SER A 916 30.62 1.68 21.15
C SER A 916 31.43 2.29 20.00
N ILE A 917 32.45 3.11 20.30
CA ILE A 917 33.50 3.54 19.34
C ILE A 917 34.75 2.64 19.36
N ILE A 918 34.86 1.74 20.34
CA ILE A 918 36.03 0.89 20.62
C ILE A 918 35.86 -0.52 20.07
N TYR A 919 34.63 -1.05 20.12
CA TYR A 919 34.29 -2.43 19.80
C TYR A 919 33.53 -2.48 18.47
N PRO A 920 34.10 -3.08 17.41
CA PRO A 920 33.38 -3.27 16.16
C PRO A 920 32.16 -4.19 16.32
N GLU A 921 31.14 -3.94 15.51
CA GLU A 921 30.00 -4.85 15.39
C GLU A 921 30.46 -6.30 15.15
N ASN A 922 29.83 -7.24 15.85
CA ASN A 922 30.16 -8.67 15.84
C ASN A 922 31.58 -9.04 16.32
N SER A 923 32.34 -8.12 16.92
CA SER A 923 33.66 -8.39 17.52
C SER A 923 33.71 -8.04 19.02
N MET A 924 33.99 -9.04 19.86
CA MET A 924 34.35 -8.81 21.27
C MET A 924 35.81 -8.36 21.46
N ARG A 925 36.57 -8.13 20.38
CA ARG A 925 37.96 -7.63 20.43
C ARG A 925 37.97 -6.13 20.17
N VAL A 926 38.76 -5.42 20.99
CA VAL A 926 39.06 -3.98 20.82
C VAL A 926 39.73 -3.75 19.46
N ASP A 927 39.09 -2.97 18.61
CA ASP A 927 39.68 -2.38 17.40
C ASP A 927 39.09 -0.98 17.19
N VAL A 928 39.66 -0.05 17.96
CA VAL A 928 39.26 1.36 17.97
C VAL A 928 39.38 1.96 16.58
N GLN A 929 40.37 1.56 15.78
CA GLN A 929 40.61 2.16 14.47
C GLN A 929 39.53 1.74 13.47
N ALA A 930 39.19 0.45 13.40
CA ALA A 930 38.15 -0.04 12.51
C ALA A 930 36.77 0.54 12.86
N GLN A 931 36.41 0.53 14.16
CA GLN A 931 35.11 1.02 14.60
C GLN A 931 34.97 2.55 14.50
N THR A 932 36.03 3.30 14.82
CA THR A 932 36.07 4.76 14.56
C THR A 932 35.84 5.06 13.08
N VAL A 933 36.53 4.35 12.17
CA VAL A 933 36.34 4.55 10.73
C VAL A 933 34.91 4.26 10.30
N LYS A 934 34.25 3.23 10.85
CA LYS A 934 32.83 2.96 10.56
C LYS A 934 31.93 4.10 11.02
N ILE A 935 32.07 4.59 12.25
CA ILE A 935 31.27 5.71 12.76
C ILE A 935 31.50 6.99 11.94
N MET A 936 32.73 7.26 11.49
CA MET A 936 32.99 8.38 10.58
C MET A 936 32.33 8.22 9.21
N GLN A 937 32.07 6.98 8.73
CA GLN A 937 31.31 6.74 7.50
C GLN A 937 29.82 7.05 7.68
N GLU A 938 29.23 6.69 8.83
CA GLU A 938 27.84 7.03 9.14
C GLU A 938 27.67 8.55 9.28
N ILE A 939 28.56 9.23 10.01
CA ILE A 939 28.57 10.69 10.13
C ILE A 939 28.74 11.36 8.76
N CYS A 940 29.64 10.84 7.92
CA CYS A 940 29.84 11.31 6.54
C CYS A 940 28.56 11.17 5.69
N ALA A 941 27.83 10.07 5.84
CA ALA A 941 26.58 9.84 5.13
C ALA A 941 25.46 10.80 5.56
N PHE A 942 25.36 11.15 6.85
CA PHE A 942 24.44 12.17 7.35
C PHE A 942 24.81 13.59 6.88
N LEU A 943 26.09 13.98 6.96
CA LEU A 943 26.59 15.25 6.40
C LEU A 943 26.28 15.38 4.91
N ASN A 944 26.27 14.27 4.18
CA ASN A 944 25.95 14.20 2.76
C ASN A 944 24.45 13.99 2.46
N ALA A 945 23.58 14.05 3.46
CA ALA A 945 22.14 13.86 3.34
C ALA A 945 21.39 15.09 3.91
N GLU A 946 20.30 14.85 4.63
CA GLU A 946 19.48 15.88 5.29
C GLU A 946 19.89 16.11 6.76
N GLY A 947 20.99 15.49 7.20
CA GLY A 947 21.40 15.46 8.60
C GLY A 947 20.67 14.39 9.42
N GLY A 948 20.94 14.36 10.71
CA GLY A 948 20.40 13.37 11.64
C GLY A 948 21.14 13.33 12.99
N HIS A 949 20.84 12.32 13.78
CA HIS A 949 21.42 12.07 15.10
C HIS A 949 22.07 10.68 15.13
N LEU A 950 23.30 10.60 15.63
CA LEU A 950 23.99 9.34 15.93
C LEU A 950 24.22 9.22 17.43
N TYR A 951 23.71 8.14 18.03
CA TYR A 951 23.83 7.89 19.47
C TYR A 951 24.89 6.83 19.77
N LEU A 952 25.95 7.23 20.49
CA LEU A 952 26.98 6.32 20.99
C LEU A 952 26.66 5.88 22.43
N GLY A 953 26.63 4.57 22.64
CA GLY A 953 26.18 3.95 23.89
C GLY A 953 24.71 3.51 23.85
N VAL A 954 24.11 3.38 22.66
CA VAL A 954 22.73 2.92 22.46
C VAL A 954 22.73 1.64 21.62
N SER A 955 21.80 0.73 21.92
CA SER A 955 21.61 -0.51 21.17
C SER A 955 20.82 -0.28 19.88
N ASP A 956 21.01 -1.16 18.89
CA ASP A 956 20.33 -1.17 17.58
C ASP A 956 18.77 -1.20 17.71
N ILE A 957 18.25 -1.56 18.90
CA ILE A 957 16.82 -1.56 19.27
C ILE A 957 16.39 -0.34 20.12
N GLY A 958 17.19 0.74 20.13
CA GLY A 958 16.86 2.04 20.74
C GLY A 958 17.12 2.19 22.24
N TYR A 959 17.45 1.13 22.97
CA TYR A 959 17.67 1.23 24.43
C TYR A 959 19.10 1.64 24.79
N GLU A 960 19.21 2.49 25.82
CA GLU A 960 20.50 2.88 26.40
C GLU A 960 21.32 1.65 26.84
N MET A 961 22.60 1.63 26.52
CA MET A 961 23.56 0.60 26.94
C MET A 961 24.68 1.18 27.79
N GLY A 962 25.06 2.44 27.54
CA GLY A 962 26.10 3.14 28.26
C GLY A 962 27.51 2.93 27.69
N LEU A 963 28.37 3.93 27.88
CA LEU A 963 29.76 3.96 27.43
C LEU A 963 30.76 3.64 28.56
N GLU A 964 30.32 3.01 29.66
CA GLU A 964 31.14 2.73 30.83
C GLU A 964 32.33 1.79 30.53
N GLU A 965 32.15 0.78 29.66
CA GLU A 965 33.26 -0.06 29.19
C GLU A 965 34.20 0.70 28.25
N ASP A 966 33.64 1.56 27.39
CA ASP A 966 34.43 2.43 26.52
C ASP A 966 35.33 3.36 27.37
N LEU A 967 34.76 4.04 28.36
CA LEU A 967 35.46 4.96 29.26
C LEU A 967 36.59 4.29 30.05
N LYS A 968 36.51 2.98 30.35
CA LYS A 968 37.60 2.22 31.02
C LYS A 968 38.85 2.05 30.14
N ASN A 969 38.75 2.23 28.82
CA ASN A 969 39.88 2.10 27.92
C ASN A 969 41.03 3.05 28.32
N PRO A 970 42.31 2.61 28.28
CA PRO A 970 43.48 3.44 28.58
C PRO A 970 43.57 4.78 27.81
N LEU A 971 42.92 4.88 26.65
CA LEU A 971 42.77 6.11 25.87
C LEU A 971 42.01 7.20 26.66
N PHE A 972 40.89 6.84 27.30
CA PHE A 972 39.94 7.79 27.90
C PHE A 972 40.11 7.93 29.41
N LYS A 973 40.72 6.93 30.08
CA LYS A 973 41.08 6.99 31.51
C LYS A 973 39.89 7.32 32.42
N GLY A 974 38.70 6.83 32.10
CA GLY A 974 37.47 7.02 32.87
C GLY A 974 36.79 8.39 32.71
N SER A 975 37.20 9.23 31.75
CA SER A 975 36.73 10.62 31.63
C SER A 975 35.83 10.81 30.41
N ARG A 976 34.58 11.25 30.64
CA ARG A 976 33.60 11.62 29.61
C ARG A 976 34.18 12.70 28.68
N ASP A 977 34.76 13.75 29.24
CA ASP A 977 35.41 14.84 28.51
C ASP A 977 36.49 14.33 27.53
N LYS A 978 37.30 13.34 27.93
CA LYS A 978 38.34 12.77 27.05
C LYS A 978 37.79 11.88 25.95
N TYR A 979 36.65 11.25 26.18
CA TYR A 979 35.94 10.47 25.17
C TYR A 979 35.35 11.40 24.10
N GLU A 980 34.64 12.44 24.52
CA GLU A 980 34.08 13.47 23.63
C GLU A 980 35.17 14.25 22.88
N VAL A 981 36.24 14.67 23.56
CA VAL A 981 37.43 15.25 22.90
C VAL A 981 38.05 14.28 21.90
N TYR A 982 38.04 12.98 22.14
CA TYR A 982 38.51 12.01 21.14
C TYR A 982 37.59 11.95 19.93
N VAL A 983 36.27 11.81 20.13
CA VAL A 983 35.27 11.80 19.05
C VAL A 983 35.41 13.06 18.18
N ASN A 984 35.46 14.24 18.80
CA ASN A 984 35.64 15.52 18.11
C ASN A 984 36.98 15.61 17.35
N ASN A 985 38.07 15.09 17.92
CA ASN A 985 39.34 15.01 17.20
C ASN A 985 39.29 14.03 16.00
N GLN A 986 38.54 12.92 16.09
CA GLN A 986 38.37 12.01 14.95
C GLN A 986 37.50 12.62 13.85
N ILE A 987 36.43 13.32 14.21
CA ILE A 987 35.61 14.11 13.28
C ILE A 987 36.48 15.10 12.50
N ILE A 988 37.26 15.93 13.21
CA ILE A 988 38.16 16.91 12.58
C ILE A 988 39.22 16.22 11.71
N TYR A 989 39.76 15.08 12.13
CA TYR A 989 40.79 14.33 11.39
C TYR A 989 40.27 13.69 10.09
N TYR A 990 39.07 13.10 10.10
CA TYR A 990 38.51 12.40 8.94
C TYR A 990 37.66 13.28 8.02
N LEU A 991 36.98 14.30 8.54
CA LEU A 991 35.97 15.11 7.83
C LEU A 991 36.38 16.58 7.68
N GLY A 992 37.51 16.98 8.31
CA GLY A 992 38.05 18.34 8.28
C GLY A 992 37.31 19.32 9.20
N GLN A 993 37.91 20.49 9.41
CA GLN A 993 37.31 21.55 10.25
C GLN A 993 35.96 22.04 9.71
N GLU A 994 35.78 22.05 8.39
CA GLU A 994 34.53 22.46 7.74
C GLU A 994 33.40 21.44 7.96
N GLY A 995 33.71 20.14 7.96
CA GLY A 995 32.71 19.10 8.30
C GLY A 995 32.36 19.13 9.79
N ALA A 996 33.37 19.35 10.65
CA ALA A 996 33.19 19.49 12.09
C ALA A 996 32.36 20.72 12.51
N HIS A 997 32.16 21.72 11.64
CA HIS A 997 31.32 22.88 11.94
C HIS A 997 29.83 22.51 12.07
N TYR A 998 29.39 21.50 11.31
CA TYR A 998 28.01 21.01 11.24
C TYR A 998 27.76 19.81 12.16
N ILE A 999 28.66 19.56 13.13
CA ILE A 999 28.54 18.45 14.07
C ILE A 999 28.66 18.97 15.48
N HIS A 1000 27.69 18.64 16.32
CA HIS A 1000 27.67 19.00 17.73
C HIS A 1000 27.56 17.73 18.56
N THR A 1001 28.44 17.60 19.56
CA THR A 1001 28.43 16.47 20.49
C THR A 1001 28.01 16.94 21.86
N HIS A 1002 27.21 16.14 22.55
CA HIS A 1002 26.91 16.34 23.95
C HIS A 1002 26.55 15.01 24.63
N PHE A 1003 26.79 14.89 25.94
CA PHE A 1003 26.29 13.74 26.70
C PHE A 1003 24.83 13.96 27.11
N ASP A 1004 24.03 12.89 27.06
CA ASP A 1004 22.67 12.89 27.59
C ASP A 1004 22.70 13.11 29.12
N THR A 1005 21.92 14.09 29.58
CA THR A 1005 21.82 14.49 30.99
C THR A 1005 20.69 13.81 31.75
N ASP A 1006 19.75 13.16 31.06
CA ASP A 1006 18.53 12.60 31.65
C ASP A 1006 18.73 11.19 32.20
N ILE A 1007 19.89 10.58 31.95
CA ILE A 1007 20.19 9.17 32.26
C ILE A 1007 21.43 9.01 33.14
N SER A 1008 21.50 7.90 33.89
CA SER A 1008 22.66 7.61 34.73
C SER A 1008 23.87 7.09 33.93
N ASN A 1009 23.61 6.32 32.88
CA ASN A 1009 24.63 5.74 32.02
C ASN A 1009 25.17 6.79 31.05
N ALA A 1010 26.40 6.63 30.55
CA ALA A 1010 26.97 7.59 29.61
C ALA A 1010 26.51 7.29 28.18
N VAL A 1011 25.65 8.14 27.59
CA VAL A 1011 25.37 8.15 26.14
C VAL A 1011 25.88 9.47 25.56
N LEU A 1012 26.65 9.40 24.47
CA LEU A 1012 27.09 10.58 23.71
C LEU A 1012 26.18 10.72 22.48
N ILE A 1013 25.48 11.84 22.39
CA ILE A 1013 24.65 12.24 21.26
C ILE A 1013 25.53 13.03 20.30
N ILE A 1014 25.45 12.70 19.01
CA ILE A 1014 26.11 13.43 17.93
C ILE A 1014 25.01 13.97 17.01
N ASP A 1015 24.75 15.26 17.11
CA ASP A 1015 23.82 15.99 16.24
C ASP A 1015 24.58 16.41 14.98
N ILE A 1016 24.04 16.08 13.81
CA ILE A 1016 24.71 16.23 12.52
C ILE A 1016 23.80 17.04 11.60
N GLU A 1017 24.14 18.31 11.41
CA GLU A 1017 23.51 19.15 10.40
C GLU A 1017 24.02 18.77 8.99
N PRO A 1018 23.19 18.89 7.95
CA PRO A 1018 23.62 18.56 6.59
C PRO A 1018 24.66 19.54 6.07
N CYS A 1019 25.78 19.02 5.57
CA CYS A 1019 26.91 19.82 5.15
C CYS A 1019 26.73 20.37 3.72
N PRO A 1020 26.94 21.68 3.51
CA PRO A 1020 27.05 22.32 2.20
C PRO A 1020 27.97 21.63 1.20
N THR A 1021 29.17 21.29 1.65
CA THR A 1021 30.21 20.75 0.79
C THR A 1021 30.28 19.24 1.00
N PRO A 1022 30.10 18.41 -0.04
CA PRO A 1022 30.17 16.96 0.09
C PRO A 1022 31.43 16.53 0.84
N LYS A 1023 31.26 15.76 1.92
CA LYS A 1023 32.36 15.23 2.71
C LYS A 1023 32.70 13.80 2.28
N ALA A 1024 33.96 13.46 2.41
CA ALA A 1024 34.50 12.14 2.09
C ALA A 1024 35.36 11.67 3.26
N VAL A 1025 35.27 10.37 3.58
CA VAL A 1025 36.22 9.74 4.51
C VAL A 1025 37.41 9.29 3.68
N GLY A 1026 38.49 10.07 3.72
CA GLY A 1026 39.58 9.94 2.75
C GLY A 1026 39.13 10.36 1.36
N ASN A 1027 39.20 9.45 0.37
CA ASN A 1027 38.83 9.73 -1.03
C ASN A 1027 37.44 9.17 -1.42
N VAL A 1028 36.63 8.75 -0.45
CA VAL A 1028 35.37 8.02 -0.67
C VAL A 1028 34.19 8.77 -0.07
N TYR A 1029 33.19 9.04 -0.90
CA TYR A 1029 31.90 9.61 -0.49
C TYR A 1029 30.94 8.50 -0.03
N TYR A 1030 30.10 8.84 0.95
CA TYR A 1030 29.05 7.98 1.47
C TYR A 1030 27.73 8.74 1.46
N GLU A 1031 26.62 8.06 1.15
CA GLU A 1031 25.27 8.63 1.17
C GLU A 1031 24.34 7.76 2.04
N ARG A 1032 23.30 8.37 2.62
CA ARG A 1032 22.24 7.64 3.34
C ARG A 1032 21.29 7.00 2.34
N MET A 1033 21.08 5.68 2.46
CA MET A 1033 20.12 4.90 1.67
C MET A 1033 19.36 3.98 2.62
N GLY A 1034 18.12 4.36 2.95
CA GLY A 1034 17.39 3.79 4.08
C GLY A 1034 18.13 4.07 5.39
N THR A 1035 18.19 3.07 6.27
CA THR A 1035 18.91 3.12 7.56
C THR A 1035 20.43 2.92 7.45
N SER A 1036 21.02 2.91 6.25
CA SER A 1036 22.44 2.52 6.05
C SER A 1036 23.26 3.57 5.28
N ALA A 1037 24.49 3.83 5.73
CA ALA A 1037 25.49 4.49 4.89
C ALA A 1037 25.97 3.55 3.77
N ARG A 1038 25.79 3.99 2.52
CA ARG A 1038 26.33 3.29 1.34
C ARG A 1038 27.47 4.09 0.71
N LYS A 1039 28.51 3.36 0.30
CA LYS A 1039 29.61 3.92 -0.50
C LYS A 1039 29.10 4.34 -1.87
N VAL A 1040 29.29 5.61 -2.22
CA VAL A 1040 29.03 6.15 -3.56
C VAL A 1040 30.01 5.50 -4.55
N ASN A 1041 29.48 4.85 -5.59
CA ASN A 1041 30.30 4.20 -6.63
C ASN A 1041 30.80 5.20 -7.68
N GLU A 1042 31.85 4.84 -8.43
CA GLU A 1042 32.49 5.79 -9.37
C GLU A 1042 31.59 6.22 -10.53
N THR A 1043 30.67 5.36 -11.01
CA THR A 1043 29.76 5.69 -12.13
C THR A 1043 28.60 6.62 -11.73
N TYR A 1044 28.29 6.71 -10.43
CA TYR A 1044 27.24 7.56 -9.88
C TYR A 1044 27.81 8.80 -9.15
N LYS A 1045 29.08 8.78 -8.76
CA LYS A 1045 29.79 9.86 -8.05
C LYS A 1045 29.56 11.25 -8.62
N ASP A 1046 29.66 11.43 -9.94
CA ASP A 1046 29.49 12.74 -10.56
C ASP A 1046 28.05 13.26 -10.45
N LYS A 1047 27.05 12.35 -10.48
CA LYS A 1047 25.64 12.70 -10.25
C LYS A 1047 25.38 13.05 -8.79
N PHE A 1048 25.88 12.23 -7.86
CA PHE A 1048 25.80 12.50 -6.42
C PHE A 1048 26.38 13.87 -6.07
N LEU A 1049 27.56 14.21 -6.59
CA LEU A 1049 28.20 15.51 -6.38
C LEU A 1049 27.40 16.67 -7.01
N ALA A 1050 26.79 16.48 -8.18
CA ALA A 1050 25.91 17.47 -8.79
C ALA A 1050 24.65 17.71 -7.96
N ILE A 1051 23.98 16.64 -7.50
CA ILE A 1051 22.80 16.70 -6.63
C ILE A 1051 23.12 17.44 -5.32
N ARG A 1052 24.25 17.12 -4.69
CA ARG A 1052 24.65 17.80 -3.44
C ARG A 1052 25.07 19.26 -3.64
N LYS A 1053 25.67 19.59 -4.78
CA LYS A 1053 25.97 20.99 -5.13
C LYS A 1053 24.68 21.79 -5.30
N GLN A 1054 23.68 21.23 -5.99
CA GLN A 1054 22.36 21.85 -6.14
C GLN A 1054 21.67 22.00 -4.77
N TRP A 1055 21.63 20.94 -3.95
CA TRP A 1055 21.07 20.99 -2.60
C TRP A 1055 21.71 22.11 -1.74
N ALA A 1056 23.02 22.26 -1.80
CA ALA A 1056 23.74 23.32 -1.08
C ALA A 1056 23.40 24.73 -1.60
N GLU A 1057 23.30 24.90 -2.91
CA GLU A 1057 22.88 26.16 -3.55
C GLU A 1057 21.42 26.54 -3.20
N GLU A 1058 20.57 25.55 -2.91
CA GLU A 1058 19.17 25.74 -2.49
C GLU A 1058 19.01 26.04 -0.98
N HIS A 1059 19.88 25.51 -0.11
CA HIS A 1059 19.68 25.50 1.35
C HIS A 1059 20.58 26.46 2.16
N ILE A 1060 21.48 27.23 1.51
CA ILE A 1060 22.43 28.11 2.22
C ILE A 1060 22.34 29.57 1.74
N PRO A 1061 21.87 30.50 2.57
CA PRO A 1061 21.99 31.92 2.28
C PRO A 1061 23.46 32.35 2.29
N HIS A 1062 23.97 32.92 1.18
CA HIS A 1062 25.34 33.40 1.10
C HIS A 1062 25.64 34.53 2.10
N ALA A 1063 26.29 34.19 3.21
CA ALA A 1063 26.93 35.13 4.10
C ALA A 1063 28.28 35.59 3.50
N VAL A 1064 28.27 36.80 2.92
CA VAL A 1064 29.39 37.74 2.71
C VAL A 1064 30.81 37.14 2.81
N VAL A 1065 31.46 36.93 1.66
CA VAL A 1065 32.93 36.81 1.59
C VAL A 1065 33.49 37.86 0.64
N THR A 1066 34.42 38.65 1.19
CA THR A 1066 35.23 39.67 0.52
C THR A 1066 36.08 39.10 -0.62
N GLN A 1067 36.38 39.96 -1.58
CA GLN A 1067 37.35 39.72 -2.65
C GLN A 1067 38.72 39.29 -2.08
N GLU A 1068 39.36 38.31 -2.72
CA GLU A 1068 40.79 38.44 -3.05
C GLU A 1068 41.13 37.62 -4.30
N GLU A 1069 42.05 38.17 -5.11
CA GLU A 1069 42.41 37.69 -6.44
C GLU A 1069 43.49 36.59 -6.38
N MET A 1070 43.61 35.75 -7.42
CA MET A 1070 44.89 35.26 -7.97
C MET A 1070 44.65 34.44 -9.28
N PRO A 1071 45.65 34.28 -10.17
CA PRO A 1071 45.41 34.42 -11.61
C PRO A 1071 45.73 33.19 -12.49
N THR A 1072 45.20 33.28 -13.71
CA THR A 1072 45.78 32.95 -15.02
C THR A 1072 46.89 31.88 -15.16
N THR A 1073 46.69 31.02 -16.18
CA THR A 1073 47.64 30.34 -17.10
C THR A 1073 47.67 28.80 -17.04
N LEU A 1074 47.80 28.02 -18.12
CA LEU A 1074 47.60 28.21 -19.59
C LEU A 1074 47.64 26.80 -20.24
N GLU A 1075 46.91 26.56 -21.35
CA GLU A 1075 47.23 25.57 -22.43
C GLU A 1075 47.26 24.05 -22.06
N ASN A 1076 47.19 23.01 -22.92
CA ASN A 1076 47.02 22.76 -24.38
C ASN A 1076 46.72 21.22 -24.56
N THR A 1077 46.06 20.62 -25.57
CA THR A 1077 45.18 21.04 -26.70
C THR A 1077 44.37 19.82 -27.25
N LEU A 1078 43.29 20.09 -28.01
CA LEU A 1078 42.70 19.29 -29.15
C LEU A 1078 42.37 17.78 -29.02
N ALA A 1079 41.07 17.44 -29.22
CA ALA A 1079 40.64 16.41 -30.17
C ALA A 1079 39.18 16.62 -30.66
N THR A 1080 38.98 16.53 -31.98
CA THR A 1080 37.74 16.81 -32.75
C THR A 1080 36.55 15.88 -32.51
N LYS A 1081 35.32 16.42 -32.58
CA LYS A 1081 34.11 15.69 -33.01
C LYS A 1081 33.15 16.57 -33.83
N GLU A 1082 32.62 15.98 -34.91
CA GLU A 1082 31.61 16.54 -35.82
C GLU A 1082 30.17 16.44 -35.26
N PRO A 1083 29.18 17.12 -35.86
CA PRO A 1083 28.00 17.59 -35.13
C PRO A 1083 26.91 16.52 -34.95
N LYS A 1084 26.24 16.59 -33.80
CA LYS A 1084 24.88 16.09 -33.60
C LYS A 1084 24.05 17.18 -32.94
N ASN A 1085 22.89 17.46 -33.52
CA ASN A 1085 21.95 18.45 -32.98
C ASN A 1085 21.57 18.10 -31.55
N SER A 1086 22.04 18.90 -30.59
CA SER A 1086 21.50 18.94 -29.25
C SER A 1086 20.29 19.89 -29.24
N THR A 1087 19.11 19.34 -28.98
CA THR A 1087 18.06 20.11 -28.32
C THR A 1087 18.62 20.56 -26.98
N LYS A 1088 18.90 21.86 -26.83
CA LYS A 1088 19.29 22.45 -25.55
C LYS A 1088 18.15 22.22 -24.55
N HIS A 1089 18.42 21.52 -23.45
CA HIS A 1089 17.56 21.63 -22.28
C HIS A 1089 17.71 23.04 -21.71
N VAL A 1090 16.59 23.64 -21.31
CA VAL A 1090 16.56 24.96 -20.68
C VAL A 1090 16.77 24.76 -19.18
N GLU A 1091 17.90 25.21 -18.66
CA GLU A 1091 18.14 25.26 -17.22
C GLU A 1091 17.35 26.43 -16.59
N SER A 1092 16.72 26.15 -15.45
CA SER A 1092 15.93 27.11 -14.68
C SER A 1092 16.84 27.93 -13.76
N ALA A 1093 17.37 29.06 -14.25
CA ALA A 1093 17.97 30.06 -13.37
C ALA A 1093 16.91 30.65 -12.40
N PRO A 1094 17.28 30.97 -11.14
CA PRO A 1094 16.36 31.39 -10.08
C PRO A 1094 15.84 32.83 -10.27
N ILE A 1095 14.76 33.16 -9.56
CA ILE A 1095 14.22 34.54 -9.50
C ILE A 1095 15.20 35.44 -8.74
N THR A 1096 15.59 36.55 -9.37
CA THR A 1096 16.52 37.55 -8.82
C THR A 1096 15.79 38.85 -8.46
N ASP A 1097 16.50 39.83 -7.88
CA ASP A 1097 15.92 41.14 -7.55
C ASP A 1097 15.58 42.04 -8.76
N HIS A 1098 15.68 41.52 -9.99
CA HIS A 1098 15.34 42.19 -11.25
C HIS A 1098 14.11 41.53 -11.88
N ILE A 1099 13.32 42.28 -12.64
CA ILE A 1099 12.13 41.72 -13.31
C ILE A 1099 12.63 40.85 -14.46
N GLN A 1100 12.30 39.56 -14.43
CA GLN A 1100 12.77 38.60 -15.44
C GLN A 1100 11.88 38.64 -16.70
N THR A 1101 12.44 38.19 -17.83
CA THR A 1101 11.71 37.96 -19.08
C THR A 1101 12.01 36.56 -19.60
N SER A 1102 11.24 36.09 -20.58
CA SER A 1102 11.37 34.74 -21.12
C SER A 1102 12.75 34.50 -21.74
N ARG A 1103 13.37 33.36 -21.43
CA ARG A 1103 14.68 32.96 -21.99
C ARG A 1103 14.56 32.30 -23.36
N LEU A 1104 13.37 31.82 -23.69
CA LEU A 1104 13.02 31.26 -25.00
C LEU A 1104 12.68 32.35 -26.02
N ARG A 1105 12.32 33.54 -25.54
CA ARG A 1105 11.98 34.70 -26.37
C ARG A 1105 13.24 35.51 -26.69
N ASN A 1106 13.28 36.05 -27.91
CA ASN A 1106 14.27 37.04 -28.29
C ASN A 1106 13.97 38.40 -27.62
N ASN A 1107 14.98 39.03 -27.03
CA ASN A 1107 14.84 40.36 -26.42
C ASN A 1107 16.08 41.25 -26.68
N ALA A 1108 16.78 41.01 -27.79
CA ALA A 1108 17.87 41.87 -28.23
C ALA A 1108 17.34 43.26 -28.59
N LEU A 1109 17.90 44.30 -27.94
CA LEU A 1109 17.48 45.70 -28.05
C LEU A 1109 18.28 46.49 -29.09
N HIS A 1110 19.47 46.00 -29.45
CA HIS A 1110 20.42 46.74 -30.28
C HIS A 1110 20.99 45.89 -31.42
N ASP A 1111 21.31 46.53 -32.55
CA ASP A 1111 21.68 45.88 -33.82
C ASP A 1111 23.00 45.09 -33.80
N TYR A 1112 23.86 45.36 -32.80
CA TYR A 1112 25.08 44.60 -32.55
C TYR A 1112 24.88 43.37 -31.65
N GLU A 1113 23.70 43.16 -31.07
CA GLU A 1113 23.41 42.01 -30.20
C GLU A 1113 23.07 40.76 -31.03
N GLU A 1114 23.56 39.60 -30.59
CA GLU A 1114 23.37 38.35 -31.32
C GLU A 1114 21.88 37.97 -31.35
N GLY A 1115 21.30 37.94 -32.55
CA GLY A 1115 19.88 37.64 -32.78
C GLY A 1115 18.98 38.86 -32.92
N TYR A 1116 19.51 40.10 -32.94
CA TYR A 1116 18.70 41.31 -33.14
C TYR A 1116 17.71 41.22 -34.30
N ARG A 1117 16.51 41.77 -34.07
CA ARG A 1117 15.46 41.97 -35.06
C ARG A 1117 14.96 43.42 -34.95
N PRO A 1118 14.41 44.00 -36.03
CA PRO A 1118 13.72 45.29 -35.95
C PRO A 1118 12.71 45.31 -34.80
N ILE A 1119 12.64 46.45 -34.12
CA ILE A 1119 11.71 46.69 -33.02
C ILE A 1119 10.68 47.76 -33.42
N THR A 1120 9.42 47.56 -33.03
CA THR A 1120 8.33 48.54 -33.16
C THR A 1120 8.31 49.49 -31.96
N ALA A 1121 8.70 49.00 -30.78
CA ALA A 1121 8.76 49.77 -29.56
C ALA A 1121 9.66 49.09 -28.50
N VAL A 1122 10.01 49.84 -27.45
CA VAL A 1122 10.59 49.31 -26.21
C VAL A 1122 9.63 49.59 -25.05
N ILE A 1123 9.22 48.56 -24.31
CA ILE A 1123 8.48 48.71 -23.04
C ILE A 1123 9.48 48.74 -21.89
N CYS A 1124 9.48 49.82 -21.11
CA CYS A 1124 10.40 50.02 -19.99
C CYS A 1124 9.64 49.95 -18.66
N LEU A 1125 10.01 49.01 -17.78
CA LEU A 1125 9.41 48.82 -16.45
C LEU A 1125 10.28 49.47 -15.36
N MET A 1126 9.69 50.34 -14.55
CA MET A 1126 10.40 51.21 -13.62
C MET A 1126 10.29 50.75 -12.15
N ASN A 1127 11.16 51.29 -11.29
CA ASN A 1127 11.17 51.06 -9.83
C ASN A 1127 9.91 51.59 -9.11
N THR A 1128 9.21 52.57 -9.66
CA THR A 1128 8.13 53.35 -9.00
C THR A 1128 6.71 52.84 -9.28
N ASP A 1129 6.56 51.54 -9.59
CA ASP A 1129 5.31 50.94 -10.08
C ASP A 1129 4.75 51.65 -11.32
N GLU A 1130 5.65 52.09 -12.19
CA GLU A 1130 5.38 52.79 -13.43
C GLU A 1130 6.04 52.07 -14.63
N TYR A 1131 5.55 52.38 -15.82
CA TYR A 1131 6.11 51.92 -17.10
C TYR A 1131 6.09 53.05 -18.14
N LYS A 1132 6.95 52.93 -19.14
CA LYS A 1132 6.96 53.76 -20.36
C LYS A 1132 6.94 52.89 -21.59
N ILE A 1133 6.60 53.51 -22.73
CA ILE A 1133 6.81 52.94 -24.06
C ILE A 1133 7.60 53.95 -24.86
N LEU A 1134 8.68 53.49 -25.50
CA LEU A 1134 9.58 54.27 -26.34
C LEU A 1134 9.56 53.69 -27.76
N ASP A 1135 9.93 54.48 -28.76
CA ASP A 1135 10.10 53.98 -30.14
C ASP A 1135 11.46 53.29 -30.32
N GLU A 1136 12.49 53.78 -29.63
CA GLU A 1136 13.85 53.21 -29.54
C GLU A 1136 14.33 53.25 -28.07
N ASP A 1137 15.37 52.51 -27.72
CA ASP A 1137 15.89 52.53 -26.35
C ASP A 1137 16.56 53.88 -25.98
N ASP A 1138 16.24 54.41 -24.79
CA ASP A 1138 16.78 55.68 -24.29
C ASP A 1138 18.09 55.53 -23.50
N TRP A 1139 18.63 54.31 -23.44
CA TRP A 1139 19.85 53.93 -22.72
C TRP A 1139 19.81 54.21 -21.19
N GLN A 1140 18.63 54.49 -20.62
CA GLN A 1140 18.46 54.65 -19.17
C GLN A 1140 18.35 53.28 -18.49
N ASP A 1141 18.73 53.22 -17.23
CA ASP A 1141 18.65 51.98 -16.45
C ASP A 1141 17.23 51.77 -15.89
N TYR A 1142 16.57 50.71 -16.33
CA TYR A 1142 15.20 50.32 -15.96
C TYR A 1142 15.21 48.85 -15.50
N ARG A 1143 14.30 48.45 -14.60
CA ARG A 1143 14.29 47.08 -14.04
C ARG A 1143 14.14 45.98 -15.09
N LEU A 1144 13.49 46.31 -16.20
CA LEU A 1144 13.41 45.49 -17.41
C LEU A 1144 13.04 46.38 -18.60
N LYS A 1145 13.69 46.12 -19.74
CA LYS A 1145 13.34 46.63 -21.06
C LYS A 1145 12.91 45.45 -21.93
N LEU A 1146 11.75 45.56 -22.56
CA LEU A 1146 11.26 44.57 -23.53
C LEU A 1146 11.28 45.20 -24.92
N ALA A 1147 12.12 44.66 -25.80
CA ALA A 1147 12.02 44.87 -27.25
C ALA A 1147 10.66 44.33 -27.71
N VAL A 1148 9.94 45.01 -28.59
CA VAL A 1148 8.69 44.52 -29.20
C VAL A 1148 8.91 44.38 -30.69
N HIS A 1149 8.68 43.20 -31.25
CA HIS A 1149 8.85 42.94 -32.68
C HIS A 1149 7.52 43.08 -33.45
N GLU A 1150 7.60 43.28 -34.77
CA GLU A 1150 6.44 43.45 -35.68
C GLU A 1150 5.46 42.26 -35.61
N ASP A 1151 5.95 41.04 -35.39
CA ASP A 1151 5.15 39.82 -35.24
C ASP A 1151 4.47 39.67 -33.86
N GLU A 1152 4.72 40.60 -32.93
CA GLU A 1152 4.21 40.57 -31.55
C GLU A 1152 3.21 41.70 -31.23
N GLU A 1153 2.94 42.61 -32.17
CA GLU A 1153 2.06 43.77 -31.97
C GLU A 1153 0.61 43.37 -31.63
N GLU A 1154 0.13 42.27 -32.22
CA GLU A 1154 -1.19 41.67 -31.93
C GLU A 1154 -1.19 40.75 -30.69
N GLY A 1155 -0.04 40.60 -30.02
CA GLY A 1155 0.15 39.71 -28.88
C GLY A 1155 -0.27 40.28 -27.52
N TRP A 1156 0.26 39.66 -26.48
CA TRP A 1156 -0.08 39.91 -25.09
C TRP A 1156 1.17 40.13 -24.24
N LEU A 1157 1.19 41.18 -23.41
CA LEU A 1157 2.14 41.32 -22.33
C LEU A 1157 1.64 40.54 -21.12
N ILE A 1158 2.40 39.52 -20.70
CA ILE A 1158 2.16 38.74 -19.50
C ILE A 1158 2.98 39.32 -18.35
N LEU A 1159 2.34 39.60 -17.22
CA LEU A 1159 2.94 40.06 -15.98
C LEU A 1159 2.69 39.02 -14.88
N VAL A 1160 3.70 38.67 -14.08
CA VAL A 1160 3.57 37.75 -12.94
C VAL A 1160 4.15 38.37 -11.68
N TYR A 1161 3.35 38.42 -10.62
CA TYR A 1161 3.69 38.99 -9.31
C TYR A 1161 4.17 37.91 -8.33
N GLU A 1162 4.71 38.31 -7.17
CA GLU A 1162 5.40 37.40 -6.23
C GLU A 1162 4.52 36.30 -5.59
N SER A 1163 3.20 36.49 -5.51
CA SER A 1163 2.23 35.43 -5.13
C SER A 1163 1.87 34.49 -6.29
N GLY A 1164 2.30 34.83 -7.51
CA GLY A 1164 1.98 34.16 -8.77
C GLY A 1164 0.62 34.50 -9.35
N LYS A 1165 0.06 35.67 -9.01
CA LYS A 1165 -1.00 36.28 -9.83
C LYS A 1165 -0.44 36.61 -11.22
N VAL A 1166 -1.19 36.23 -12.25
CA VAL A 1166 -0.85 36.48 -13.66
C VAL A 1166 -1.81 37.53 -14.23
N CYS A 1167 -1.28 38.54 -14.92
CA CYS A 1167 -2.08 39.55 -15.62
C CYS A 1167 -1.74 39.55 -17.12
N LYS A 1168 -2.78 39.45 -17.98
CA LYS A 1168 -2.68 39.44 -19.44
C LYS A 1168 -3.14 40.78 -20.03
N VAL A 1169 -2.22 41.56 -20.60
CA VAL A 1169 -2.50 42.90 -21.15
C VAL A 1169 -2.31 42.90 -22.66
N SER A 1170 -3.19 43.58 -23.41
CA SER A 1170 -3.10 43.65 -24.88
C SER A 1170 -1.94 44.53 -25.34
N MET A 1171 -1.10 44.01 -26.24
CA MET A 1171 -0.04 44.81 -26.88
C MET A 1171 -0.61 45.93 -27.76
N VAL A 1172 -1.71 45.66 -28.48
CA VAL A 1172 -2.42 46.66 -29.30
C VAL A 1172 -2.88 47.87 -28.46
N GLU A 1173 -3.41 47.65 -27.25
CA GLU A 1173 -3.80 48.76 -26.34
C GLU A 1173 -2.59 49.49 -25.73
N LEU A 1174 -1.47 48.78 -25.52
CA LEU A 1174 -0.23 49.36 -25.02
C LEU A 1174 0.43 50.24 -26.06
N LEU A 1175 0.60 49.74 -27.29
CA LEU A 1175 1.28 50.46 -28.38
C LEU A 1175 0.55 51.74 -28.83
N GLN A 1176 -0.72 51.93 -28.44
CA GLN A 1176 -1.46 53.19 -28.62
C GLN A 1176 -1.13 54.28 -27.57
N ARG A 1177 -0.30 53.99 -26.56
CA ARG A 1177 0.08 54.96 -25.50
C ARG A 1177 1.10 55.98 -26.00
N GLU A 1178 0.97 57.20 -25.47
CA GLU A 1178 1.87 58.33 -25.70
C GLU A 1178 3.32 57.97 -25.35
N ARG A 1179 4.23 58.09 -26.32
CA ARG A 1179 5.63 57.70 -26.18
C ARG A 1179 6.38 58.56 -25.19
N GLY A 1180 7.33 57.97 -24.45
CA GLY A 1180 8.15 58.64 -23.43
C GLY A 1180 7.43 59.00 -22.12
N ARG A 1181 6.09 58.99 -22.10
CA ARG A 1181 5.30 59.29 -20.90
C ARG A 1181 5.25 58.11 -19.95
N ALA A 1182 5.41 58.40 -18.65
CA ALA A 1182 5.24 57.41 -17.58
C ALA A 1182 3.75 57.17 -17.27
N PHE A 1183 3.39 55.90 -17.13
CA PHE A 1183 2.05 55.42 -16.77
C PHE A 1183 2.16 54.45 -15.59
N LYS A 1184 1.16 54.44 -14.70
CA LYS A 1184 1.14 53.54 -13.54
C LYS A 1184 0.72 52.12 -13.90
N ARG A 1185 1.40 51.12 -13.33
CA ARG A 1185 0.95 49.73 -13.23
C ARG A 1185 0.38 49.43 -11.83
N TYR A 1186 -0.03 48.19 -11.59
CA TYR A 1186 -0.42 47.73 -10.26
C TYR A 1186 0.78 47.81 -9.30
N ALA A 1187 0.50 48.30 -8.09
CA ALA A 1187 1.48 48.68 -7.07
C ALA A 1187 1.26 47.97 -5.71
N GLY A 1188 0.33 47.01 -5.66
CA GLY A 1188 0.01 46.29 -4.41
C GLY A 1188 0.88 45.06 -4.15
N GLU A 1189 1.80 44.72 -5.05
CA GLU A 1189 2.58 43.48 -5.01
C GLU A 1189 3.84 43.60 -5.90
N LYS A 1190 4.96 42.95 -5.54
CA LYS A 1190 6.22 43.00 -6.31
C LYS A 1190 6.06 42.25 -7.63
N LEU A 1191 6.29 42.94 -8.74
CA LEU A 1191 6.40 42.33 -10.07
C LEU A 1191 7.74 41.59 -10.18
N ILE A 1192 7.71 40.31 -10.56
CA ILE A 1192 8.90 39.43 -10.64
C ILE A 1192 9.22 38.98 -12.07
N PHE A 1193 8.22 38.89 -12.96
CA PHE A 1193 8.41 38.49 -14.36
C PHE A 1193 7.49 39.29 -15.29
N ALA A 1194 7.99 39.64 -16.48
CA ALA A 1194 7.20 40.20 -17.56
C ALA A 1194 7.77 39.80 -18.93
N SER A 1195 6.91 39.31 -19.84
CA SER A 1195 7.32 38.94 -21.21
C SER A 1195 6.16 39.05 -22.19
N VAL A 1196 6.46 39.22 -23.47
CA VAL A 1196 5.44 39.18 -24.55
C VAL A 1196 5.17 37.73 -24.95
N ALA A 1197 3.92 37.42 -25.26
CA ALA A 1197 3.41 36.08 -25.59
C ALA A 1197 2.24 36.15 -26.58
N SER A 1198 1.90 35.03 -27.21
CA SER A 1198 0.74 34.85 -28.08
C SER A 1198 -0.29 33.88 -27.47
N ASP A 1199 -1.50 33.80 -28.03
CA ASP A 1199 -2.48 32.77 -27.64
C ASP A 1199 -2.07 31.33 -28.02
N LYS A 1200 -0.90 31.15 -28.66
CA LYS A 1200 -0.27 29.84 -28.92
C LYS A 1200 0.79 29.46 -27.88
N ASP A 1201 0.92 30.23 -26.81
CA ASP A 1201 1.88 30.00 -25.73
C ASP A 1201 1.15 29.64 -24.42
N SER A 1202 1.91 29.07 -23.48
CA SER A 1202 1.49 28.79 -22.11
C SER A 1202 2.46 29.46 -21.14
N VAL A 1203 1.91 30.02 -20.07
CA VAL A 1203 2.67 30.55 -18.93
C VAL A 1203 2.98 29.37 -18.00
N CYS A 1204 4.27 29.15 -17.78
CA CYS A 1204 4.79 28.21 -16.79
C CYS A 1204 5.08 28.97 -15.50
N VAL A 1205 4.47 28.58 -14.38
CA VAL A 1205 4.71 29.17 -13.05
C VAL A 1205 5.06 28.07 -12.06
N GLY A 1206 6.21 28.21 -11.42
CA GLY A 1206 6.70 27.35 -10.35
C GLY A 1206 6.31 27.88 -8.99
N PHE A 1207 5.57 27.10 -8.22
CA PHE A 1207 5.04 27.45 -6.90
C PHE A 1207 5.68 26.62 -5.79
N ILE A 1208 5.85 27.23 -4.62
CA ILE A 1208 6.27 26.57 -3.38
C ILE A 1208 5.03 26.37 -2.49
N ASP A 1209 4.83 25.21 -1.88
CA ASP A 1209 3.79 25.01 -0.86
C ASP A 1209 4.27 25.36 0.57
N GLY A 1210 3.36 25.28 1.55
CA GLY A 1210 3.68 25.50 2.97
C GLY A 1210 4.58 24.43 3.62
N LYS A 1211 5.07 23.45 2.86
CA LYS A 1211 6.04 22.41 3.24
C LYS A 1211 7.27 22.42 2.31
N THR A 1212 7.57 23.58 1.72
CA THR A 1212 8.71 23.83 0.81
C THR A 1212 8.79 22.93 -0.44
N ASN A 1213 7.73 22.22 -0.82
CA ASN A 1213 7.74 21.40 -2.03
C ASN A 1213 7.63 22.29 -3.28
N HIS A 1214 8.47 22.03 -4.28
CA HIS A 1214 8.48 22.76 -5.54
C HIS A 1214 7.55 22.10 -6.57
N TYR A 1215 6.51 22.84 -6.94
CA TYR A 1215 5.58 22.49 -8.01
C TYR A 1215 5.80 23.38 -9.22
N VAL A 1216 5.40 22.91 -10.40
CA VAL A 1216 5.34 23.71 -11.63
C VAL A 1216 4.01 23.47 -12.33
N ARG A 1217 3.42 24.55 -12.83
CA ARG A 1217 2.09 24.60 -13.42
C ARG A 1217 2.17 25.31 -14.77
N PHE A 1218 1.55 24.72 -15.80
CA PHE A 1218 1.45 25.30 -17.13
C PHE A 1218 0.00 25.69 -17.41
N ASP A 1219 -0.28 26.97 -17.63
CA ASP A 1219 -1.60 27.49 -17.99
C ASP A 1219 -1.52 28.31 -19.28
N ASP A 1220 -2.53 28.19 -20.12
CA ASP A 1220 -2.51 28.85 -21.43
C ASP A 1220 -2.78 30.34 -21.37
N VAL A 1221 -2.08 31.08 -22.23
CA VAL A 1221 -2.33 32.50 -22.42
C VAL A 1221 -3.79 32.76 -22.80
N ASP A 1222 -4.44 31.88 -23.57
CA ASP A 1222 -5.85 32.03 -23.97
C ASP A 1222 -6.87 31.88 -22.82
N ARG A 1223 -6.48 31.27 -21.68
CA ARG A 1223 -7.37 31.08 -20.51
C ARG A 1223 -7.30 32.19 -19.47
N PHE A 1224 -6.26 33.03 -19.49
CA PHE A 1224 -6.19 34.19 -18.60
C PHE A 1224 -7.13 35.29 -19.09
N GLU A 1225 -7.94 35.84 -18.18
CA GLU A 1225 -8.80 36.98 -18.50
C GLU A 1225 -7.95 38.21 -18.86
N HIS A 1226 -8.37 38.91 -19.92
CA HIS A 1226 -7.71 40.13 -20.36
C HIS A 1226 -7.92 41.27 -19.35
N GLY A 1227 -6.80 41.81 -18.84
CA GLY A 1227 -6.76 42.92 -17.91
C GLY A 1227 -5.97 44.12 -18.43
N LYS A 1228 -5.91 45.16 -17.58
CA LYS A 1228 -5.10 46.37 -17.81
C LYS A 1228 -3.87 46.36 -16.90
N MET A 1229 -2.84 47.14 -17.23
CA MET A 1229 -1.60 47.26 -16.43
C MET A 1229 -1.80 47.57 -14.94
N GLN A 1230 -2.97 48.07 -14.52
CA GLN A 1230 -3.31 48.42 -13.13
C GLN A 1230 -4.14 47.34 -12.41
N ALA A 1231 -4.48 46.24 -13.08
CA ALA A 1231 -5.14 45.09 -12.45
C ALA A 1231 -4.14 44.25 -11.66
N GLU A 1232 -4.60 43.66 -10.56
CA GLU A 1232 -3.77 42.79 -9.70
C GLU A 1232 -3.42 41.42 -10.33
N GLY A 1233 -4.08 41.05 -11.43
CA GLY A 1233 -3.97 39.72 -12.04
C GLY A 1233 -4.77 38.65 -11.29
N THR A 1234 -4.82 37.44 -11.84
CA THR A 1234 -5.54 36.30 -11.27
C THR A 1234 -4.57 35.20 -10.90
N LEU A 1235 -4.76 34.60 -9.72
CA LEU A 1235 -4.07 33.35 -9.37
C LEU A 1235 -4.65 32.22 -10.25
N PRO A 1236 -3.83 31.38 -10.89
CA PRO A 1236 -4.33 30.28 -11.71
C PRO A 1236 -4.92 29.12 -10.88
N MET A 1237 -4.75 29.13 -9.56
CA MET A 1237 -5.25 28.13 -8.61
C MET A 1237 -5.94 28.77 -7.38
N ASP A 1238 -6.65 27.96 -6.62
CA ASP A 1238 -7.37 28.32 -5.39
C ASP A 1238 -6.70 27.73 -4.13
N VAL A 1239 -5.56 27.04 -4.31
CA VAL A 1239 -4.76 26.43 -3.23
C VAL A 1239 -3.76 27.47 -2.71
N PRO A 1240 -3.60 27.64 -1.38
CA PRO A 1240 -2.58 28.54 -0.83
C PRO A 1240 -1.17 28.08 -1.24
N ASN A 1241 -0.35 29.03 -1.68
CA ASN A 1241 1.07 28.85 -1.96
C ASN A 1241 1.90 29.75 -1.04
N ALA A 1242 3.17 29.40 -0.83
CA ALA A 1242 4.12 30.16 -0.02
C ALA A 1242 5.00 31.11 -0.85
N GLY A 1243 4.94 31.03 -2.18
CA GLY A 1243 5.66 31.89 -3.11
C GLY A 1243 5.86 31.26 -4.49
N VAL A 1244 6.47 32.03 -5.40
CA VAL A 1244 6.88 31.60 -6.74
C VAL A 1244 8.40 31.40 -6.80
N HIS A 1245 8.88 30.28 -7.35
CA HIS A 1245 10.31 29.98 -7.55
C HIS A 1245 10.77 30.07 -9.01
N TYR A 1246 9.85 29.97 -9.97
CA TYR A 1246 10.16 29.94 -11.41
C TYR A 1246 9.02 30.55 -12.23
N VAL A 1247 9.34 31.25 -13.33
CA VAL A 1247 8.36 31.70 -14.33
C VAL A 1247 9.00 31.63 -15.72
N GLU A 1248 8.26 31.13 -16.72
CA GLU A 1248 8.69 31.09 -18.13
C GLU A 1248 7.47 31.11 -19.07
N VAL A 1249 7.65 31.58 -20.32
CA VAL A 1249 6.64 31.47 -21.39
C VAL A 1249 7.13 30.45 -22.42
N ILE A 1250 6.32 29.45 -22.71
CA ILE A 1250 6.69 28.29 -23.53
C ILE A 1250 5.63 28.06 -24.60
N ALA A 1251 6.06 27.76 -25.84
CA ALA A 1251 5.15 27.43 -26.93
C ALA A 1251 4.30 26.18 -26.59
N GLN A 1252 2.99 26.24 -26.83
CA GLN A 1252 2.02 25.22 -26.41
C GLN A 1252 2.30 23.80 -26.89
N ASN A 1253 3.07 23.64 -27.96
CA ASN A 1253 3.48 22.35 -28.54
C ASN A 1253 4.75 21.76 -27.89
N GLN A 1254 5.42 22.49 -27.00
CA GLN A 1254 6.59 22.06 -26.23
C GLN A 1254 6.24 21.76 -24.75
N VAL A 1255 5.01 22.07 -24.33
CA VAL A 1255 4.51 21.83 -22.97
C VAL A 1255 4.10 20.35 -22.80
N PRO A 1256 4.47 19.69 -21.68
CA PRO A 1256 4.05 18.31 -21.40
C PRO A 1256 2.51 18.16 -21.24
N VAL A 1257 2.02 16.92 -21.26
CA VAL A 1257 0.57 16.59 -21.31
C VAL A 1257 -0.26 17.22 -20.17
N ASN A 1258 0.35 17.52 -19.02
CA ASN A 1258 -0.29 18.13 -17.85
C ASN A 1258 -0.44 19.65 -17.96
N ARG A 1259 -1.08 20.12 -19.03
CA ARG A 1259 -1.37 21.53 -19.33
C ARG A 1259 -2.78 21.93 -18.85
N ASN A 1260 -2.91 23.09 -18.23
CA ASN A 1260 -4.15 23.61 -17.59
C ASN A 1260 -4.78 22.66 -16.56
N ILE A 1261 -3.99 22.21 -15.60
CA ILE A 1261 -4.46 21.42 -14.44
C ILE A 1261 -5.55 22.19 -13.64
N GLY A 1262 -6.33 21.50 -12.81
CA GLY A 1262 -7.48 22.11 -12.12
C GLY A 1262 -7.08 23.25 -11.16
N ARG A 1263 -7.97 24.22 -10.91
CA ARG A 1263 -7.68 25.30 -9.94
C ARG A 1263 -7.46 24.78 -8.51
N LYS A 1264 -7.97 23.60 -8.16
CA LYS A 1264 -7.74 22.93 -6.87
C LYS A 1264 -6.39 22.21 -6.74
N THR A 1265 -5.46 22.41 -7.67
CA THR A 1265 -4.10 21.85 -7.64
C THR A 1265 -3.06 22.94 -7.87
N ILE A 1266 -2.03 23.00 -7.02
CA ILE A 1266 -0.97 24.02 -7.06
C ILE A 1266 -0.05 23.89 -8.28
N GLY A 1267 0.27 22.67 -8.69
CA GLY A 1267 1.14 22.34 -9.82
C GLY A 1267 1.41 20.83 -9.89
N CYS A 1268 2.20 20.39 -10.85
CA CYS A 1268 2.86 19.08 -10.82
C CYS A 1268 4.20 19.24 -10.10
N ILE A 1269 4.56 18.32 -9.21
CA ILE A 1269 5.92 18.29 -8.65
C ILE A 1269 6.87 17.92 -9.80
N LEU A 1270 7.86 18.78 -10.06
CA LEU A 1270 8.99 18.38 -10.91
C LEU A 1270 9.88 17.48 -10.05
N LYS A 1271 9.86 16.18 -10.33
CA LYS A 1271 10.92 15.29 -9.86
C LYS A 1271 12.21 15.63 -10.64
N PRO A 1272 13.38 15.67 -9.99
CA PRO A 1272 14.66 15.80 -10.66
C PRO A 1272 14.97 14.60 -11.59
#